data_AF-A0A932LWQ9-F1
#
_entry.id   AF-A0A932LWQ9-F1
#
_cell.length_a   1.000
_cell.length_b   1.000
_cell.length_c   1.000
_cell.angle_alpha   90.00
_cell.angle_beta   90.00
_cell.angle_gamma   90.00
#
_symmetry.space_group_name_H-M   'P 1'
#
loop_
_entity.id
_entity.type
_entity.pdbx_description
1 polymer ?
#
loop_
_entity_poly.entity_id
_entity_poly.type
_entity_poly.pdbx_seq_one_letter_code
_entity_poly.pdbx_strand_id
1 'polypeptide(L)'
;MHNRGRSVERLFYWPSRILLGLSLLTLAAVAGWAQGPGVTTISDTVYRADGTMAQGVALISWPAFLTAEGNAVAAGTKSVAIGNAGAFSTDLVPNVGAMPAGTYYTVVFQLDDGTVRGEYWAVPTTSPVTLAGVRTTPGSGLASGLVSKQYVDSAVANRAVDTAVVHLSGAEVIQGAKQFAAAPAIPPPTGASNAANKAYVDAAVANVGAGNFVAKAGDSMTGPLTLAGDPTALNHAANRHYVDTGFASKANLVNGVVPTSQLGSGTADGTLCLKGSSSWGACGTSADAVSIRGTTVGSLVPTEGQVITYEAASNTYKPKAGASAGSAYQVTKYAVDFQFSATSTTDLLTAGAKTVTLSACAPGVRGDDADYWVYVAGTGTAEAVKVTGGTCAGDGNPGTLQFTTVNAHGAGYTIGSASAGIAEASIAARYRPRGVGQLTGGWIVAPTGDIAIYGQLTIKSVGQTVEFNGGTQACYSATTPCVFVGDKSNSNMVLDVTLLGFRGRPMVVGGTKPMIEVNAQHTRIQNVQGLFEPTGGTFGSWVKVDDDQSFLLDGLDTSGGLGTIKCDTTFCGAYVQSNGTFSGNPQVAPVGWLQHLNLNIQCNGNGVDWLSGNTLRISDSVIQGYAQFGVRYSTSTGGYGGLSLENVYEEYGSGCGAGLGPGAITNAAAGVIMQGGSSYTNPSMSIRGGEGPAGNMPAFASGGSTFSQYYVIARRADGAVTMPLYFGNASPTGGAVPIPLQWYDLAPATSYDILVVSSSVIPAPPTGTGNFAVVANVPQSSVCSNGICSYTDTQAARSSYTVPAYWQGTASFWAPKLNLWPGGVILSPPVNSDFNTSGHPVLYTDLLSSSVPYISSAGGVFPQVFALQCQSGFGTATYVWPVCLGSFYPQNQMRLMAGMPIGGNSALQNLKGVLNVGGNTAVTGPTHLITLFDFEPDKSAAYGNTRAPNSTHDSFIGIDSNNTNVAVGLSFGSFGSISQYIANNGDGTNWLERLTASLKEFKTATKFDSSVTIAGLTAGCLTIASNGVVGSTGVACGSGGGGGNVSSVFGRTGAVVAATGDYTVAQVTGAAADSAVAHNTGTETIAGAKTFSNDMTLGGNLNIAGNIVQTGSGPWSVEGAAGTMTAAGSGKSKIGFMPGGKLAVSENAGAVTEVAKNYPQEFTYTFFDANNLLTTTLQVPSIYVNRAAAFHIVEVYCEIDAGAMTINLQNAGANLLSSDLACSTAGATSTSFVAGKDAVGSGVKIGHATVSASGSVHRVNVVVKYMVD
;
A
#
# COMPACT_ATOMS: atom_id res chain seq x y z
N MET A 1 54.11 1.45 -7.32
CA MET A 1 55.36 2.11 -7.79
C MET A 1 55.12 2.73 -9.17
N HIS A 2 56.00 3.65 -9.59
CA HIS A 2 56.35 4.07 -10.97
C HIS A 2 55.69 3.38 -12.20
N ASN A 3 55.47 4.03 -13.36
CA ASN A 3 55.40 5.46 -13.73
C ASN A 3 54.85 5.61 -15.19
N ARG A 4 54.49 6.84 -15.58
CA ARG A 4 54.23 7.42 -16.93
C ARG A 4 54.47 6.54 -18.19
N GLY A 5 53.51 6.56 -19.13
CA GLY A 5 53.72 6.19 -20.54
C GLY A 5 54.30 7.33 -21.39
N ARG A 6 54.48 7.11 -22.71
CA ARG A 6 54.88 8.16 -23.67
C ARG A 6 54.53 7.84 -25.14
N SER A 7 54.36 8.88 -25.95
CA SER A 7 54.13 8.88 -27.40
C SER A 7 55.34 9.43 -28.18
N VAL A 8 55.44 9.12 -29.49
CA VAL A 8 56.33 9.68 -30.56
C VAL A 8 55.66 9.31 -31.91
N GLU A 9 55.40 10.14 -32.94
CA GLU A 9 56.16 11.22 -33.67
C GLU A 9 57.11 10.67 -34.77
N ARG A 10 57.25 11.18 -36.03
CA ARG A 10 56.70 12.31 -36.85
C ARG A 10 56.52 11.78 -38.31
N LEU A 11 56.66 12.44 -39.49
CA LEU A 11 57.14 13.75 -39.98
C LEU A 11 56.71 13.99 -41.45
N PHE A 12 56.51 15.26 -41.89
CA PHE A 12 56.73 15.87 -43.24
C PHE A 12 55.86 17.15 -43.37
N TYR A 13 56.32 18.38 -43.09
CA TYR A 13 57.24 19.31 -43.78
C TYR A 13 56.59 20.40 -44.68
N TRP A 14 57.04 21.64 -44.46
CA TRP A 14 56.75 22.94 -45.12
C TRP A 14 57.91 23.29 -46.11
N PRO A 15 58.01 24.46 -46.85
CA PRO A 15 57.44 25.79 -46.56
C PRO A 15 57.09 26.78 -47.74
N SER A 16 56.56 27.96 -47.36
CA SER A 16 56.84 29.33 -47.86
C SER A 16 56.27 29.96 -49.16
N ARG A 17 55.34 30.90 -48.92
CA ARG A 17 55.34 32.35 -49.32
C ARG A 17 55.31 32.81 -50.79
N ILE A 18 54.21 33.50 -51.15
CA ILE A 18 54.15 34.90 -51.67
C ILE A 18 52.67 35.38 -51.62
N LEU A 19 52.39 36.69 -51.77
CA LEU A 19 51.05 37.31 -51.79
C LEU A 19 50.22 37.25 -50.49
N LEU A 20 50.81 37.66 -49.36
CA LEU A 20 50.07 38.05 -48.15
C LEU A 20 50.22 39.55 -47.90
N GLY A 21 49.34 40.38 -48.46
CA GLY A 21 49.56 41.84 -48.45
C GLY A 21 48.52 42.74 -49.11
N LEU A 22 47.22 42.44 -49.03
CA LEU A 22 46.17 43.40 -49.48
C LEU A 22 44.78 43.20 -48.82
N SER A 23 44.76 42.99 -47.49
CA SER A 23 43.52 42.94 -46.69
C SER A 23 43.72 43.42 -45.23
N LEU A 24 44.81 44.12 -44.95
CA LEU A 24 45.20 44.56 -43.61
C LEU A 24 44.50 45.88 -43.20
N LEU A 25 43.19 45.96 -43.40
CA LEU A 25 42.38 47.15 -43.11
C LEU A 25 40.87 46.86 -42.85
N THR A 26 40.56 45.76 -42.17
CA THR A 26 39.19 45.45 -41.66
C THR A 26 39.21 44.54 -40.41
N LEU A 27 40.13 44.77 -39.47
CA LEU A 27 40.07 44.13 -38.14
C LEU A 27 39.14 44.89 -37.17
N ALA A 28 37.88 45.09 -37.56
CA ALA A 28 36.80 45.58 -36.71
C ALA A 28 35.43 45.25 -37.33
N ALA A 29 34.45 44.89 -36.48
CA ALA A 29 33.06 44.55 -36.82
C ALA A 29 32.88 43.26 -37.70
N VAL A 30 31.84 42.44 -37.54
CA VAL A 30 30.75 42.42 -36.54
C VAL A 30 30.74 41.05 -35.86
N ALA A 31 31.00 41.01 -34.54
CA ALA A 31 30.58 39.88 -33.72
C ALA A 31 29.18 40.20 -33.18
N GLY A 32 28.15 39.59 -33.76
CA GLY A 32 26.76 39.76 -33.34
C GLY A 32 26.46 39.01 -32.04
N TRP A 33 27.04 39.45 -30.93
CA TRP A 33 26.64 38.98 -29.60
C TRP A 33 25.18 39.37 -29.38
N ALA A 34 24.30 38.39 -29.13
CA ALA A 34 22.95 38.66 -28.66
C ALA A 34 23.05 39.34 -27.29
N GLN A 35 22.90 40.66 -27.27
CA GLN A 35 22.75 41.43 -26.03
C GLN A 35 21.48 40.93 -25.32
N GLY A 36 21.56 40.71 -24.01
CA GLY A 36 20.35 40.56 -23.20
C GLY A 36 19.49 41.82 -23.26
N PRO A 37 18.20 41.76 -22.86
CA PRO A 37 17.36 42.94 -22.78
C PRO A 37 18.05 44.02 -21.93
N GLY A 38 18.00 45.26 -22.42
CA GLY A 38 18.62 46.40 -21.73
C GLY A 38 18.08 46.53 -20.31
N VAL A 39 18.95 46.84 -19.36
CA VAL A 39 18.58 47.03 -17.95
C VAL A 39 18.66 48.50 -17.56
N THR A 40 17.70 48.91 -16.73
CA THR A 40 17.64 50.23 -16.13
C THR A 40 18.19 50.17 -14.72
N THR A 41 19.18 51.02 -14.45
CA THR A 41 19.82 51.16 -13.15
C THR A 41 18.97 52.07 -12.26
N ILE A 42 18.33 51.48 -11.25
CA ILE A 42 17.56 52.20 -10.24
C ILE A 42 18.53 52.57 -9.11
N SER A 43 18.84 53.85 -8.92
CA SER A 43 19.84 54.34 -7.96
C SER A 43 19.28 55.49 -7.14
N ASP A 44 19.38 55.39 -5.80
CA ASP A 44 18.83 56.37 -4.85
C ASP A 44 19.46 56.20 -3.45
N THR A 45 19.09 57.05 -2.49
CA THR A 45 19.49 56.92 -1.08
C THR A 45 18.27 56.68 -0.20
N VAL A 46 18.29 55.62 0.61
CA VAL A 46 17.19 55.23 1.49
C VAL A 46 17.40 55.80 2.90
N TYR A 47 16.43 56.57 3.36
CA TYR A 47 16.40 57.19 4.68
C TYR A 47 15.27 56.61 5.55
N ARG A 48 15.44 56.66 6.87
CA ARG A 48 14.37 56.47 7.85
C ARG A 48 13.58 57.77 8.08
N ALA A 49 12.45 57.66 8.76
CA ALA A 49 11.57 58.80 9.06
C ALA A 49 12.19 59.85 10.03
N ASP A 50 13.26 59.49 10.74
CA ASP A 50 14.05 60.40 11.60
C ASP A 50 15.18 61.13 10.83
N GLY A 51 15.34 60.87 9.53
CA GLY A 51 16.41 61.42 8.69
C GLY A 51 17.73 60.65 8.75
N THR A 52 17.84 59.56 9.53
CA THR A 52 19.01 58.70 9.50
C THR A 52 19.06 57.83 8.24
N MET A 53 20.25 57.38 7.86
CA MET A 53 20.43 56.47 6.74
C MET A 53 19.92 55.07 7.10
N ALA A 54 19.08 54.50 6.23
CA ALA A 54 18.58 53.15 6.41
C ALA A 54 19.66 52.11 6.01
N GLN A 55 19.62 50.94 6.65
CA GLN A 55 20.39 49.76 6.25
C GLN A 55 19.46 48.54 6.25
N GLY A 56 19.83 47.49 5.52
CA GLY A 56 19.00 46.30 5.36
C GLY A 56 19.00 45.80 3.91
N VAL A 57 17.89 45.18 3.49
CA VAL A 57 17.77 44.49 2.20
C VAL A 57 16.44 44.84 1.53
N ALA A 58 16.47 45.11 0.23
CA ALA A 58 15.28 45.09 -0.62
C ALA A 58 15.16 43.72 -1.30
N LEU A 59 14.03 43.04 -1.08
CA LEU A 59 13.65 41.81 -1.76
C LEU A 59 12.71 42.16 -2.92
N ILE A 60 13.20 42.00 -4.15
CA ILE A 60 12.52 42.34 -5.39
C ILE A 60 12.00 41.04 -6.03
N SER A 61 10.79 41.04 -6.56
CA SER A 61 10.15 39.88 -7.19
C SER A 61 9.30 40.28 -8.40
N TRP A 62 9.18 39.40 -9.40
CA TRP A 62 8.39 39.65 -10.62
C TRP A 62 7.87 38.35 -11.25
N PRO A 63 6.69 38.37 -11.89
CA PRO A 63 6.22 37.29 -12.76
C PRO A 63 6.96 37.29 -14.10
N ALA A 64 6.75 36.27 -14.95
CA ALA A 64 7.33 36.25 -16.29
C ALA A 64 6.61 37.26 -17.21
N PHE A 65 7.36 37.96 -18.06
CA PHE A 65 6.82 38.93 -19.02
C PHE A 65 7.69 39.03 -20.29
N LEU A 66 7.11 39.57 -21.37
CA LEU A 66 7.87 40.04 -22.53
C LEU A 66 8.08 41.55 -22.40
N THR A 67 9.29 42.05 -22.64
CA THR A 67 9.51 43.51 -22.75
C THR A 67 8.74 44.09 -23.94
N ALA A 68 8.63 45.42 -24.01
CA ALA A 68 8.06 46.12 -25.18
C ALA A 68 8.81 45.81 -26.51
N GLU A 69 10.03 45.27 -26.43
CA GLU A 69 10.89 44.88 -27.56
C GLU A 69 10.71 43.38 -27.92
N GLY A 70 9.86 42.64 -27.21
CA GLY A 70 9.63 41.20 -27.40
C GLY A 70 10.61 40.28 -26.66
N ASN A 71 11.56 40.82 -25.89
CA ASN A 71 12.53 40.03 -25.13
C ASN A 71 11.88 39.33 -23.94
N ALA A 72 12.08 38.01 -23.79
CA ALA A 72 11.45 37.22 -22.74
C ALA A 72 12.21 37.30 -21.39
N VAL A 73 11.51 37.72 -20.34
CA VAL A 73 11.99 37.79 -18.96
C VAL A 73 11.29 36.71 -18.14
N ALA A 74 12.06 35.76 -17.61
CA ALA A 74 11.53 34.72 -16.71
C ALA A 74 11.11 35.32 -15.35
N ALA A 75 10.11 34.70 -14.71
CA ALA A 75 9.73 35.02 -13.33
C ALA A 75 10.93 34.80 -12.38
N GLY A 76 11.09 35.69 -11.40
CA GLY A 76 12.28 35.63 -10.55
C GLY A 76 12.24 36.55 -9.34
N THR A 77 13.33 36.50 -8.59
CA THR A 77 13.58 37.31 -7.39
C THR A 77 15.02 37.81 -7.36
N LYS A 78 15.24 39.03 -6.87
CA LYS A 78 16.57 39.63 -6.67
C LYS A 78 16.64 40.22 -5.27
N SER A 79 17.67 39.85 -4.51
CA SER A 79 17.99 40.48 -3.22
C SER A 79 19.02 41.58 -3.46
N VAL A 80 18.81 42.75 -2.85
CA VAL A 80 19.69 43.92 -2.98
C VAL A 80 19.95 44.50 -1.59
N ALA A 81 21.21 44.46 -1.14
CA ALA A 81 21.59 45.10 0.11
C ALA A 81 21.61 46.63 -0.05
N ILE A 82 21.12 47.35 0.96
CA ILE A 82 21.30 48.79 1.09
C ILE A 82 22.71 49.01 1.65
N GLY A 83 23.56 49.69 0.90
CA GLY A 83 24.96 49.94 1.28
C GLY A 83 25.10 51.00 2.38
N ASN A 84 26.34 51.14 2.87
CA ASN A 84 26.70 52.16 3.85
C ASN A 84 26.21 53.55 3.40
N ALA A 85 25.73 54.34 4.38
CA ALA A 85 25.10 55.64 4.14
C ALA A 85 23.85 55.59 3.23
N GLY A 86 23.07 54.50 3.29
CA GLY A 86 21.75 54.39 2.67
C GLY A 86 21.76 54.16 1.16
N ALA A 87 22.94 53.99 0.54
CA ALA A 87 23.08 53.87 -0.90
C ALA A 87 22.39 52.61 -1.45
N PHE A 88 21.38 52.80 -2.31
CA PHE A 88 20.66 51.74 -2.97
C PHE A 88 20.88 51.80 -4.48
N SER A 89 21.30 50.68 -5.08
CA SER A 89 21.42 50.58 -6.54
C SER A 89 21.07 49.17 -7.03
N THR A 90 20.28 49.07 -8.10
CA THR A 90 19.95 47.78 -8.74
C THR A 90 19.53 47.94 -10.20
N ASP A 91 20.07 47.07 -11.05
CA ASP A 91 19.63 46.96 -12.45
C ASP A 91 18.43 46.01 -12.59
N LEU A 92 17.37 46.45 -13.24
CA LEU A 92 16.18 45.64 -13.59
C LEU A 92 15.80 45.85 -15.06
N VAL A 93 15.14 44.86 -15.67
CA VAL A 93 14.67 44.96 -17.06
C VAL A 93 13.41 45.83 -17.12
N PRO A 94 13.28 46.80 -18.03
CA PRO A 94 12.08 47.64 -18.15
C PRO A 94 10.80 46.83 -18.38
N ASN A 95 9.78 47.10 -17.56
CA ASN A 95 8.44 46.50 -17.64
C ASN A 95 7.35 47.51 -18.03
N VAL A 96 7.66 48.80 -18.17
CA VAL A 96 6.75 49.78 -18.80
C VAL A 96 6.55 49.39 -20.27
N GLY A 97 5.29 49.10 -20.64
CA GLY A 97 4.95 48.60 -21.98
C GLY A 97 5.14 47.09 -22.19
N ALA A 98 5.44 46.32 -21.14
CA ALA A 98 5.54 44.87 -21.20
C ALA A 98 4.20 44.18 -21.54
N MET A 99 4.29 42.94 -22.02
CA MET A 99 3.15 42.02 -22.14
C MET A 99 3.29 40.86 -21.11
N PRO A 100 2.28 40.61 -20.24
CA PRO A 100 1.01 41.32 -20.12
C PRO A 100 1.14 42.77 -19.60
N ALA A 101 0.31 43.66 -20.13
CA ALA A 101 0.25 45.04 -19.67
C ALA A 101 -0.21 45.11 -18.21
N GLY A 102 0.39 46.01 -17.41
CA GLY A 102 0.17 46.05 -15.96
C GLY A 102 1.00 45.05 -15.15
N THR A 103 2.03 44.43 -15.75
CA THR A 103 3.04 43.68 -14.99
C THR A 103 3.89 44.65 -14.16
N TYR A 104 3.99 44.43 -12.84
CA TYR A 104 4.81 45.22 -11.91
C TYR A 104 5.87 44.37 -11.20
N TYR A 105 7.00 44.99 -10.87
CA TYR A 105 7.91 44.45 -9.85
C TYR A 105 7.30 44.70 -8.47
N THR A 106 7.35 43.71 -7.59
CA THR A 106 6.95 43.84 -6.17
C THR A 106 8.20 43.85 -5.31
N VAL A 107 8.37 44.90 -4.51
CA VAL A 107 9.58 45.14 -3.69
C VAL A 107 9.21 45.24 -2.23
N VAL A 108 9.90 44.50 -1.37
CA VAL A 108 9.79 44.56 0.09
C VAL A 108 11.12 45.00 0.66
N PHE A 109 11.16 46.20 1.24
CA PHE A 109 12.28 46.65 2.06
C PHE A 109 12.15 46.01 3.45
N GLN A 110 13.20 45.32 3.89
CA GLN A 110 13.40 44.81 5.24
C GLN A 110 14.59 45.57 5.83
N LEU A 111 14.31 46.50 6.75
CA LEU A 111 15.34 47.30 7.40
C LEU A 111 15.87 46.62 8.66
N ASP A 112 17.11 46.97 9.03
CA ASP A 112 17.81 46.51 10.24
C ASP A 112 17.12 46.88 11.57
N ASP A 113 16.22 47.86 11.57
CA ASP A 113 15.36 48.22 12.71
C ASP A 113 14.08 47.38 12.83
N GLY A 114 13.87 46.43 11.92
CA GLY A 114 12.66 45.60 11.85
C GLY A 114 11.52 46.19 11.01
N THR A 115 11.68 47.39 10.44
CA THR A 115 10.68 47.98 9.55
C THR A 115 10.58 47.19 8.25
N VAL A 116 9.40 46.66 7.97
CA VAL A 116 9.08 45.98 6.69
C VAL A 116 8.09 46.84 5.90
N ARG A 117 8.45 47.23 4.68
CA ARG A 117 7.59 48.06 3.80
C ARG A 117 7.59 47.53 2.37
N GLY A 118 6.39 47.16 1.89
CA GLY A 118 6.14 46.74 0.52
C GLY A 118 5.73 47.90 -0.41
N GLU A 119 6.14 47.83 -1.68
CA GLU A 119 5.74 48.75 -2.75
C GLU A 119 5.85 48.09 -4.14
N TYR A 120 5.23 48.71 -5.16
CA TYR A 120 5.24 48.23 -6.55
C TYR A 120 6.03 49.18 -7.44
N TRP A 121 6.82 48.64 -8.38
CA TRP A 121 7.61 49.42 -9.33
C TRP A 121 7.24 49.14 -10.79
N ALA A 122 7.16 50.23 -11.57
CA ALA A 122 7.16 50.24 -13.02
C ALA A 122 8.48 50.87 -13.50
N VAL A 123 9.38 50.03 -14.01
CA VAL A 123 10.73 50.39 -14.44
C VAL A 123 10.68 50.85 -15.91
N PRO A 124 11.01 52.12 -16.21
CA PRO A 124 11.09 52.63 -17.57
C PRO A 124 12.41 52.22 -18.24
N THR A 125 12.54 52.49 -19.54
CA THR A 125 13.81 52.34 -20.30
C THR A 125 14.84 53.44 -20.01
N THR A 126 14.45 54.51 -19.29
CA THR A 126 15.35 55.59 -18.88
C THR A 126 16.28 55.14 -17.75
N SER A 127 17.59 55.18 -17.99
CA SER A 127 18.62 54.80 -17.03
C SER A 127 19.69 55.89 -16.88
N PRO A 128 20.14 56.24 -15.65
CA PRO A 128 19.62 55.78 -14.36
C PRO A 128 18.29 56.45 -13.98
N VAL A 129 17.58 55.87 -13.02
CA VAL A 129 16.31 56.36 -12.46
C VAL A 129 16.31 56.28 -10.94
N THR A 130 15.58 57.16 -10.25
CA THR A 130 15.44 57.16 -8.78
C THR A 130 14.32 56.21 -8.32
N LEU A 131 14.28 55.88 -7.02
CA LEU A 131 13.17 55.10 -6.44
C LEU A 131 11.83 55.83 -6.62
N ALA A 132 11.83 57.17 -6.48
CA ALA A 132 10.65 57.99 -6.74
C ALA A 132 10.17 57.91 -8.21
N GLY A 133 11.08 57.66 -9.16
CA GLY A 133 10.74 57.55 -10.59
C GLY A 133 10.18 56.19 -11.02
N VAL A 134 10.37 55.13 -10.21
CA VAL A 134 9.82 53.78 -10.49
C VAL A 134 8.61 53.42 -9.63
N ARG A 135 8.46 54.03 -8.45
CA ARG A 135 7.33 53.80 -7.53
C ARG A 135 5.99 54.08 -8.19
N THR A 136 5.09 53.10 -8.10
CA THR A 136 3.73 53.21 -8.66
C THR A 136 2.71 52.50 -7.77
N THR A 137 1.43 52.80 -8.00
CA THR A 137 0.30 52.14 -7.33
C THR A 137 -0.58 51.54 -8.41
N PRO A 138 -0.80 50.21 -8.42
CA PRO A 138 -1.71 49.58 -9.39
C PRO A 138 -3.11 50.19 -9.33
N GLY A 139 -3.62 50.64 -10.48
CA GLY A 139 -5.00 51.12 -10.61
C GLY A 139 -6.01 49.97 -10.46
N SER A 140 -7.25 50.28 -10.10
CA SER A 140 -8.32 49.29 -9.81
C SER A 140 -8.91 48.57 -11.04
N GLY A 141 -8.11 48.39 -12.10
CA GLY A 141 -8.53 47.74 -13.34
C GLY A 141 -8.35 46.22 -13.31
N LEU A 142 -9.46 45.50 -13.02
CA LEU A 142 -9.72 44.09 -13.35
C LEU A 142 -8.51 43.13 -13.45
N ALA A 143 -7.85 42.88 -12.32
CA ALA A 143 -7.00 41.69 -12.18
C ALA A 143 -7.86 40.44 -11.95
N SER A 144 -7.68 39.41 -12.78
CA SER A 144 -8.38 38.12 -12.61
C SER A 144 -7.86 37.36 -11.38
N GLY A 145 -8.77 36.80 -10.57
CA GLY A 145 -8.42 35.77 -9.60
C GLY A 145 -8.06 36.22 -8.17
N LEU A 146 -8.66 37.29 -7.63
CA LEU A 146 -8.61 37.53 -6.19
C LEU A 146 -9.45 36.49 -5.43
N VAL A 147 -8.77 35.48 -4.88
CA VAL A 147 -9.33 34.60 -3.84
C VAL A 147 -9.78 35.42 -2.63
N SER A 148 -10.91 35.05 -2.02
CA SER A 148 -11.50 35.83 -0.93
C SER A 148 -10.58 35.88 0.30
N LYS A 149 -10.71 36.93 1.12
CA LYS A 149 -10.00 36.98 2.41
C LYS A 149 -10.28 35.74 3.26
N GLN A 150 -11.51 35.21 3.22
CA GLN A 150 -11.88 33.97 3.90
C GLN A 150 -11.12 32.73 3.38
N TYR A 151 -10.84 32.64 2.07
CA TYR A 151 -9.99 31.57 1.51
C TYR A 151 -8.54 31.72 1.98
N VAL A 152 -7.99 32.95 1.95
CA VAL A 152 -6.62 33.23 2.43
C VAL A 152 -6.50 32.95 3.93
N ASP A 153 -7.43 33.45 4.74
CA ASP A 153 -7.50 33.19 6.19
C ASP A 153 -7.58 31.68 6.47
N SER A 154 -8.43 30.93 5.73
CA SER A 154 -8.55 29.47 5.90
C SER A 154 -7.29 28.70 5.47
N ALA A 155 -6.60 29.16 4.42
CA ALA A 155 -5.36 28.55 3.94
C ALA A 155 -4.13 28.87 4.82
N VAL A 156 -4.16 30.01 5.52
CA VAL A 156 -3.08 30.49 6.40
C VAL A 156 -3.31 30.11 7.87
N ALA A 157 -4.55 29.89 8.31
CA ALA A 157 -4.88 29.53 9.70
C ALA A 157 -4.09 28.32 10.23
N ASN A 158 -3.86 27.30 9.40
CA ASN A 158 -3.07 26.12 9.78
C ASN A 158 -1.55 26.27 9.55
N ARG A 159 -1.08 27.42 9.04
CA ARG A 159 0.34 27.73 8.79
C ARG A 159 0.90 28.84 9.69
N ALA A 160 0.03 29.56 10.39
CA ALA A 160 0.38 30.63 11.33
C ALA A 160 0.21 30.24 12.81
N VAL A 161 0.07 28.93 13.11
CA VAL A 161 -0.01 28.40 14.46
C VAL A 161 1.37 27.87 14.87
N ASP A 162 1.96 28.54 15.87
CA ASP A 162 3.32 28.30 16.38
C ASP A 162 3.57 26.83 16.81
N THR A 163 2.53 26.16 17.32
CA THR A 163 2.61 24.73 17.71
C THR A 163 2.47 23.75 16.55
N ALA A 164 2.12 24.21 15.34
CA ALA A 164 1.84 23.37 14.17
C ALA A 164 3.05 23.24 13.23
N VAL A 165 3.71 24.35 12.91
CA VAL A 165 4.84 24.43 11.97
C VAL A 165 6.20 24.23 12.66
N VAL A 166 7.29 24.38 11.90
CA VAL A 166 8.69 24.45 12.38
C VAL A 166 9.37 25.59 11.60
N HIS A 167 10.11 26.47 12.27
CA HIS A 167 10.70 27.64 11.64
C HIS A 167 11.94 27.29 10.79
N LEU A 168 12.15 28.07 9.72
CA LEU A 168 13.30 27.92 8.82
C LEU A 168 14.61 28.51 9.42
N SER A 169 14.51 29.24 10.52
CA SER A 169 15.63 29.84 11.27
C SER A 169 15.20 30.16 12.70
N GLY A 170 16.12 30.01 13.66
CA GLY A 170 15.88 30.25 15.08
C GLY A 170 16.23 29.03 15.96
N ALA A 171 16.10 29.20 17.27
CA ALA A 171 16.20 28.10 18.24
C ALA A 171 14.79 27.80 18.76
N GLU A 172 14.28 26.60 18.48
CA GLU A 172 12.88 26.21 18.70
C GLU A 172 12.79 24.88 19.48
N VAL A 173 11.78 24.74 20.35
CA VAL A 173 11.57 23.54 21.17
C VAL A 173 10.37 22.75 20.64
N ILE A 174 10.64 21.74 19.82
CA ILE A 174 9.62 20.87 19.25
C ILE A 174 9.03 19.96 20.33
N GLN A 175 7.75 20.17 20.66
CA GLN A 175 6.99 19.27 21.55
C GLN A 175 6.16 18.27 20.73
N GLY A 176 6.24 17.00 21.09
CA GLY A 176 5.55 15.91 20.40
C GLY A 176 6.23 15.45 19.10
N ALA A 177 5.64 14.45 18.44
CA ALA A 177 6.17 13.89 17.20
C ALA A 177 5.75 14.72 15.98
N LYS A 178 6.71 15.07 15.13
CA LYS A 178 6.50 15.73 13.83
C LYS A 178 6.98 14.79 12.71
N GLN A 179 6.16 14.59 11.67
CA GLN A 179 6.51 13.76 10.51
C GLN A 179 6.84 14.65 9.31
N PHE A 180 7.95 14.39 8.64
CA PHE A 180 8.36 15.08 7.42
C PHE A 180 8.13 14.17 6.21
N ALA A 181 7.48 14.69 5.16
CA ALA A 181 7.17 13.92 3.94
C ALA A 181 8.42 13.53 3.11
N ALA A 182 9.57 14.15 3.41
CA ALA A 182 10.89 13.72 2.98
C ALA A 182 11.88 14.01 4.13
N ALA A 183 12.95 13.22 4.24
CA ALA A 183 13.94 13.42 5.30
C ALA A 183 14.63 14.80 5.18
N PRO A 184 14.62 15.65 6.23
CA PRO A 184 15.22 16.97 6.16
C PRO A 184 16.75 16.89 6.04
N ALA A 185 17.33 17.79 5.24
CA ALA A 185 18.77 17.85 4.99
C ALA A 185 19.54 18.49 6.16
N ILE A 186 19.67 17.75 7.27
CA ILE A 186 20.40 18.19 8.46
C ILE A 186 21.93 18.01 8.26
N PRO A 187 22.78 18.99 8.62
CA PRO A 187 24.23 18.88 8.50
C PRO A 187 24.81 17.83 9.48
N PRO A 188 26.09 17.42 9.33
CA PRO A 188 26.73 16.51 10.28
C PRO A 188 26.69 17.07 11.72
N PRO A 189 26.36 16.24 12.72
CA PRO A 189 26.26 16.67 14.11
C PRO A 189 27.64 17.04 14.68
N THR A 190 27.70 18.19 15.35
CA THR A 190 28.91 18.75 15.99
C THR A 190 28.85 18.76 17.52
N GLY A 191 27.69 18.40 18.09
CA GLY A 191 27.45 18.29 19.53
C GLY A 191 26.54 17.10 19.85
N ALA A 192 26.59 16.63 21.09
CA ALA A 192 25.92 15.39 21.52
C ALA A 192 24.38 15.44 21.44
N SER A 193 23.78 16.63 21.39
CA SER A 193 22.33 16.85 21.30
C SER A 193 21.82 17.03 19.86
N ASN A 194 22.71 17.00 18.86
CA ASN A 194 22.35 17.28 17.47
C ASN A 194 21.71 16.04 16.82
N ALA A 195 20.66 16.24 16.01
CA ALA A 195 20.14 15.18 15.15
C ALA A 195 21.17 14.79 14.08
N ALA A 196 21.40 13.48 13.89
CA ALA A 196 22.40 12.95 12.96
C ALA A 196 21.78 12.56 11.62
N ASN A 197 22.33 13.04 10.50
CA ASN A 197 21.89 12.58 9.18
C ASN A 197 22.37 11.15 8.86
N LYS A 198 21.67 10.46 7.95
CA LYS A 198 22.02 9.10 7.54
C LYS A 198 23.44 9.01 6.97
N ALA A 199 23.94 9.98 6.22
CA ALA A 199 25.30 9.91 5.68
C ALA A 199 26.38 9.96 6.78
N TYR A 200 26.16 10.69 7.87
CA TYR A 200 27.04 10.69 9.04
C TYR A 200 26.94 9.38 9.84
N VAL A 201 25.72 8.86 10.05
CA VAL A 201 25.53 7.56 10.72
C VAL A 201 26.16 6.44 9.88
N ASP A 202 25.91 6.40 8.58
CA ASP A 202 26.50 5.44 7.65
C ASP A 202 28.03 5.59 7.59
N ALA A 203 28.57 6.80 7.60
CA ALA A 203 30.02 7.02 7.65
C ALA A 203 30.64 6.61 8.99
N ALA A 204 29.96 6.86 10.13
CA ALA A 204 30.41 6.39 11.44
C ALA A 204 30.37 4.85 11.52
N VAL A 205 29.30 4.23 11.01
CA VAL A 205 29.12 2.77 10.95
C VAL A 205 30.09 2.10 9.97
N ALA A 206 30.36 2.71 8.82
CA ALA A 206 31.33 2.22 7.85
C ALA A 206 32.78 2.31 8.36
N ASN A 207 33.11 3.34 9.15
CA ASN A 207 34.45 3.49 9.73
C ASN A 207 34.71 2.61 10.97
N VAL A 208 33.69 2.02 11.61
CA VAL A 208 33.89 1.03 12.69
C VAL A 208 34.01 -0.40 12.17
N GLY A 209 33.43 -0.73 11.01
CA GLY A 209 33.60 -2.02 10.35
C GLY A 209 33.07 -3.24 11.12
N ALA A 210 33.15 -4.41 10.48
CA ALA A 210 32.84 -5.68 11.13
C ALA A 210 33.99 -6.10 12.06
N GLY A 211 33.82 -5.91 13.36
CA GLY A 211 34.78 -6.37 14.38
C GLY A 211 34.93 -5.49 15.62
N ASN A 212 34.50 -4.21 15.60
CA ASN A 212 34.68 -3.29 16.74
C ASN A 212 33.55 -3.32 17.79
N PHE A 213 32.48 -4.08 17.56
CA PHE A 213 31.38 -4.26 18.51
C PHE A 213 30.92 -5.72 18.54
N VAL A 214 30.43 -6.15 19.69
CA VAL A 214 29.73 -7.43 19.90
C VAL A 214 28.25 -7.11 20.14
N ALA A 215 27.35 -7.73 19.39
CA ALA A 215 25.91 -7.51 19.57
C ALA A 215 25.42 -7.92 20.97
N LYS A 216 24.54 -7.10 21.57
CA LYS A 216 23.98 -7.35 22.93
C LYS A 216 23.12 -8.62 23.03
N ALA A 217 22.74 -9.22 21.90
CA ALA A 217 21.99 -10.47 21.82
C ALA A 217 22.89 -11.72 21.66
N GLY A 218 24.22 -11.54 21.60
CA GLY A 218 25.17 -12.57 21.19
C GLY A 218 25.70 -12.33 19.78
N ASP A 219 26.93 -12.77 19.52
CA ASP A 219 27.67 -12.54 18.27
C ASP A 219 28.72 -13.64 18.04
N SER A 220 29.14 -13.87 16.80
CA SER A 220 30.09 -14.95 16.45
C SER A 220 31.53 -14.42 16.30
N MET A 221 32.32 -14.53 17.37
CA MET A 221 33.71 -14.05 17.39
C MET A 221 34.71 -15.05 16.80
N THR A 222 35.16 -14.83 15.57
CA THR A 222 36.24 -15.59 14.93
C THR A 222 37.63 -15.02 15.26
N GLY A 223 37.97 -14.89 16.55
CA GLY A 223 39.27 -14.38 17.00
C GLY A 223 39.36 -14.12 18.50
N PRO A 224 40.57 -13.85 19.04
CA PRO A 224 40.77 -13.58 20.47
C PRO A 224 40.27 -12.18 20.86
N LEU A 225 39.32 -12.12 21.81
CA LEU A 225 38.80 -10.87 22.36
C LEU A 225 39.74 -10.29 23.43
N THR A 226 40.23 -9.06 23.21
CA THR A 226 41.03 -8.31 24.19
C THR A 226 40.15 -7.29 24.90
N LEU A 227 40.00 -7.40 26.23
CA LEU A 227 39.19 -6.49 27.04
C LEU A 227 40.07 -5.38 27.66
N ALA A 228 39.49 -4.19 27.83
CA ALA A 228 40.23 -2.98 28.23
C ALA A 228 40.67 -2.93 29.71
N GLY A 229 40.28 -3.91 30.53
CA GLY A 229 40.62 -3.98 31.95
C GLY A 229 39.88 -5.13 32.65
N ASP A 230 40.11 -5.27 33.95
CA ASP A 230 39.45 -6.28 34.80
C ASP A 230 37.99 -5.88 35.12
N PRO A 231 37.06 -6.84 35.25
CA PRO A 231 35.66 -6.58 35.63
C PRO A 231 35.54 -6.00 37.04
N THR A 232 34.87 -4.84 37.14
CA THR A 232 34.63 -4.11 38.39
C THR A 232 33.17 -4.14 38.86
N ALA A 233 32.26 -4.67 38.04
CA ALA A 233 30.85 -4.87 38.37
C ALA A 233 30.38 -6.27 37.97
N LEU A 234 29.32 -6.74 38.65
CA LEU A 234 28.94 -8.16 38.74
C LEU A 234 28.65 -8.85 37.39
N ASN A 235 28.25 -8.07 36.36
CA ASN A 235 27.93 -8.56 35.02
C ASN A 235 28.96 -8.13 33.95
N HIS A 236 30.17 -7.68 34.33
CA HIS A 236 31.23 -7.40 33.36
C HIS A 236 31.85 -8.71 32.85
N ALA A 237 32.20 -8.75 31.56
CA ALA A 237 32.95 -9.87 30.99
C ALA A 237 34.34 -9.97 31.67
N ALA A 238 34.68 -11.15 32.16
CA ALA A 238 35.97 -11.41 32.78
C ALA A 238 37.04 -11.64 31.71
N ASN A 239 38.14 -10.87 31.79
CA ASN A 239 39.32 -11.13 30.95
C ASN A 239 40.18 -12.25 31.58
N ARG A 240 41.12 -12.80 30.82
CA ARG A 240 42.01 -13.87 31.30
C ARG A 240 42.88 -13.45 32.50
N HIS A 241 43.41 -12.23 32.53
CA HIS A 241 44.19 -11.72 33.66
C HIS A 241 43.37 -11.68 34.97
N TYR A 242 42.11 -11.26 34.94
CA TYR A 242 41.22 -11.32 36.10
C TYR A 242 40.95 -12.76 36.58
N VAL A 243 40.72 -13.68 35.62
CA VAL A 243 40.52 -15.09 35.94
C VAL A 243 41.80 -15.71 36.52
N ASP A 244 42.95 -15.46 35.90
CA ASP A 244 44.26 -15.98 36.32
C ASP A 244 44.73 -15.35 37.65
N THR A 245 44.37 -14.10 37.98
CA THR A 245 44.63 -13.48 39.29
C THR A 245 43.63 -13.91 40.38
N GLY A 246 42.36 -14.14 40.01
CA GLY A 246 41.37 -14.82 40.85
C GLY A 246 41.73 -16.28 41.16
N PHE A 247 42.48 -16.94 40.28
CA PHE A 247 43.12 -18.23 40.54
C PHE A 247 44.45 -18.10 41.30
N ALA A 248 45.28 -17.08 41.03
CA ALA A 248 46.53 -16.86 41.78
C ALA A 248 46.31 -16.54 43.27
N SER A 249 45.09 -16.16 43.66
CA SER A 249 44.64 -15.98 45.04
C SER A 249 43.98 -17.23 45.66
N LYS A 250 44.01 -18.37 44.98
CA LYS A 250 43.65 -19.70 45.52
C LYS A 250 44.79 -20.69 45.31
N ALA A 251 45.12 -21.47 46.34
CA ALA A 251 46.21 -22.45 46.30
C ALA A 251 45.83 -23.68 45.45
N ASN A 252 45.90 -23.53 44.12
CA ASN A 252 45.67 -24.62 43.17
C ASN A 252 46.93 -25.46 42.97
N LEU A 253 46.72 -26.77 42.80
CA LEU A 253 47.79 -27.77 42.70
C LEU A 253 48.33 -27.84 41.26
N VAL A 254 49.56 -27.39 41.02
CA VAL A 254 50.19 -27.40 39.69
C VAL A 254 51.17 -28.57 39.61
N ASN A 255 50.95 -29.51 38.69
CA ASN A 255 51.74 -30.73 38.55
C ASN A 255 51.92 -31.52 39.87
N GLY A 256 50.91 -31.52 40.74
CA GLY A 256 50.94 -32.20 42.04
C GLY A 256 51.59 -31.42 43.19
N VAL A 257 52.02 -30.17 42.98
CA VAL A 257 52.71 -29.34 43.97
C VAL A 257 52.08 -27.94 44.06
N VAL A 258 52.00 -27.38 45.27
CA VAL A 258 51.62 -25.96 45.47
C VAL A 258 52.89 -25.10 45.38
N PRO A 259 52.94 -24.02 44.58
CA PRO A 259 54.14 -23.19 44.44
C PRO A 259 54.67 -22.65 45.77
N THR A 260 55.97 -22.76 45.99
CA THR A 260 56.63 -22.34 47.24
C THR A 260 56.55 -20.84 47.53
N SER A 261 56.21 -20.01 46.53
CA SER A 261 55.91 -18.59 46.70
C SER A 261 54.55 -18.29 47.32
N GLN A 262 53.64 -19.28 47.40
CA GLN A 262 52.29 -19.15 47.96
C GLN A 262 52.13 -19.80 49.34
N LEU A 263 53.17 -20.44 49.87
CA LEU A 263 53.20 -21.06 51.19
C LEU A 263 54.20 -20.31 52.10
N GLY A 264 53.70 -19.70 53.16
CA GLY A 264 54.53 -18.97 54.13
C GLY A 264 55.63 -19.85 54.72
N SER A 265 56.88 -19.36 54.65
CA SER A 265 58.15 -20.07 54.86
C SER A 265 58.08 -21.37 55.69
N GLY A 266 57.92 -22.48 54.97
CA GLY A 266 57.93 -23.84 55.51
C GLY A 266 57.85 -24.86 54.37
N THR A 267 58.44 -26.04 54.59
CA THR A 267 58.39 -27.15 53.63
C THR A 267 57.53 -28.25 54.25
N ALA A 268 56.55 -28.76 53.51
CA ALA A 268 55.78 -29.92 53.94
C ALA A 268 56.63 -31.19 53.85
N ASP A 269 56.52 -32.08 54.84
CA ASP A 269 57.11 -33.42 54.80
C ASP A 269 56.10 -34.47 55.29
N GLY A 270 56.50 -35.74 55.34
CA GLY A 270 55.64 -36.85 55.76
C GLY A 270 55.19 -36.81 57.24
N THR A 271 55.64 -35.83 58.01
CA THR A 271 55.28 -35.58 59.41
C THR A 271 54.68 -34.20 59.65
N LEU A 272 54.97 -33.19 58.82
CA LEU A 272 54.62 -31.78 59.05
C LEU A 272 53.69 -31.20 57.97
N CYS A 273 52.49 -30.80 58.40
CA CYS A 273 51.41 -30.27 57.57
C CYS A 273 51.04 -28.82 57.95
N LEU A 274 50.55 -28.04 56.98
CA LEU A 274 49.97 -26.73 57.25
C LEU A 274 48.57 -26.90 57.89
N LYS A 275 48.35 -26.27 59.05
CA LYS A 275 47.04 -26.21 59.72
C LYS A 275 46.20 -25.07 59.12
N GLY A 276 44.87 -25.17 59.25
CA GLY A 276 43.92 -24.12 58.81
C GLY A 276 44.07 -22.76 59.50
N SER A 277 44.98 -22.63 60.46
CA SER A 277 45.42 -21.40 61.12
C SER A 277 46.69 -20.79 60.48
N SER A 278 47.09 -21.23 59.29
CA SER A 278 48.31 -20.83 58.58
C SER A 278 49.62 -21.10 59.35
N SER A 279 49.60 -22.08 60.25
CA SER A 279 50.76 -22.52 61.04
C SER A 279 51.12 -23.97 60.74
N TRP A 280 52.43 -24.28 60.71
CA TRP A 280 52.94 -25.63 60.45
C TRP A 280 52.93 -26.48 61.72
N GLY A 281 52.53 -27.75 61.62
CA GLY A 281 52.50 -28.69 62.74
C GLY A 281 52.18 -30.13 62.30
N ALA A 282 52.21 -31.09 63.22
CA ALA A 282 52.14 -32.52 62.87
C ALA A 282 50.92 -32.88 61.99
N CYS A 283 51.13 -33.65 60.92
CA CYS A 283 50.07 -34.22 60.10
C CYS A 283 49.18 -35.15 60.95
N GLY A 284 47.85 -34.97 60.89
CA GLY A 284 46.90 -35.81 61.62
C GLY A 284 46.44 -36.98 60.75
N THR A 285 46.19 -38.13 61.37
CA THR A 285 45.61 -39.31 60.72
C THR A 285 44.08 -39.31 60.83
N SER A 286 43.42 -40.17 60.05
CA SER A 286 41.95 -40.34 60.11
C SER A 286 41.44 -40.95 61.42
N ALA A 287 42.32 -41.35 62.35
CA ALA A 287 41.95 -41.81 63.70
C ALA A 287 41.83 -40.65 64.71
N ASP A 288 42.39 -39.47 64.42
CA ASP A 288 42.63 -38.41 65.42
C ASP A 288 41.46 -37.43 65.59
N ALA A 289 40.28 -37.72 65.01
CA ALA A 289 39.07 -36.91 65.12
C ALA A 289 38.35 -37.09 66.47
N VAL A 290 39.07 -36.96 67.59
CA VAL A 290 38.59 -37.35 68.94
C VAL A 290 37.35 -36.57 69.39
N SER A 291 37.14 -35.35 68.90
CA SER A 291 35.91 -34.59 69.16
C SER A 291 35.52 -33.65 68.01
N ILE A 292 34.22 -33.37 67.88
CA ILE A 292 33.66 -32.32 67.02
C ILE A 292 32.99 -31.29 67.93
N ARG A 293 33.42 -30.02 67.85
CA ARG A 293 33.01 -28.93 68.77
C ARG A 293 33.16 -29.25 70.28
N GLY A 294 34.10 -30.13 70.64
CA GLY A 294 34.33 -30.57 72.03
C GLY A 294 33.50 -31.76 72.48
N THR A 295 32.62 -32.30 71.63
CA THR A 295 31.86 -33.54 71.88
C THR A 295 32.58 -34.74 71.25
N THR A 296 32.77 -35.82 72.00
CA THR A 296 33.51 -37.01 71.56
C THR A 296 32.90 -37.68 70.32
N VAL A 297 33.76 -38.19 69.42
CA VAL A 297 33.34 -39.05 68.29
C VAL A 297 33.42 -40.53 68.71
N GLY A 298 32.38 -41.32 68.43
CA GLY A 298 32.31 -42.74 68.77
C GLY A 298 33.20 -43.62 67.88
N SER A 299 33.77 -44.69 68.45
CA SER A 299 34.80 -45.54 67.83
C SER A 299 34.29 -46.54 66.76
N LEU A 300 33.28 -46.17 65.98
CA LEU A 300 32.73 -46.98 64.90
C LEU A 300 33.18 -46.42 63.55
N VAL A 301 33.74 -47.29 62.70
CA VAL A 301 34.07 -46.95 61.32
C VAL A 301 32.77 -46.81 60.52
N PRO A 302 32.52 -45.68 59.82
CA PRO A 302 31.34 -45.52 58.99
C PRO A 302 31.39 -46.47 57.79
N THR A 303 30.24 -47.02 57.41
CA THR A 303 30.05 -47.71 56.12
C THR A 303 29.49 -46.75 55.06
N GLU A 304 29.49 -47.17 53.81
CA GLU A 304 28.98 -46.38 52.68
C GLU A 304 27.52 -45.95 52.90
N GLY A 305 27.18 -44.70 52.58
CA GLY A 305 25.86 -44.11 52.86
C GLY A 305 25.63 -43.62 54.31
N GLN A 306 26.64 -43.68 55.20
CA GLN A 306 26.54 -43.17 56.57
C GLN A 306 27.15 -41.78 56.75
N VAL A 307 26.59 -40.97 57.65
CA VAL A 307 27.15 -39.66 58.04
C VAL A 307 27.29 -39.53 59.56
N ILE A 308 28.38 -38.89 59.98
CA ILE A 308 28.69 -38.60 61.38
C ILE A 308 27.68 -37.59 61.93
N THR A 309 26.78 -38.06 62.81
CA THR A 309 25.65 -37.28 63.33
C THR A 309 25.76 -37.16 64.85
N TYR A 310 25.43 -35.99 65.41
CA TYR A 310 25.33 -35.80 66.86
C TYR A 310 24.10 -36.54 67.42
N GLU A 311 24.30 -37.37 68.42
CA GLU A 311 23.23 -38.03 69.16
C GLU A 311 23.15 -37.47 70.59
N ALA A 312 22.12 -36.67 70.85
CA ALA A 312 21.90 -36.03 72.15
C ALA A 312 21.73 -37.02 73.32
N ALA A 313 21.30 -38.26 73.05
CA ALA A 313 21.10 -39.30 74.06
C ALA A 313 22.42 -39.92 74.58
N SER A 314 23.47 -39.94 73.76
CA SER A 314 24.81 -40.43 74.15
C SER A 314 25.82 -39.31 74.36
N ASN A 315 25.49 -38.07 73.97
CA ASN A 315 26.42 -36.95 73.87
C ASN A 315 27.68 -37.30 73.06
N THR A 316 27.50 -38.03 71.96
CA THR A 316 28.59 -38.36 71.02
C THR A 316 28.17 -38.10 69.57
N TYR A 317 29.16 -37.85 68.72
CA TYR A 317 29.00 -37.91 67.27
C TYR A 317 29.30 -39.36 66.81
N LYS A 318 28.40 -40.00 66.07
CA LYS A 318 28.62 -41.37 65.58
C LYS A 318 28.10 -41.57 64.15
N PRO A 319 28.57 -42.59 63.41
CA PRO A 319 27.95 -42.96 62.15
C PRO A 319 26.48 -43.33 62.38
N LYS A 320 25.61 -42.67 61.64
CA LYS A 320 24.23 -43.10 61.44
C LYS A 320 24.07 -43.39 59.95
N ALA A 321 23.27 -44.38 59.58
CA ALA A 321 22.66 -44.37 58.25
C ALA A 321 22.08 -42.96 58.03
N GLY A 322 22.41 -42.33 56.91
CA GLY A 322 21.98 -40.96 56.67
C GLY A 322 20.48 -40.87 56.89
N ALA A 323 20.05 -39.91 57.72
CA ALA A 323 18.67 -39.49 57.60
C ALA A 323 18.46 -39.12 56.12
N SER A 324 17.31 -39.47 55.56
CA SER A 324 16.86 -38.98 54.26
C SER A 324 16.55 -37.47 54.37
N ALA A 325 17.60 -36.70 54.65
CA ALA A 325 17.60 -35.25 54.58
C ALA A 325 17.32 -34.91 53.12
N GLY A 326 16.27 -34.16 52.79
CA GLY A 326 15.89 -32.95 53.54
C GLY A 326 16.79 -31.77 53.14
N SER A 327 17.98 -32.06 52.59
CA SER A 327 18.63 -31.19 51.62
C SER A 327 17.86 -31.27 50.31
N ALA A 328 17.02 -30.27 50.09
CA ALA A 328 16.35 -30.03 48.84
C ALA A 328 17.32 -30.05 47.64
N TYR A 329 16.82 -30.46 46.48
CA TYR A 329 17.48 -30.34 45.17
C TYR A 329 18.77 -31.17 44.96
N GLN A 330 18.68 -32.50 45.10
CA GLN A 330 19.37 -33.32 44.09
C GLN A 330 18.64 -33.14 42.76
N VAL A 331 19.18 -32.25 41.91
CA VAL A 331 18.58 -31.86 40.62
C VAL A 331 18.50 -33.05 39.66
N THR A 332 19.45 -33.99 39.73
CA THR A 332 19.59 -35.11 38.79
C THR A 332 19.22 -36.45 39.43
N LYS A 333 18.50 -37.31 38.68
CA LYS A 333 18.17 -38.71 39.03
C LYS A 333 18.56 -39.66 37.90
N TYR A 334 19.23 -40.76 38.21
CA TYR A 334 19.59 -41.78 37.23
C TYR A 334 18.54 -42.90 37.25
N ALA A 335 17.87 -43.15 36.12
CA ALA A 335 16.74 -44.07 36.03
C ALA A 335 17.07 -45.52 36.48
N VAL A 336 18.33 -45.93 36.34
CA VAL A 336 18.82 -47.23 36.85
C VAL A 336 18.61 -47.41 38.36
N ASP A 337 18.66 -46.33 39.15
CA ASP A 337 18.41 -46.36 40.60
C ASP A 337 16.92 -46.60 40.94
N PHE A 338 16.03 -46.44 39.94
CA PHE A 338 14.57 -46.49 40.07
C PHE A 338 13.94 -47.67 39.28
N GLN A 339 14.76 -48.54 38.68
CA GLN A 339 14.32 -49.73 37.95
C GLN A 339 13.88 -50.84 38.92
N PHE A 340 12.75 -50.63 39.60
CA PHE A 340 12.25 -51.55 40.61
C PHE A 340 11.73 -52.88 40.03
N SER A 341 11.75 -53.91 40.87
CA SER A 341 11.03 -55.17 40.68
C SER A 341 10.61 -55.71 42.05
N ALA A 342 9.36 -56.15 42.18
CA ALA A 342 8.77 -56.66 43.41
C ALA A 342 7.92 -57.91 43.14
N THR A 343 8.03 -58.91 44.00
CA THR A 343 7.12 -60.06 44.04
C THR A 343 5.90 -59.74 44.89
N SER A 344 4.76 -60.35 44.58
CA SER A 344 3.56 -60.25 45.41
C SER A 344 2.80 -61.56 45.43
N THR A 345 1.99 -61.74 46.49
CA THR A 345 1.16 -62.94 46.73
C THR A 345 -0.34 -62.66 46.55
N THR A 346 -0.72 -61.50 46.01
CA THR A 346 -2.11 -61.18 45.68
C THR A 346 -2.62 -62.07 44.53
N ASP A 347 -3.92 -62.40 44.51
CA ASP A 347 -4.49 -63.25 43.47
C ASP A 347 -4.72 -62.50 42.13
N LEU A 348 -3.94 -62.87 41.12
CA LEU A 348 -4.07 -62.43 39.73
C LEU A 348 -4.57 -63.54 38.78
N LEU A 349 -5.10 -64.67 39.28
CA LEU A 349 -5.58 -65.81 38.46
C LEU A 349 -6.80 -65.49 37.58
N THR A 350 -7.34 -64.27 37.69
CA THR A 350 -8.45 -63.75 36.89
C THR A 350 -8.11 -62.34 36.41
N ALA A 351 -8.39 -62.05 35.14
CA ALA A 351 -8.27 -60.71 34.57
C ALA A 351 -9.29 -59.74 35.19
N GLY A 352 -9.02 -58.44 35.12
CA GLY A 352 -9.87 -57.36 35.63
C GLY A 352 -9.17 -56.43 36.62
N ALA A 353 -9.95 -55.61 37.33
CA ALA A 353 -9.43 -54.65 38.29
C ALA A 353 -8.91 -55.34 39.57
N LYS A 354 -7.72 -54.96 40.03
CA LYS A 354 -6.98 -55.58 41.13
C LYS A 354 -6.37 -54.52 42.05
N THR A 355 -6.27 -54.84 43.34
CA THR A 355 -5.46 -54.09 44.31
C THR A 355 -4.36 -55.01 44.81
N VAL A 356 -3.11 -54.76 44.42
CA VAL A 356 -1.96 -55.63 44.74
C VAL A 356 -1.10 -55.01 45.83
N THR A 357 -0.75 -55.81 46.84
CA THR A 357 0.10 -55.40 47.95
C THR A 357 1.58 -55.57 47.60
N LEU A 358 2.39 -54.55 47.88
CA LEU A 358 3.84 -54.58 47.80
C LEU A 358 4.43 -54.53 49.21
N SER A 359 5.45 -55.36 49.48
CA SER A 359 6.15 -55.38 50.77
C SER A 359 7.00 -54.13 51.05
N ALA A 360 7.38 -53.41 49.99
CA ALA A 360 8.02 -52.10 50.04
C ALA A 360 7.70 -51.35 48.74
N CYS A 361 7.22 -50.12 48.84
CA CYS A 361 6.98 -49.24 47.70
C CYS A 361 8.26 -48.46 47.39
N ALA A 362 9.02 -48.90 46.39
CA ALA A 362 10.28 -48.28 45.99
C ALA A 362 10.10 -46.79 45.60
N PRO A 363 11.15 -45.95 45.69
CA PRO A 363 11.10 -44.57 45.23
C PRO A 363 10.50 -44.43 43.82
N GLY A 364 9.57 -43.49 43.65
CA GLY A 364 8.81 -43.31 42.41
C GLY A 364 7.59 -44.21 42.25
N VAL A 365 7.50 -45.36 42.93
CA VAL A 365 6.36 -46.27 42.88
C VAL A 365 5.26 -45.78 43.83
N ARG A 366 4.27 -45.09 43.26
CA ARG A 366 3.18 -44.41 43.99
C ARG A 366 1.80 -44.90 43.58
N GLY A 367 0.86 -44.89 44.52
CA GLY A 367 -0.56 -45.13 44.27
C GLY A 367 -1.36 -43.85 44.03
N ASP A 368 -0.86 -42.67 44.42
CA ASP A 368 -1.52 -41.38 44.23
C ASP A 368 -1.14 -40.66 42.92
N ASP A 369 -0.27 -41.26 42.10
CA ASP A 369 0.07 -40.79 40.74
C ASP A 369 -0.53 -41.76 39.70
N ALA A 370 -1.76 -41.47 39.24
CA ALA A 370 -2.58 -42.37 38.44
C ALA A 370 -2.30 -42.30 36.92
N ASP A 371 -1.08 -41.98 36.49
CA ASP A 371 -0.74 -41.76 35.07
C ASP A 371 0.56 -42.44 34.57
N TYR A 372 1.10 -43.43 35.29
CA TYR A 372 2.22 -44.28 34.83
C TYR A 372 1.84 -45.76 34.72
N TRP A 373 2.76 -46.58 34.21
CA TRP A 373 2.57 -48.01 33.92
C TRP A 373 3.61 -48.87 34.63
N VAL A 374 3.19 -50.05 35.08
CA VAL A 374 4.05 -51.10 35.63
C VAL A 374 3.90 -52.38 34.80
N TYR A 375 4.93 -53.23 34.78
CA TYR A 375 4.98 -54.44 33.97
C TYR A 375 4.78 -55.68 34.83
N VAL A 376 3.76 -56.48 34.52
CA VAL A 376 3.42 -57.73 35.22
C VAL A 376 3.94 -58.90 34.38
N ALA A 377 4.82 -59.72 34.96
CA ALA A 377 5.56 -60.76 34.25
C ALA A 377 5.87 -61.99 35.14
N GLY A 378 6.62 -62.95 34.61
CA GLY A 378 7.08 -64.16 35.31
C GLY A 378 6.14 -65.35 35.16
N THR A 379 4.83 -65.15 35.30
CA THR A 379 3.80 -66.17 35.10
C THR A 379 2.63 -65.60 34.28
N GLY A 380 2.00 -66.42 33.44
CA GLY A 380 1.00 -65.96 32.48
C GLY A 380 1.59 -65.14 31.32
N THR A 381 0.72 -64.59 30.46
CA THR A 381 1.13 -63.65 29.40
C THR A 381 1.55 -62.33 30.04
N ALA A 382 2.79 -61.90 29.85
CA ALA A 382 3.27 -60.64 30.42
C ALA A 382 2.59 -59.42 29.77
N GLU A 383 2.27 -58.40 30.56
CA GLU A 383 1.61 -57.18 30.10
C GLU A 383 2.04 -55.94 30.88
N ALA A 384 1.96 -54.77 30.26
CA ALA A 384 2.02 -53.50 30.98
C ALA A 384 0.60 -53.11 31.42
N VAL A 385 0.45 -52.72 32.69
CA VAL A 385 -0.81 -52.26 33.29
C VAL A 385 -0.67 -50.84 33.80
N LYS A 386 -1.69 -50.01 33.57
CA LYS A 386 -1.71 -48.64 34.07
C LYS A 386 -2.04 -48.62 35.56
N VAL A 387 -1.25 -47.89 36.35
CA VAL A 387 -1.59 -47.61 37.75
C VAL A 387 -2.72 -46.58 37.80
N THR A 388 -3.77 -46.89 38.55
CA THR A 388 -4.99 -46.08 38.67
C THR A 388 -5.30 -45.65 40.11
N GLY A 389 -4.52 -46.09 41.09
CA GLY A 389 -4.76 -45.83 42.52
C GLY A 389 -3.85 -46.65 43.43
N GLY A 390 -4.12 -46.62 44.73
CA GLY A 390 -3.43 -47.42 45.75
C GLY A 390 -2.90 -46.59 46.93
N THR A 391 -2.21 -47.26 47.85
CA THR A 391 -1.65 -46.65 49.07
C THR A 391 -0.12 -46.53 49.08
N CYS A 392 0.58 -46.97 48.03
CA CYS A 392 2.03 -46.80 47.93
C CYS A 392 2.43 -45.32 47.91
N ALA A 393 3.39 -44.94 48.75
CA ALA A 393 3.88 -43.56 48.86
C ALA A 393 5.26 -43.32 48.20
N GLY A 394 5.95 -44.39 47.76
CA GLY A 394 7.30 -44.31 47.21
C GLY A 394 8.39 -44.00 48.24
N ASP A 395 8.17 -44.40 49.50
CA ASP A 395 8.98 -44.08 50.68
C ASP A 395 9.72 -45.30 51.27
N GLY A 396 9.61 -46.46 50.62
CA GLY A 396 10.16 -47.74 51.06
C GLY A 396 9.25 -48.54 52.02
N ASN A 397 8.12 -47.99 52.47
CA ASN A 397 7.19 -48.70 53.35
C ASN A 397 6.25 -49.64 52.57
N PRO A 398 5.62 -50.64 53.21
CA PRO A 398 4.61 -51.49 52.57
C PRO A 398 3.38 -50.69 52.13
N GLY A 399 2.76 -51.09 51.02
CA GLY A 399 1.59 -50.39 50.48
C GLY A 399 0.90 -51.17 49.37
N THR A 400 0.03 -50.50 48.61
CA THR A 400 -0.74 -51.11 47.52
C THR A 400 -0.67 -50.29 46.23
N LEU A 401 -0.81 -50.97 45.10
CA LEU A 401 -1.12 -50.39 43.79
C LEU A 401 -2.46 -50.93 43.30
N GLN A 402 -3.19 -50.11 42.55
CA GLN A 402 -4.41 -50.49 41.85
C GLN A 402 -4.21 -50.36 40.35
N PHE A 403 -4.65 -51.37 39.61
CA PHE A 403 -4.57 -51.45 38.15
C PHE A 403 -5.56 -52.49 37.62
N THR A 404 -5.66 -52.64 36.31
CA THR A 404 -6.47 -53.70 35.66
C THR A 404 -5.57 -54.57 34.79
N THR A 405 -5.59 -55.89 34.98
CA THR A 405 -4.92 -56.85 34.07
C THR A 405 -5.88 -57.30 32.98
N VAL A 406 -5.36 -57.51 31.77
CA VAL A 406 -6.09 -58.14 30.65
C VAL A 406 -5.96 -59.66 30.71
N ASN A 407 -4.89 -60.17 31.31
CA ASN A 407 -4.55 -61.59 31.43
C ASN A 407 -4.68 -62.08 32.88
N ALA A 408 -4.57 -63.40 33.03
CA ALA A 408 -4.42 -64.08 34.31
C ALA A 408 -2.95 -64.42 34.57
N HIS A 409 -2.48 -64.13 35.78
CA HIS A 409 -1.12 -64.44 36.24
C HIS A 409 -1.18 -65.39 37.44
N GLY A 410 -0.44 -66.51 37.37
CA GLY A 410 -0.34 -67.47 38.47
C GLY A 410 0.57 -66.97 39.60
N ALA A 411 0.50 -67.60 40.77
CA ALA A 411 1.40 -67.30 41.89
C ALA A 411 2.88 -67.36 41.44
N GLY A 412 3.68 -66.36 41.85
CA GLY A 412 5.07 -66.20 41.41
C GLY A 412 5.31 -65.13 40.35
N TYR A 413 4.31 -64.30 40.02
CA TYR A 413 4.50 -63.13 39.14
C TYR A 413 5.36 -62.04 39.81
N THR A 414 5.96 -61.20 38.98
CA THR A 414 6.68 -59.97 39.39
C THR A 414 5.99 -58.73 38.83
N ILE A 415 6.03 -57.64 39.59
CA ILE A 415 5.68 -56.28 39.15
C ILE A 415 6.96 -55.45 39.13
N GLY A 416 7.32 -54.87 37.98
CA GLY A 416 8.46 -53.97 37.86
C GLY A 416 8.16 -52.75 37.00
N SER A 417 9.17 -51.91 36.77
CA SER A 417 9.02 -50.75 35.88
C SER A 417 8.71 -51.15 34.44
N ALA A 418 7.70 -50.52 33.83
CA ALA A 418 7.41 -50.67 32.39
C ALA A 418 8.29 -49.78 31.48
N SER A 419 9.24 -49.02 32.06
CA SER A 419 10.04 -47.99 31.37
C SER A 419 11.51 -47.94 31.82
N ALA A 420 12.06 -49.07 32.30
CA ALA A 420 13.43 -49.18 32.83
C ALA A 420 13.80 -48.12 33.89
N GLY A 421 12.84 -47.79 34.76
CA GLY A 421 13.00 -46.83 35.86
C GLY A 421 12.80 -45.35 35.48
N ILE A 422 12.55 -45.03 34.21
CA ILE A 422 12.48 -43.62 33.76
C ILE A 422 11.20 -42.93 34.27
N ALA A 423 10.05 -43.61 34.27
CA ALA A 423 8.82 -43.08 34.84
C ALA A 423 8.93 -42.92 36.37
N GLU A 424 9.52 -43.91 37.04
CA GLU A 424 9.71 -43.89 38.50
C GLU A 424 10.70 -42.80 38.93
N ALA A 425 11.80 -42.60 38.19
CA ALA A 425 12.70 -41.46 38.38
C ALA A 425 12.01 -40.12 38.09
N SER A 426 11.18 -40.03 37.04
CA SER A 426 10.36 -38.85 36.73
C SER A 426 9.41 -38.50 37.87
N ILE A 427 8.84 -39.49 38.56
CA ILE A 427 7.95 -39.33 39.73
C ILE A 427 8.74 -38.99 41.00
N ALA A 428 9.89 -39.63 41.24
CA ALA A 428 10.74 -39.38 42.40
C ALA A 428 11.47 -38.02 42.36
N ALA A 429 11.61 -37.43 41.17
CA ALA A 429 12.12 -36.07 40.98
C ALA A 429 11.08 -34.96 41.26
N ARG A 430 9.80 -35.29 41.47
CA ARG A 430 8.71 -34.29 41.58
C ARG A 430 8.64 -33.67 42.98
N TYR A 431 8.52 -32.35 43.05
CA TYR A 431 8.16 -31.62 44.26
C TYR A 431 7.07 -30.58 43.98
N ARG A 432 6.45 -30.04 45.04
CA ARG A 432 5.51 -28.91 44.96
C ARG A 432 6.19 -27.67 45.58
N PRO A 433 6.51 -26.62 44.80
CA PRO A 433 6.97 -25.35 45.37
C PRO A 433 5.87 -24.71 46.25
N ARG A 434 6.25 -23.91 47.26
CA ARG A 434 5.27 -23.25 48.13
C ARG A 434 4.44 -22.25 47.33
N GLY A 435 3.11 -22.38 47.40
CA GLY A 435 2.16 -21.42 46.82
C GLY A 435 1.69 -21.74 45.39
N VAL A 436 2.17 -22.81 44.76
CA VAL A 436 1.70 -23.29 43.45
C VAL A 436 1.14 -24.71 43.54
N GLY A 437 0.16 -25.03 42.70
CA GLY A 437 -0.48 -26.36 42.67
C GLY A 437 0.22 -27.40 41.78
N GLN A 438 1.11 -26.95 40.88
CA GLN A 438 1.79 -27.81 39.91
C GLN A 438 2.96 -28.58 40.52
N LEU A 439 3.30 -29.70 39.87
CA LEU A 439 4.48 -30.51 40.19
C LEU A 439 5.66 -30.01 39.36
N THR A 440 6.75 -29.65 40.01
CA THR A 440 8.02 -29.26 39.38
C THR A 440 8.99 -30.44 39.44
N GLY A 441 9.69 -30.69 38.34
CA GLY A 441 10.65 -31.80 38.21
C GLY A 441 12.11 -31.36 38.34
N GLY A 442 12.99 -32.17 37.77
CA GLY A 442 14.42 -31.93 37.64
C GLY A 442 14.95 -32.66 36.41
N TRP A 443 16.24 -33.03 36.42
CA TRP A 443 16.90 -33.78 35.37
C TRP A 443 16.80 -35.30 35.62
N ILE A 444 16.40 -36.07 34.63
CA ILE A 444 16.40 -37.53 34.65
C ILE A 444 17.38 -38.02 33.59
N VAL A 445 18.28 -38.92 33.97
CA VAL A 445 19.25 -39.55 33.08
C VAL A 445 18.80 -41.00 32.86
N ALA A 446 18.41 -41.34 31.64
CA ALA A 446 17.99 -42.70 31.28
C ALA A 446 19.19 -43.67 31.25
N PRO A 447 18.95 -45.00 31.26
CA PRO A 447 20.01 -45.98 31.04
C PRO A 447 20.62 -45.85 29.63
N THR A 448 21.74 -46.51 29.39
CA THR A 448 22.32 -46.68 28.04
C THR A 448 22.00 -48.07 27.49
N GLY A 449 21.99 -48.20 26.15
CA GLY A 449 21.66 -49.44 25.44
C GLY A 449 20.22 -49.47 24.90
N ASP A 450 19.71 -50.67 24.59
CA ASP A 450 18.35 -50.88 24.11
C ASP A 450 17.39 -51.10 25.30
N ILE A 451 16.54 -50.10 25.55
CA ILE A 451 15.56 -50.02 26.64
C ILE A 451 14.18 -50.39 26.11
N ALA A 452 13.53 -51.38 26.73
CA ALA A 452 12.14 -51.70 26.42
C ALA A 452 11.17 -50.76 27.15
N ILE A 453 10.30 -50.09 26.39
CA ILE A 453 9.14 -49.36 26.91
C ILE A 453 7.89 -50.20 26.63
N TYR A 454 7.36 -50.84 27.67
CA TYR A 454 6.21 -51.75 27.57
C TYR A 454 4.85 -51.05 27.67
N GLY A 455 4.81 -49.85 28.26
CA GLY A 455 3.63 -49.00 28.36
C GLY A 455 4.02 -47.52 28.38
N GLN A 456 3.06 -46.63 28.16
CA GLN A 456 3.28 -45.18 27.96
C GLN A 456 4.15 -44.54 29.06
N LEU A 457 5.31 -44.01 28.67
CA LEU A 457 6.19 -43.21 29.52
C LEU A 457 5.63 -41.78 29.64
N THR A 458 5.01 -41.47 30.78
CA THR A 458 4.35 -40.18 31.03
C THR A 458 5.28 -39.19 31.74
N ILE A 459 5.70 -38.15 31.03
CA ILE A 459 6.50 -37.03 31.54
C ILE A 459 5.57 -35.86 31.87
N LYS A 460 5.31 -35.64 33.16
CA LYS A 460 4.21 -34.81 33.68
C LYS A 460 4.67 -33.92 34.83
N SER A 461 5.62 -33.03 34.56
CA SER A 461 6.15 -32.08 35.55
C SER A 461 6.77 -30.86 34.89
N VAL A 462 6.60 -29.70 35.52
CA VAL A 462 7.16 -28.42 35.09
C VAL A 462 8.68 -28.44 35.19
N GLY A 463 9.39 -27.97 34.15
CA GLY A 463 10.85 -27.84 34.14
C GLY A 463 11.60 -29.18 34.17
N GLN A 464 10.98 -30.27 33.72
CA GLN A 464 11.59 -31.60 33.76
C GLN A 464 12.40 -31.88 32.48
N THR A 465 13.68 -32.20 32.63
CA THR A 465 14.55 -32.66 31.53
C THR A 465 14.72 -34.16 31.60
N VAL A 466 14.63 -34.87 30.47
CA VAL A 466 14.96 -36.30 30.34
C VAL A 466 16.03 -36.48 29.27
N GLU A 467 17.20 -36.90 29.70
CA GLU A 467 18.37 -37.16 28.87
C GLU A 467 18.52 -38.66 28.64
N PHE A 468 18.43 -39.07 27.38
CA PHE A 468 18.39 -40.49 26.99
C PHE A 468 19.76 -41.08 26.65
N ASN A 469 20.84 -40.30 26.71
CA ASN A 469 22.23 -40.73 26.43
C ASN A 469 22.43 -41.48 25.09
N GLY A 470 21.54 -41.29 24.11
CA GLY A 470 21.56 -42.06 22.85
C GLY A 470 21.11 -43.52 23.00
N GLY A 471 20.51 -43.93 24.12
CA GLY A 471 19.91 -45.25 24.29
C GLY A 471 18.66 -45.43 23.42
N THR A 472 18.50 -46.59 22.81
CA THR A 472 17.31 -46.91 22.01
C THR A 472 16.12 -47.17 22.91
N GLN A 473 15.01 -46.49 22.66
CA GLN A 473 13.72 -46.78 23.26
C GLN A 473 12.96 -47.72 22.31
N ALA A 474 13.00 -49.02 22.61
CA ALA A 474 12.28 -50.08 21.90
C ALA A 474 10.82 -50.11 22.37
N CYS A 475 9.91 -49.65 21.52
CA CYS A 475 8.52 -49.37 21.89
C CYS A 475 7.57 -50.54 21.66
N TYR A 476 7.02 -51.11 22.73
CA TYR A 476 5.99 -52.16 22.69
C TYR A 476 4.56 -51.63 23.00
N SER A 477 4.41 -50.32 23.25
CA SER A 477 3.11 -49.68 23.55
C SER A 477 2.17 -49.68 22.33
N ALA A 478 1.24 -50.62 22.26
CA ALA A 478 0.36 -50.80 21.10
C ALA A 478 -0.89 -49.89 21.07
N THR A 479 -1.42 -49.49 22.24
CA THR A 479 -2.70 -48.75 22.36
C THR A 479 -2.54 -47.26 22.66
N THR A 480 -1.39 -46.87 23.22
CA THR A 480 -0.98 -45.51 23.60
C THR A 480 0.31 -45.10 22.88
N PRO A 481 0.66 -43.80 22.79
CA PRO A 481 1.99 -43.39 22.34
C PRO A 481 3.07 -43.96 23.25
N CYS A 482 4.31 -44.01 22.77
CA CYS A 482 5.42 -44.53 23.59
C CYS A 482 5.80 -43.59 24.73
N VAL A 483 5.99 -42.32 24.40
CA VAL A 483 6.23 -41.22 25.34
C VAL A 483 5.08 -40.24 25.24
N PHE A 484 4.59 -39.78 26.39
CA PHE A 484 3.61 -38.71 26.47
C PHE A 484 4.14 -37.58 27.34
N VAL A 485 4.30 -36.40 26.77
CA VAL A 485 4.70 -35.18 27.47
C VAL A 485 3.45 -34.35 27.73
N GLY A 486 3.13 -34.12 29.01
CA GLY A 486 2.08 -33.18 29.40
C GLY A 486 0.97 -33.75 30.27
N ASP A 487 -0.24 -33.19 30.13
CA ASP A 487 -1.48 -33.67 30.75
C ASP A 487 -2.58 -33.83 29.70
N LYS A 488 -3.37 -34.90 29.80
CA LYS A 488 -4.38 -35.28 28.79
C LYS A 488 -5.65 -34.40 28.81
N SER A 489 -5.79 -33.51 29.79
CA SER A 489 -6.98 -32.68 30.01
C SER A 489 -6.71 -31.20 29.74
N ASN A 490 -5.51 -30.70 30.08
CA ASN A 490 -5.13 -29.30 29.93
C ASN A 490 -3.61 -29.16 29.75
N SER A 491 -3.18 -28.73 28.56
CA SER A 491 -1.77 -28.51 28.20
C SER A 491 -1.03 -27.57 29.15
N ASN A 492 -1.71 -26.56 29.70
CA ASN A 492 -1.16 -25.57 30.62
C ASN A 492 -0.76 -26.14 32.00
N MET A 493 -1.03 -27.42 32.27
CA MET A 493 -0.64 -28.08 33.52
C MET A 493 0.84 -28.52 33.56
N VAL A 494 1.52 -28.56 32.40
CA VAL A 494 2.91 -29.00 32.27
C VAL A 494 3.61 -28.09 31.28
N LEU A 495 4.76 -27.54 31.68
CA LEU A 495 5.54 -26.61 30.87
C LEU A 495 7.05 -26.81 31.05
N ASP A 496 7.85 -26.29 30.13
CA ASP A 496 9.33 -26.33 30.16
C ASP A 496 9.93 -27.75 30.16
N VAL A 497 9.28 -28.72 29.49
CA VAL A 497 9.79 -30.10 29.40
C VAL A 497 10.82 -30.22 28.27
N THR A 498 11.96 -30.86 28.57
CA THR A 498 13.04 -31.09 27.58
C THR A 498 13.34 -32.58 27.43
N LEU A 499 13.41 -33.10 26.21
CA LEU A 499 13.86 -34.45 25.87
C LEU A 499 15.15 -34.36 25.03
N LEU A 500 16.24 -35.00 25.48
CA LEU A 500 17.56 -34.91 24.86
C LEU A 500 18.09 -36.29 24.43
N GLY A 501 18.62 -36.41 23.20
CA GLY A 501 19.40 -37.58 22.79
C GLY A 501 18.59 -38.86 22.64
N PHE A 502 17.30 -38.76 22.32
CA PHE A 502 16.35 -39.88 22.30
C PHE A 502 16.36 -40.61 20.95
N ARG A 503 16.48 -41.94 20.97
CA ARG A 503 16.41 -42.79 19.78
C ARG A 503 15.19 -43.71 19.88
N GLY A 504 14.30 -43.71 18.90
CA GLY A 504 13.06 -44.50 18.93
C GLY A 504 13.06 -45.66 17.92
N ARG A 505 12.75 -46.88 18.38
CA ARG A 505 12.53 -48.06 17.53
C ARG A 505 11.10 -48.62 17.76
N PRO A 506 10.26 -48.76 16.73
CA PRO A 506 8.92 -49.32 16.88
C PRO A 506 8.96 -50.85 16.95
N MET A 507 8.39 -51.48 17.97
CA MET A 507 8.28 -52.94 18.07
C MET A 507 6.86 -53.48 17.79
N VAL A 508 5.88 -52.58 17.61
CA VAL A 508 4.48 -52.93 17.34
C VAL A 508 4.26 -53.08 15.84
N VAL A 509 4.12 -54.32 15.37
CA VAL A 509 3.92 -54.65 13.94
C VAL A 509 2.70 -53.92 13.38
N GLY A 510 2.90 -53.08 12.37
CA GLY A 510 1.83 -52.28 11.77
C GLY A 510 1.18 -51.26 12.72
N GLY A 511 1.87 -50.85 13.79
CA GLY A 511 1.39 -49.87 14.78
C GLY A 511 1.08 -48.49 14.18
N THR A 512 0.09 -47.82 14.78
CA THR A 512 -0.50 -46.55 14.33
C THR A 512 -0.49 -45.45 15.41
N LYS A 513 0.23 -45.66 16.52
CA LYS A 513 0.37 -44.69 17.62
C LYS A 513 1.63 -43.83 17.45
N PRO A 514 1.69 -42.63 18.04
CA PRO A 514 2.90 -41.80 18.00
C PRO A 514 4.07 -42.43 18.76
N MET A 515 5.31 -42.16 18.35
CA MET A 515 6.46 -42.42 19.25
C MET A 515 6.45 -41.44 20.43
N ILE A 516 6.29 -40.15 20.15
CA ILE A 516 6.13 -39.09 21.14
C ILE A 516 4.81 -38.35 20.88
N GLU A 517 4.00 -38.14 21.92
CA GLU A 517 2.79 -37.32 21.89
C GLU A 517 2.90 -36.19 22.92
N VAL A 518 2.58 -34.96 22.54
CA VAL A 518 2.78 -33.73 23.34
C VAL A 518 1.46 -32.99 23.53
N ASN A 519 1.09 -32.75 24.78
CA ASN A 519 -0.02 -31.87 25.18
C ASN A 519 0.41 -31.06 26.41
N ALA A 520 1.26 -30.06 26.18
CA ALA A 520 2.06 -29.33 27.18
C ALA A 520 2.29 -27.88 26.71
N GLN A 521 3.22 -27.14 27.31
CA GLN A 521 3.68 -25.85 26.78
C GLN A 521 5.21 -25.74 26.81
N HIS A 522 5.80 -25.07 25.82
CA HIS A 522 7.24 -24.78 25.78
C HIS A 522 8.13 -26.05 25.77
N THR A 523 7.67 -27.13 25.13
CA THR A 523 8.38 -28.41 25.04
C THR A 523 9.57 -28.32 24.08
N ARG A 524 10.69 -28.94 24.45
CA ARG A 524 11.96 -28.95 23.70
C ARG A 524 12.34 -30.41 23.42
N ILE A 525 12.47 -30.81 22.16
CA ILE A 525 12.93 -32.15 21.77
C ILE A 525 14.16 -31.99 20.87
N GLN A 526 15.32 -32.49 21.30
CA GLN A 526 16.61 -32.23 20.63
C GLN A 526 17.48 -33.48 20.45
N ASN A 527 18.22 -33.53 19.34
CA ASN A 527 19.14 -34.62 18.96
C ASN A 527 18.44 -35.98 18.95
N VAL A 528 17.47 -36.13 18.06
CA VAL A 528 16.50 -37.23 18.07
C VAL A 528 16.62 -38.11 16.82
N GLN A 529 16.43 -39.42 16.97
CA GLN A 529 16.66 -40.37 15.87
C GLN A 529 15.58 -41.44 15.76
N GLY A 530 15.09 -41.70 14.55
CA GLY A 530 14.35 -42.92 14.22
C GLY A 530 15.29 -44.08 13.92
N LEU A 531 14.97 -45.28 14.41
CA LEU A 531 15.69 -46.52 14.11
C LEU A 531 14.76 -47.57 13.51
N PHE A 532 15.22 -48.24 12.44
CA PHE A 532 14.47 -49.25 11.71
C PHE A 532 14.26 -50.52 12.55
N GLU A 533 13.13 -51.19 12.36
CA GLU A 533 12.82 -52.49 12.96
C GLU A 533 12.49 -53.54 11.87
N PRO A 534 13.40 -54.49 11.59
CA PRO A 534 13.19 -55.55 10.60
C PRO A 534 11.94 -56.42 10.79
N THR A 535 11.38 -56.51 12.00
CA THR A 535 10.13 -57.27 12.26
C THR A 535 8.85 -56.57 11.77
N GLY A 536 8.95 -55.39 11.14
CA GLY A 536 7.81 -54.66 10.57
C GLY A 536 7.05 -53.80 11.58
N GLY A 537 7.70 -53.40 12.67
CA GLY A 537 7.18 -52.43 13.61
C GLY A 537 7.03 -51.04 12.99
N THR A 538 5.94 -50.34 13.28
CA THR A 538 5.70 -48.97 12.76
C THR A 538 5.02 -48.07 13.81
N PHE A 539 5.16 -46.75 13.63
CA PHE A 539 4.36 -45.73 14.28
C PHE A 539 3.35 -45.08 13.33
N GLY A 540 2.33 -44.42 13.88
CA GLY A 540 1.44 -43.53 13.12
C GLY A 540 2.05 -42.15 12.85
N SER A 541 2.90 -41.68 13.76
CA SER A 541 3.72 -40.48 13.62
C SER A 541 4.94 -40.55 14.54
N TRP A 542 5.99 -39.76 14.27
CA TRP A 542 7.19 -39.75 15.12
C TRP A 542 6.99 -38.77 16.29
N VAL A 543 6.61 -37.52 16.00
CA VAL A 543 5.98 -36.63 16.99
C VAL A 543 4.52 -36.34 16.60
N LYS A 544 3.62 -36.38 17.58
CA LYS A 544 2.28 -35.77 17.52
C LYS A 544 2.20 -34.62 18.54
N VAL A 545 1.82 -33.43 18.10
CA VAL A 545 1.61 -32.25 18.95
C VAL A 545 0.11 -31.92 18.96
N ASP A 546 -0.54 -32.12 20.10
CA ASP A 546 -1.96 -31.81 20.29
C ASP A 546 -2.16 -30.33 20.65
N ASP A 547 -1.46 -29.87 21.69
CA ASP A 547 -1.25 -28.45 21.98
C ASP A 547 0.14 -28.24 22.60
N ASP A 548 0.80 -27.18 22.12
CA ASP A 548 1.98 -26.54 22.71
C ASP A 548 2.26 -25.25 21.92
N GLN A 549 2.09 -24.09 22.56
CA GLN A 549 2.20 -22.76 21.94
C GLN A 549 3.66 -22.27 21.80
N SER A 550 4.64 -23.13 22.07
CA SER A 550 6.06 -22.92 21.75
C SER A 550 6.79 -24.27 21.65
N PHE A 551 6.34 -25.16 20.77
CA PHE A 551 7.00 -26.45 20.53
C PHE A 551 8.30 -26.28 19.72
N LEU A 552 9.38 -26.93 20.14
CA LEU A 552 10.63 -27.05 19.36
C LEU A 552 10.99 -28.51 19.12
N LEU A 553 11.24 -28.85 17.85
CA LEU A 553 11.90 -30.08 17.42
C LEU A 553 13.20 -29.72 16.71
N ASP A 554 14.31 -30.28 17.18
CA ASP A 554 15.66 -29.93 16.74
C ASP A 554 16.48 -31.19 16.44
N GLY A 555 16.93 -31.35 15.19
CA GLY A 555 17.79 -32.47 14.81
C GLY A 555 17.08 -33.82 14.84
N LEU A 556 15.89 -33.95 14.24
CA LEU A 556 15.24 -35.25 13.99
C LEU A 556 15.84 -35.91 12.75
N ASP A 557 16.67 -36.92 12.95
CA ASP A 557 17.27 -37.74 11.90
C ASP A 557 16.52 -39.06 11.68
N THR A 558 16.23 -39.38 10.42
CA THR A 558 15.60 -40.64 10.01
C THR A 558 16.54 -41.55 9.22
N SER A 559 17.80 -41.15 8.98
CA SER A 559 18.75 -41.92 8.17
C SER A 559 19.08 -43.30 8.75
N GLY A 560 19.05 -43.44 10.09
CA GLY A 560 19.13 -44.71 10.79
C GLY A 560 17.83 -45.54 10.83
N GLY A 561 16.74 -45.03 10.27
CA GLY A 561 15.39 -45.55 10.51
C GLY A 561 14.35 -45.26 9.43
N LEU A 562 14.68 -45.62 8.18
CA LEU A 562 13.68 -45.84 7.12
C LEU A 562 12.59 -46.82 7.62
N GLY A 563 11.36 -46.73 7.11
CA GLY A 563 10.28 -47.66 7.49
C GLY A 563 9.65 -47.45 8.88
N THR A 564 10.06 -46.42 9.63
CA THR A 564 9.56 -46.20 11.00
C THR A 564 8.12 -45.69 11.08
N ILE A 565 7.59 -45.05 10.02
CA ILE A 565 6.19 -44.60 9.94
C ILE A 565 5.41 -45.50 8.98
N LYS A 566 4.19 -45.89 9.39
CA LYS A 566 3.29 -46.73 8.60
C LYS A 566 2.80 -45.99 7.35
N CYS A 567 3.05 -46.53 6.17
CA CYS A 567 2.42 -46.10 4.93
C CYS A 567 2.10 -47.29 4.01
N ASP A 568 0.81 -47.56 3.84
CA ASP A 568 0.23 -48.57 2.95
C ASP A 568 -1.12 -48.08 2.42
N THR A 569 -1.79 -48.85 1.56
CA THR A 569 -3.08 -48.47 0.93
C THR A 569 -4.24 -48.19 1.91
N THR A 570 -4.10 -48.53 3.20
CA THR A 570 -5.12 -48.37 4.24
C THR A 570 -4.79 -47.29 5.27
N PHE A 571 -3.53 -46.91 5.43
CA PHE A 571 -3.08 -45.86 6.34
C PHE A 571 -1.74 -45.29 5.88
N CYS A 572 -1.58 -43.97 5.85
CA CYS A 572 -0.27 -43.32 5.71
C CYS A 572 -0.10 -42.20 6.73
N GLY A 573 0.93 -42.34 7.57
CA GLY A 573 1.25 -41.40 8.64
C GLY A 573 2.12 -40.22 8.19
N ALA A 574 2.60 -39.43 9.17
CA ALA A 574 3.56 -38.34 8.95
C ALA A 574 4.62 -38.32 10.06
N TYR A 575 5.87 -37.97 9.76
CA TYR A 575 6.93 -37.92 10.78
C TYR A 575 6.64 -36.88 11.88
N VAL A 576 6.16 -35.70 11.52
CA VAL A 576 5.60 -34.73 12.49
C VAL A 576 4.14 -34.50 12.18
N GLN A 577 3.27 -34.59 13.18
CA GLN A 577 1.83 -34.36 13.04
C GLN A 577 1.30 -33.39 14.10
N SER A 578 0.32 -32.57 13.72
CA SER A 578 -0.54 -31.85 14.65
C SER A 578 -1.97 -31.88 14.10
N ASN A 579 -2.94 -32.32 14.91
CA ASN A 579 -4.33 -32.48 14.50
C ASN A 579 -5.35 -32.16 15.61
N GLY A 580 -4.93 -31.35 16.58
CA GLY A 580 -5.78 -30.88 17.68
C GLY A 580 -6.99 -30.08 17.17
N THR A 581 -8.14 -30.18 17.82
CA THR A 581 -9.37 -29.51 17.38
C THR A 581 -9.83 -28.47 18.40
N PHE A 582 -9.98 -27.21 17.97
CA PHE A 582 -10.44 -26.08 18.82
C PHE A 582 -11.90 -26.23 19.32
N SER A 583 -12.70 -27.13 18.74
CA SER A 583 -14.11 -27.30 19.09
C SER A 583 -14.29 -28.09 20.40
N GLY A 584 -14.53 -27.38 21.50
CA GLY A 584 -14.88 -27.96 22.80
C GLY A 584 -13.78 -27.90 23.85
N ASN A 585 -12.53 -27.65 23.46
CA ASN A 585 -11.44 -27.28 24.37
C ASN A 585 -10.75 -26.00 23.84
N PRO A 586 -10.75 -24.87 24.58
CA PRO A 586 -10.18 -23.60 24.11
C PRO A 586 -8.63 -23.55 24.15
N GLN A 587 -7.96 -24.68 24.37
CA GLN A 587 -6.53 -24.80 24.67
C GLN A 587 -5.83 -25.73 23.67
N VAL A 588 -6.00 -25.46 22.37
CA VAL A 588 -5.56 -26.36 21.28
C VAL A 588 -5.04 -25.54 20.10
N ALA A 589 -3.98 -24.74 20.31
CA ALA A 589 -3.49 -23.74 19.38
C ALA A 589 -1.96 -23.82 19.10
N PRO A 590 -1.40 -25.01 18.80
CA PRO A 590 0.04 -25.23 18.82
C PRO A 590 0.85 -24.35 17.86
N VAL A 591 2.09 -24.06 18.24
CA VAL A 591 3.09 -23.31 17.46
C VAL A 591 4.33 -24.18 17.34
N GLY A 592 4.65 -24.61 16.11
CA GLY A 592 5.78 -25.49 15.83
C GLY A 592 6.97 -24.72 15.29
N TRP A 593 8.12 -24.90 15.92
CA TRP A 593 9.44 -24.59 15.36
C TRP A 593 10.17 -25.91 15.13
N LEU A 594 10.40 -26.26 13.87
CA LEU A 594 11.11 -27.48 13.48
C LEU A 594 12.41 -27.07 12.78
N GLN A 595 13.55 -27.58 13.22
CA GLN A 595 14.85 -27.19 12.67
C GLN A 595 15.82 -28.38 12.59
N HIS A 596 16.77 -28.32 11.65
CA HIS A 596 17.77 -29.36 11.41
C HIS A 596 17.17 -30.76 11.18
N LEU A 597 15.96 -30.86 10.62
CA LEU A 597 15.34 -32.16 10.33
C LEU A 597 16.12 -32.84 9.19
N ASN A 598 16.31 -34.15 9.28
CA ASN A 598 16.83 -34.99 8.20
C ASN A 598 15.83 -36.12 7.92
N LEU A 599 14.72 -35.77 7.27
CA LEU A 599 13.64 -36.69 6.93
C LEU A 599 13.89 -37.33 5.57
N ASN A 600 14.67 -38.40 5.56
CA ASN A 600 14.86 -39.29 4.42
C ASN A 600 13.81 -40.41 4.49
N ILE A 601 12.64 -40.20 3.87
CA ILE A 601 11.41 -40.97 4.17
C ILE A 601 11.30 -42.26 3.33
N GLN A 602 11.80 -42.22 2.09
CA GLN A 602 11.82 -43.36 1.16
C GLN A 602 10.47 -44.09 1.05
N CYS A 603 9.40 -43.31 0.87
CA CYS A 603 7.99 -43.69 0.71
C CYS A 603 7.31 -44.24 1.98
N ASN A 604 8.00 -44.26 3.13
CA ASN A 604 7.45 -44.72 4.41
C ASN A 604 6.80 -43.57 5.18
N GLY A 605 5.76 -42.97 4.61
CA GLY A 605 5.00 -41.88 5.25
C GLY A 605 5.10 -40.54 4.54
N ASN A 606 4.56 -39.51 5.18
CA ASN A 606 4.64 -38.11 4.79
C ASN A 606 5.60 -37.33 5.72
N GLY A 607 6.03 -36.13 5.34
CA GLY A 607 6.95 -35.33 6.15
C GLY A 607 6.28 -34.71 7.38
N VAL A 608 5.59 -33.59 7.17
CA VAL A 608 4.93 -32.82 8.23
C VAL A 608 3.45 -32.61 7.92
N ASP A 609 2.54 -33.00 8.82
CA ASP A 609 1.09 -32.89 8.69
C ASP A 609 0.49 -32.04 9.83
N TRP A 610 0.47 -30.73 9.64
CA TRP A 610 0.14 -29.73 10.65
C TRP A 610 -1.23 -29.11 10.39
N LEU A 611 -2.29 -29.81 10.79
CA LEU A 611 -3.69 -29.51 10.46
C LEU A 611 -4.38 -28.56 11.45
N SER A 612 -3.67 -28.15 12.50
CA SER A 612 -4.16 -27.42 13.66
C SER A 612 -3.16 -26.40 14.18
N GLY A 613 -3.66 -25.28 14.72
CA GLY A 613 -2.87 -24.37 15.54
C GLY A 613 -2.43 -23.09 14.84
N ASN A 614 -1.52 -22.35 15.47
CA ASN A 614 -1.15 -21.01 15.02
C ASN A 614 -0.08 -21.05 13.94
N THR A 615 1.20 -21.15 14.27
CA THR A 615 2.29 -20.96 13.29
C THR A 615 3.18 -22.19 13.19
N LEU A 616 3.56 -22.57 11.97
CA LEU A 616 4.60 -23.56 11.71
C LEU A 616 5.79 -22.88 11.01
N ARG A 617 6.98 -22.96 11.61
CA ARG A 617 8.25 -22.65 10.95
C ARG A 617 9.07 -23.92 10.82
N ILE A 618 9.58 -24.18 9.63
CA ILE A 618 10.58 -25.21 9.35
C ILE A 618 11.81 -24.49 8.80
N SER A 619 13.00 -24.73 9.37
CA SER A 619 14.24 -24.20 8.81
C SER A 619 15.38 -25.21 8.74
N ASP A 620 16.32 -24.95 7.83
CA ASP A 620 17.63 -25.63 7.76
C ASP A 620 17.51 -27.16 7.74
N SER A 621 16.55 -27.67 6.94
CA SER A 621 16.01 -29.03 7.03
C SER A 621 15.91 -29.72 5.68
N VAL A 622 16.05 -31.05 5.68
CA VAL A 622 15.85 -31.95 4.54
C VAL A 622 14.53 -32.70 4.73
N ILE A 623 13.64 -32.62 3.74
CA ILE A 623 12.36 -33.36 3.69
C ILE A 623 12.25 -34.04 2.32
N GLN A 624 12.67 -35.29 2.23
CA GLN A 624 12.81 -35.99 0.95
C GLN A 624 12.17 -37.38 0.93
N GLY A 625 11.64 -37.78 -0.24
CA GLY A 625 11.12 -39.13 -0.47
C GLY A 625 9.83 -39.45 0.29
N TYR A 626 8.96 -38.48 0.53
CA TYR A 626 7.62 -38.69 1.10
C TYR A 626 6.68 -39.40 0.10
N ALA A 627 5.66 -40.08 0.64
CA ALA A 627 4.71 -40.87 -0.14
C ALA A 627 3.62 -40.05 -0.84
N GLN A 628 3.02 -39.07 -0.16
CA GLN A 628 1.88 -38.28 -0.65
C GLN A 628 2.10 -36.77 -0.57
N PHE A 629 2.74 -36.28 0.51
CA PHE A 629 3.12 -34.87 0.67
C PHE A 629 4.35 -34.69 1.58
N GLY A 630 5.16 -33.68 1.26
CA GLY A 630 6.30 -33.27 2.09
C GLY A 630 5.85 -32.45 3.29
N VAL A 631 5.11 -31.37 3.05
CA VAL A 631 4.52 -30.53 4.12
C VAL A 631 3.05 -30.27 3.82
N ARG A 632 2.16 -30.51 4.79
CA ARG A 632 0.78 -30.04 4.76
C ARG A 632 0.53 -29.16 5.97
N TYR A 633 0.10 -27.93 5.74
CA TYR A 633 -0.38 -27.02 6.79
C TYR A 633 -1.87 -26.72 6.54
N SER A 634 -2.68 -26.73 7.61
CA SER A 634 -4.09 -26.39 7.54
C SER A 634 -4.57 -25.65 8.77
N THR A 635 -5.45 -24.66 8.61
CA THR A 635 -6.21 -24.06 9.73
C THR A 635 -7.55 -24.79 9.97
N SER A 636 -7.73 -26.00 9.44
CA SER A 636 -9.06 -26.62 9.29
C SER A 636 -9.71 -27.19 10.54
N THR A 637 -8.92 -27.50 11.57
CA THR A 637 -9.45 -27.80 12.92
C THR A 637 -9.36 -26.58 13.86
N GLY A 638 -8.99 -25.42 13.29
CA GLY A 638 -8.79 -24.11 13.93
C GLY A 638 -7.33 -23.64 13.89
N GLY A 639 -7.11 -22.33 13.92
CA GLY A 639 -5.78 -21.72 13.82
C GLY A 639 -5.76 -20.32 13.19
N TYR A 640 -4.72 -19.52 13.48
CA TYR A 640 -4.62 -18.12 13.01
C TYR A 640 -3.29 -17.70 12.35
N GLY A 641 -2.24 -18.53 12.43
CA GLY A 641 -0.92 -18.19 11.88
C GLY A 641 -0.68 -18.79 10.50
N GLY A 642 0.58 -18.98 10.11
CA GLY A 642 0.95 -19.44 8.76
C GLY A 642 2.14 -20.39 8.74
N LEU A 643 2.58 -20.71 7.53
CA LEU A 643 3.69 -21.63 7.25
C LEU A 643 4.93 -20.86 6.77
N SER A 644 6.08 -21.07 7.38
CA SER A 644 7.36 -20.51 6.92
C SER A 644 8.37 -21.62 6.70
N LEU A 645 8.86 -21.75 5.47
CA LEU A 645 9.97 -22.63 5.07
C LEU A 645 11.19 -21.76 4.77
N GLU A 646 12.32 -22.05 5.41
CA GLU A 646 13.54 -21.24 5.30
C GLU A 646 14.77 -22.14 5.22
N ASN A 647 15.50 -22.10 4.10
CA ASN A 647 16.61 -23.02 3.82
C ASN A 647 16.20 -24.51 3.96
N VAL A 648 15.03 -24.86 3.42
CA VAL A 648 14.50 -26.24 3.40
C VAL A 648 14.79 -26.87 2.04
N TYR A 649 15.39 -28.05 2.04
CA TYR A 649 15.52 -28.92 0.86
C TYR A 649 14.33 -29.87 0.82
N GLU A 650 13.51 -29.79 -0.24
CA GLU A 650 12.36 -30.67 -0.45
C GLU A 650 12.47 -31.42 -1.78
N GLU A 651 12.46 -32.75 -1.74
CA GLU A 651 12.57 -33.62 -2.91
C GLU A 651 11.50 -34.72 -2.92
N TYR A 652 10.74 -34.84 -4.01
CA TYR A 652 9.91 -36.01 -4.23
C TYR A 652 10.78 -37.19 -4.70
N GLY A 653 10.85 -38.24 -3.90
CA GLY A 653 11.56 -39.47 -4.25
C GLY A 653 10.82 -40.23 -5.35
N SER A 654 11.41 -40.27 -6.55
CA SER A 654 10.79 -40.95 -7.70
C SER A 654 10.63 -42.45 -7.44
N GLY A 655 9.39 -42.96 -7.51
CA GLY A 655 9.14 -44.41 -7.54
C GLY A 655 8.44 -45.01 -6.32
N CYS A 656 7.65 -44.24 -5.55
CA CYS A 656 6.83 -44.78 -4.46
C CYS A 656 5.75 -45.81 -4.89
N GLY A 657 5.60 -46.07 -6.19
CA GLY A 657 4.83 -47.20 -6.69
C GLY A 657 3.32 -46.95 -6.68
N ALA A 658 2.55 -48.02 -6.45
CA ALA A 658 1.10 -47.93 -6.35
C ALA A 658 0.68 -47.01 -5.21
N GLY A 659 -0.34 -46.17 -5.43
CA GLY A 659 -0.75 -45.11 -4.50
C GLY A 659 -0.83 -45.55 -3.03
N LEU A 660 0.05 -45.00 -2.20
CA LEU A 660 0.12 -45.29 -0.77
C LEU A 660 -0.77 -44.32 0.02
N GLY A 661 -1.46 -44.85 1.03
CA GLY A 661 -2.51 -44.16 1.78
C GLY A 661 -3.90 -44.28 1.13
N PRO A 662 -4.99 -44.13 1.92
CA PRO A 662 -6.36 -44.19 1.40
C PRO A 662 -6.63 -43.16 0.31
N GLY A 663 -7.19 -43.62 -0.82
CA GLY A 663 -7.57 -42.76 -1.93
C GLY A 663 -6.41 -42.13 -2.70
N ALA A 664 -5.17 -42.62 -2.55
CA ALA A 664 -3.99 -42.07 -3.22
C ALA A 664 -3.84 -42.51 -4.69
N ILE A 665 -3.36 -41.60 -5.53
CA ILE A 665 -3.06 -41.87 -6.94
C ILE A 665 -1.59 -42.27 -7.11
N THR A 666 -1.33 -43.28 -7.94
CA THR A 666 0.02 -43.79 -8.28
C THR A 666 0.93 -42.67 -8.79
N ASN A 667 2.10 -42.50 -8.15
CA ASN A 667 3.06 -41.41 -8.41
C ASN A 667 2.46 -39.99 -8.34
N ALA A 668 1.35 -39.76 -7.63
CA ALA A 668 0.85 -38.42 -7.34
C ALA A 668 1.37 -37.96 -5.97
N ALA A 669 2.07 -36.83 -5.92
CA ALA A 669 2.49 -36.25 -4.65
C ALA A 669 2.46 -34.72 -4.69
N ALA A 670 2.11 -34.11 -3.56
CA ALA A 670 2.37 -32.71 -3.31
C ALA A 670 3.79 -32.52 -2.75
N GLY A 671 4.39 -31.36 -2.98
CA GLY A 671 5.40 -30.84 -2.05
C GLY A 671 4.70 -30.26 -0.84
N VAL A 672 4.36 -28.97 -0.96
CA VAL A 672 3.65 -28.25 0.08
C VAL A 672 2.16 -28.07 -0.23
N ILE A 673 1.32 -28.51 0.69
CA ILE A 673 -0.13 -28.24 0.72
C ILE A 673 -0.40 -27.16 1.77
N MET A 674 -0.80 -25.96 1.33
CA MET A 674 -1.20 -24.86 2.20
C MET A 674 -2.73 -24.67 2.15
N GLN A 675 -3.35 -24.72 3.33
CA GLN A 675 -4.79 -24.60 3.49
C GLN A 675 -5.15 -23.55 4.56
N GLY A 676 -5.89 -22.49 4.24
CA GLY A 676 -6.25 -21.51 5.27
C GLY A 676 -7.08 -20.29 4.85
N GLY A 677 -7.75 -19.71 5.85
CA GLY A 677 -8.68 -18.58 5.74
C GLY A 677 -10.09 -18.93 6.27
N SER A 678 -10.78 -18.10 7.06
CA SER A 678 -10.42 -16.79 7.63
C SER A 678 -11.07 -16.54 8.99
N SER A 679 -10.30 -16.12 9.99
CA SER A 679 -10.77 -15.47 11.23
C SER A 679 -9.56 -15.07 12.10
N TYR A 680 -8.63 -14.19 11.72
CA TYR A 680 -8.89 -12.81 11.28
C TYR A 680 -7.76 -12.17 10.44
N THR A 681 -6.75 -12.93 10.03
CA THR A 681 -5.81 -12.56 8.96
C THR A 681 -5.76 -13.67 7.92
N ASN A 682 -5.31 -13.37 6.70
CA ASN A 682 -5.13 -14.39 5.67
C ASN A 682 -3.79 -15.12 5.94
N PRO A 683 -3.82 -16.42 6.29
CA PRO A 683 -2.62 -17.14 6.71
C PRO A 683 -1.64 -17.25 5.54
N SER A 684 -0.51 -16.56 5.67
CA SER A 684 0.49 -16.47 4.61
C SER A 684 1.48 -17.62 4.70
N MET A 685 1.84 -18.16 3.56
CA MET A 685 2.96 -19.08 3.39
C MET A 685 4.20 -18.29 2.94
N SER A 686 5.39 -18.63 3.45
CA SER A 686 6.65 -18.12 2.88
C SER A 686 7.65 -19.24 2.62
N ILE A 687 8.43 -19.12 1.54
CA ILE A 687 9.53 -20.02 1.17
C ILE A 687 10.75 -19.17 0.83
N ARG A 688 11.86 -19.34 1.56
CA ARG A 688 13.09 -18.54 1.38
C ARG A 688 14.33 -19.42 1.36
N GLY A 689 15.19 -19.26 0.37
CA GLY A 689 16.30 -20.18 0.10
C GLY A 689 15.84 -21.65 -0.03
N GLY A 690 16.81 -22.57 0.09
CA GLY A 690 16.56 -24.00 -0.09
C GLY A 690 16.44 -24.43 -1.55
N GLU A 691 16.07 -25.70 -1.76
CA GLU A 691 15.79 -26.32 -3.05
C GLU A 691 14.38 -26.91 -3.00
N GLY A 692 13.56 -26.66 -4.02
CA GLY A 692 12.13 -26.96 -4.00
C GLY A 692 11.25 -25.70 -3.82
N PRO A 693 9.96 -25.84 -3.49
CA PRO A 693 9.29 -27.09 -3.13
C PRO A 693 9.09 -28.02 -4.34
N ALA A 694 9.57 -29.26 -4.23
CA ALA A 694 9.38 -30.29 -5.26
C ALA A 694 8.06 -31.04 -5.05
N GLY A 695 7.52 -31.67 -6.09
CA GLY A 695 6.32 -32.51 -6.02
C GLY A 695 6.01 -33.10 -7.39
N ASN A 696 5.18 -34.13 -7.47
CA ASN A 696 5.03 -34.90 -8.72
C ASN A 696 3.60 -34.94 -9.27
N MET A 697 3.50 -34.52 -10.53
CA MET A 697 2.29 -34.59 -11.35
C MET A 697 2.18 -35.94 -12.08
N PRO A 698 1.02 -36.63 -12.01
CA PRO A 698 0.77 -37.82 -12.81
C PRO A 698 1.01 -37.58 -14.31
N ALA A 699 1.76 -38.50 -14.92
CA ALA A 699 1.95 -38.60 -16.35
C ALA A 699 1.20 -39.86 -16.85
N PHE A 700 0.03 -39.67 -17.44
CA PHE A 700 -0.91 -40.74 -17.80
C PHE A 700 -0.47 -41.53 -19.06
N ALA A 701 0.40 -40.95 -19.89
CA ALA A 701 1.14 -41.63 -20.94
C ALA A 701 2.46 -40.88 -21.23
N SER A 702 3.45 -41.56 -21.81
CA SER A 702 4.76 -40.96 -22.13
C SER A 702 5.39 -41.55 -23.41
N GLY A 703 6.44 -40.90 -23.91
CA GLY A 703 7.22 -41.34 -25.09
C GLY A 703 6.84 -40.69 -26.42
N GLY A 704 5.77 -39.90 -26.49
CA GLY A 704 5.35 -39.15 -27.67
C GLY A 704 5.88 -37.70 -27.76
N SER A 705 5.64 -37.06 -28.91
CA SER A 705 6.06 -35.68 -29.22
C SER A 705 4.95 -34.62 -29.06
N THR A 706 3.73 -35.03 -28.76
CA THR A 706 2.61 -34.12 -28.45
C THR A 706 2.40 -34.15 -26.94
N PHE A 707 2.52 -32.98 -26.30
CA PHE A 707 2.33 -32.82 -24.86
C PHE A 707 0.92 -32.32 -24.58
N SER A 708 0.18 -33.04 -23.73
CA SER A 708 -1.22 -32.81 -23.37
C SER A 708 -1.36 -32.55 -21.88
N GLN A 709 -2.14 -31.55 -21.49
CA GLN A 709 -2.43 -31.21 -20.09
C GLN A 709 -3.93 -31.33 -19.81
N TYR A 710 -4.29 -32.01 -18.72
CA TYR A 710 -5.66 -32.31 -18.36
C TYR A 710 -6.14 -31.48 -17.17
N TYR A 711 -7.35 -30.93 -17.31
CA TYR A 711 -8.01 -30.07 -16.34
C TYR A 711 -9.39 -30.62 -16.03
N VAL A 712 -9.82 -30.45 -14.77
CA VAL A 712 -11.16 -30.83 -14.34
C VAL A 712 -11.89 -29.63 -13.75
N ILE A 713 -13.15 -29.45 -14.13
CA ILE A 713 -14.09 -28.52 -13.49
C ILE A 713 -15.13 -29.35 -12.76
N ALA A 714 -15.32 -29.11 -11.46
CA ALA A 714 -16.22 -29.88 -10.61
C ALA A 714 -17.52 -29.11 -10.32
N ARG A 715 -18.67 -29.74 -10.56
CA ARG A 715 -19.99 -29.09 -10.56
C ARG A 715 -20.88 -29.59 -9.43
N ARG A 716 -21.35 -28.69 -8.57
CA ARG A 716 -22.31 -28.97 -7.49
C ARG A 716 -23.75 -29.06 -8.01
N ALA A 717 -24.65 -29.59 -7.17
CA ALA A 717 -26.09 -29.73 -7.47
C ALA A 717 -26.82 -28.39 -7.71
N ASP A 718 -26.31 -27.28 -7.18
CA ASP A 718 -26.81 -25.92 -7.41
C ASP A 718 -26.29 -25.29 -8.71
N GLY A 719 -25.50 -26.03 -9.48
CA GLY A 719 -24.89 -25.58 -10.74
C GLY A 719 -23.53 -24.88 -10.57
N ALA A 720 -23.09 -24.58 -9.34
CA ALA A 720 -21.82 -23.91 -9.08
C ALA A 720 -20.62 -24.76 -9.50
N VAL A 721 -19.57 -24.12 -10.01
CA VAL A 721 -18.38 -24.76 -10.60
C VAL A 721 -17.08 -24.36 -9.89
N THR A 722 -16.05 -25.19 -10.01
CA THR A 722 -14.67 -24.78 -9.65
C THR A 722 -14.02 -24.00 -10.78
N MET A 723 -12.89 -23.35 -10.49
CA MET A 723 -11.90 -23.05 -11.54
C MET A 723 -11.36 -24.36 -12.14
N PRO A 724 -10.78 -24.36 -13.36
CA PRO A 724 -10.29 -25.59 -13.97
C PRO A 724 -8.98 -26.04 -13.30
N LEU A 725 -9.03 -27.18 -12.61
CA LEU A 725 -7.90 -27.72 -11.84
C LEU A 725 -7.05 -28.64 -12.70
N TYR A 726 -5.79 -28.27 -12.92
CA TYR A 726 -4.79 -29.14 -13.55
C TYR A 726 -4.51 -30.36 -12.65
N PHE A 727 -4.62 -31.57 -13.20
CA PHE A 727 -4.48 -32.81 -12.43
C PHE A 727 -3.44 -33.80 -12.99
N GLY A 728 -2.90 -33.55 -14.18
CA GLY A 728 -1.86 -34.37 -14.78
C GLY A 728 -1.69 -34.14 -16.28
N ASN A 729 -0.69 -34.80 -16.86
CA ASN A 729 -0.30 -34.64 -18.27
C ASN A 729 -0.21 -35.99 -19.00
N ALA A 730 -0.06 -35.95 -20.31
CA ALA A 730 0.31 -37.11 -21.11
C ALA A 730 1.16 -36.70 -22.33
N SER A 731 2.01 -37.60 -22.78
CA SER A 731 2.68 -37.53 -24.09
C SER A 731 2.56 -38.87 -24.80
N PRO A 732 1.39 -39.22 -25.38
CA PRO A 732 1.15 -40.52 -25.99
C PRO A 732 1.97 -40.72 -27.28
N THR A 733 2.48 -41.94 -27.49
CA THR A 733 3.28 -42.30 -28.69
C THR A 733 2.51 -42.26 -30.02
N GLY A 734 1.18 -42.08 -29.98
CA GLY A 734 0.35 -41.87 -31.16
C GLY A 734 -1.10 -41.52 -30.81
N GLY A 735 -1.80 -40.88 -31.75
CA GLY A 735 -3.14 -40.28 -31.60
C GLY A 735 -4.33 -41.23 -31.44
N ALA A 736 -4.10 -42.47 -30.98
CA ALA A 736 -5.13 -43.51 -30.81
C ALA A 736 -4.86 -44.45 -29.61
N VAL A 737 -3.90 -44.11 -28.74
CA VAL A 737 -3.60 -44.85 -27.51
C VAL A 737 -4.58 -44.38 -26.42
N PRO A 738 -5.36 -45.26 -25.77
CA PRO A 738 -6.21 -44.86 -24.64
C PRO A 738 -5.38 -44.35 -23.46
N ILE A 739 -5.76 -43.21 -22.88
CA ILE A 739 -5.02 -42.55 -21.80
C ILE A 739 -5.85 -42.66 -20.50
N PRO A 740 -5.36 -43.38 -19.47
CA PRO A 740 -6.07 -43.56 -18.20
C PRO A 740 -5.88 -42.33 -17.30
N LEU A 741 -6.89 -41.47 -17.25
CA LEU A 741 -6.92 -40.26 -16.42
C LEU A 741 -7.36 -40.60 -15.00
N GLN A 742 -6.71 -40.02 -13.99
CA GLN A 742 -7.13 -40.10 -12.58
C GLN A 742 -6.99 -38.74 -11.88
N TRP A 743 -7.96 -38.39 -11.04
CA TRP A 743 -7.92 -37.21 -10.16
C TRP A 743 -8.61 -37.50 -8.83
N TYR A 744 -8.37 -36.68 -7.81
CA TYR A 744 -9.01 -36.87 -6.50
C TYR A 744 -10.48 -36.42 -6.53
N ASP A 745 -11.35 -37.12 -5.79
CA ASP A 745 -12.77 -36.77 -5.66
C ASP A 745 -12.94 -35.45 -4.89
N LEU A 746 -13.86 -34.61 -5.35
CA LEU A 746 -14.04 -33.22 -4.93
C LEU A 746 -15.46 -33.01 -4.41
N ALA A 747 -15.79 -33.63 -3.28
CA ALA A 747 -17.06 -33.40 -2.61
C ALA A 747 -17.26 -31.90 -2.31
N PRO A 748 -18.48 -31.32 -2.49
CA PRO A 748 -19.74 -31.97 -2.83
C PRO A 748 -20.10 -31.88 -4.34
N ALA A 749 -19.15 -32.15 -5.23
CA ALA A 749 -19.43 -32.27 -6.66
C ALA A 749 -20.40 -33.42 -6.97
N THR A 750 -21.14 -33.24 -8.06
CA THR A 750 -22.15 -34.15 -8.60
C THR A 750 -21.87 -34.57 -10.03
N SER A 751 -21.13 -33.75 -10.78
CA SER A 751 -20.56 -34.09 -12.09
C SER A 751 -19.26 -33.35 -12.34
N TYR A 752 -18.54 -33.79 -13.38
CA TYR A 752 -17.27 -33.21 -13.82
C TYR A 752 -17.32 -32.86 -15.31
N ASP A 753 -16.64 -31.77 -15.68
CA ASP A 753 -16.22 -31.49 -17.05
C ASP A 753 -14.71 -31.75 -17.15
N ILE A 754 -14.28 -32.60 -18.09
CA ILE A 754 -12.88 -32.98 -18.30
C ILE A 754 -12.38 -32.32 -19.58
N LEU A 755 -11.40 -31.43 -19.43
CA LEU A 755 -10.82 -30.64 -20.50
C LEU A 755 -9.36 -31.05 -20.76
N VAL A 756 -8.90 -30.84 -21.98
CA VAL A 756 -7.49 -30.98 -22.34
C VAL A 756 -7.07 -29.86 -23.30
N VAL A 757 -5.81 -29.46 -23.20
CA VAL A 757 -5.09 -28.68 -24.22
C VAL A 757 -3.86 -29.47 -24.66
N SER A 758 -3.40 -29.31 -25.90
CA SER A 758 -2.29 -30.11 -26.45
C SER A 758 -1.48 -29.33 -27.48
N SER A 759 -0.15 -29.46 -27.45
CA SER A 759 0.73 -28.86 -28.45
C SER A 759 2.07 -29.60 -28.57
N SER A 760 3.01 -29.10 -29.38
CA SER A 760 4.39 -29.59 -29.44
C SER A 760 5.32 -29.01 -28.34
N VAL A 761 4.78 -28.12 -27.50
CA VAL A 761 5.40 -27.54 -26.30
C VAL A 761 4.41 -27.64 -25.13
N ILE A 762 4.76 -27.08 -23.97
CA ILE A 762 3.80 -26.89 -22.87
C ILE A 762 2.74 -25.87 -23.33
N PRO A 763 1.45 -26.26 -23.48
CA PRO A 763 0.41 -25.31 -23.89
C PRO A 763 0.01 -24.39 -22.73
N ALA A 764 -0.74 -23.33 -23.04
CA ALA A 764 -1.45 -22.58 -22.01
C ALA A 764 -2.77 -23.30 -21.65
N PRO A 765 -3.25 -23.19 -20.39
CA PRO A 765 -4.53 -23.74 -19.93
C PRO A 765 -5.73 -23.28 -20.79
N PRO A 766 -6.83 -24.06 -20.87
CA PRO A 766 -7.98 -23.74 -21.72
C PRO A 766 -8.67 -22.44 -21.31
N THR A 767 -8.82 -21.50 -22.24
CA THR A 767 -9.45 -20.18 -21.97
C THR A 767 -10.42 -19.78 -23.07
N GLY A 768 -11.49 -19.09 -22.68
CA GLY A 768 -12.56 -18.69 -23.60
C GLY A 768 -13.36 -19.89 -24.11
N THR A 769 -13.67 -19.90 -25.42
CA THR A 769 -14.36 -21.01 -26.08
C THR A 769 -13.43 -21.71 -27.06
N GLY A 770 -13.35 -23.04 -26.99
CA GLY A 770 -12.52 -23.85 -27.87
C GLY A 770 -12.83 -25.33 -27.77
N ASN A 771 -12.22 -26.13 -28.65
CA ASN A 771 -12.40 -27.59 -28.68
C ASN A 771 -11.55 -28.24 -27.58
N PHE A 772 -11.97 -28.06 -26.31
CA PHE A 772 -11.24 -28.50 -25.12
C PHE A 772 -11.81 -29.78 -24.50
N ALA A 773 -13.11 -30.05 -24.63
CA ALA A 773 -13.76 -31.11 -23.86
C ALA A 773 -13.41 -32.51 -24.36
N VAL A 774 -12.88 -33.33 -23.46
CA VAL A 774 -12.79 -34.79 -23.55
C VAL A 774 -14.19 -35.38 -23.32
N VAL A 775 -14.83 -34.93 -22.24
CA VAL A 775 -16.23 -35.21 -21.88
C VAL A 775 -16.75 -34.06 -21.00
N ALA A 776 -18.04 -33.77 -21.08
CA ALA A 776 -18.71 -32.78 -20.23
C ALA A 776 -19.85 -33.44 -19.44
N ASN A 777 -20.10 -32.92 -18.23
CA ASN A 777 -21.14 -33.31 -17.30
C ASN A 777 -21.18 -34.82 -16.98
N VAL A 778 -20.01 -35.46 -16.83
CA VAL A 778 -19.93 -36.88 -16.43
C VAL A 778 -20.31 -37.02 -14.93
N PRO A 779 -21.31 -37.82 -14.55
CA PRO A 779 -21.75 -37.91 -13.16
C PRO A 779 -20.65 -38.45 -12.24
N GLN A 780 -20.44 -37.81 -11.08
CA GLN A 780 -19.43 -38.19 -10.07
C GLN A 780 -19.53 -39.69 -9.73
N SER A 781 -20.75 -40.20 -9.52
CA SER A 781 -21.03 -41.60 -9.19
C SER A 781 -20.76 -42.61 -10.31
N SER A 782 -20.45 -42.15 -11.52
CA SER A 782 -20.07 -43.01 -12.66
C SER A 782 -18.56 -43.09 -12.91
N VAL A 783 -17.76 -42.21 -12.30
CA VAL A 783 -16.30 -42.13 -12.48
C VAL A 783 -15.51 -42.22 -11.17
N CYS A 784 -16.13 -41.98 -10.01
CA CYS A 784 -15.45 -41.90 -8.71
C CYS A 784 -15.76 -43.08 -7.78
N SER A 785 -14.72 -43.59 -7.11
CA SER A 785 -14.80 -44.62 -6.08
C SER A 785 -13.65 -44.48 -5.10
N ASN A 786 -13.91 -44.70 -3.80
CA ASN A 786 -12.90 -44.65 -2.73
C ASN A 786 -12.05 -43.35 -2.69
N GLY A 787 -12.63 -42.21 -3.07
CA GLY A 787 -11.96 -40.90 -3.10
C GLY A 787 -11.11 -40.61 -4.34
N ILE A 788 -11.06 -41.53 -5.32
CA ILE A 788 -10.39 -41.33 -6.61
C ILE A 788 -11.44 -41.35 -7.72
N CYS A 789 -11.35 -40.41 -8.65
CA CYS A 789 -12.09 -40.37 -9.89
C CYS A 789 -11.20 -40.82 -11.06
N SER A 790 -11.80 -41.49 -12.06
CA SER A 790 -11.08 -42.02 -13.21
C SER A 790 -11.89 -41.95 -14.51
N TYR A 791 -11.20 -41.72 -15.62
CA TYR A 791 -11.79 -41.69 -16.96
C TYR A 791 -10.76 -42.17 -18.00
N THR A 792 -11.20 -42.57 -19.19
CA THR A 792 -10.28 -42.93 -20.30
C THR A 792 -10.47 -41.98 -21.47
N ASP A 793 -9.45 -41.17 -21.77
CA ASP A 793 -9.42 -40.41 -23.02
C ASP A 793 -9.04 -41.36 -24.17
N THR A 794 -9.98 -41.57 -25.10
CA THR A 794 -9.79 -42.42 -26.29
C THR A 794 -9.09 -41.70 -27.45
N GLN A 795 -8.58 -40.49 -27.22
CA GLN A 795 -8.00 -39.58 -28.23
C GLN A 795 -8.97 -39.15 -29.36
N ALA A 796 -10.28 -39.23 -29.13
CA ALA A 796 -11.31 -38.74 -30.05
C ALA A 796 -11.26 -37.22 -30.31
N ALA A 797 -11.90 -36.74 -31.38
CA ALA A 797 -12.01 -35.31 -31.66
C ALA A 797 -12.69 -34.56 -30.49
N ARG A 798 -12.05 -33.48 -30.01
CA ARG A 798 -12.55 -32.71 -28.87
C ARG A 798 -13.83 -31.95 -29.20
N SER A 799 -14.74 -31.89 -28.22
CA SER A 799 -15.96 -31.09 -28.33
C SER A 799 -15.71 -29.64 -27.94
N SER A 800 -16.44 -28.71 -28.57
CA SER A 800 -16.44 -27.29 -28.20
C SER A 800 -16.95 -27.11 -26.78
N TYR A 801 -16.21 -26.34 -25.98
CA TYR A 801 -16.52 -26.02 -24.58
C TYR A 801 -16.15 -24.57 -24.30
N THR A 802 -17.01 -23.87 -23.55
CA THR A 802 -16.77 -22.51 -23.07
C THR A 802 -16.39 -22.59 -21.60
N VAL A 803 -15.17 -22.17 -21.26
CA VAL A 803 -14.68 -22.18 -19.88
C VAL A 803 -15.44 -21.11 -19.07
N PRO A 804 -16.06 -21.46 -17.92
CA PRO A 804 -16.79 -20.50 -17.09
C PRO A 804 -15.91 -19.34 -16.64
N ALA A 805 -16.41 -18.11 -16.78
CA ALA A 805 -15.66 -16.88 -16.55
C ALA A 805 -16.12 -16.14 -15.27
N TYR A 806 -15.26 -16.10 -14.23
CA TYR A 806 -15.60 -15.52 -12.92
C TYR A 806 -16.04 -14.06 -12.99
N TRP A 807 -15.27 -13.21 -13.68
CA TRP A 807 -15.47 -11.75 -13.79
C TRP A 807 -16.70 -11.37 -14.63
N GLN A 808 -17.28 -12.31 -15.38
CA GLN A 808 -18.53 -12.08 -16.11
C GLN A 808 -19.77 -12.23 -15.22
N GLY A 809 -19.65 -12.83 -14.04
CA GLY A 809 -20.78 -13.07 -13.12
C GLY A 809 -21.85 -14.04 -13.66
N THR A 810 -21.57 -14.74 -14.76
CA THR A 810 -22.50 -15.62 -15.48
C THR A 810 -22.62 -17.02 -14.86
N ALA A 811 -21.75 -17.38 -13.92
CA ALA A 811 -21.79 -18.63 -13.17
C ALA A 811 -21.42 -18.39 -11.70
N SER A 812 -21.97 -19.22 -10.80
CA SER A 812 -21.55 -19.27 -9.40
C SER A 812 -20.31 -20.16 -9.26
N PHE A 813 -19.37 -19.77 -8.38
CA PHE A 813 -18.12 -20.50 -8.19
C PHE A 813 -17.91 -20.96 -6.74
N TRP A 814 -17.24 -22.10 -6.58
CA TRP A 814 -16.90 -22.69 -5.29
C TRP A 814 -15.45 -23.19 -5.26
N ALA A 815 -14.89 -23.28 -4.06
CA ALA A 815 -13.50 -23.61 -3.82
C ALA A 815 -13.38 -24.94 -3.04
N PRO A 816 -12.76 -25.99 -3.63
CA PRO A 816 -12.49 -27.24 -2.93
C PRO A 816 -11.23 -27.15 -2.06
N LYS A 817 -11.27 -27.82 -0.90
CA LYS A 817 -10.10 -28.15 -0.08
C LYS A 817 -9.29 -29.25 -0.78
N LEU A 818 -8.02 -28.98 -1.08
CA LEU A 818 -7.15 -29.90 -1.80
C LEU A 818 -6.23 -30.63 -0.82
N ASN A 819 -6.58 -31.86 -0.43
CA ASN A 819 -5.91 -32.59 0.67
C ASN A 819 -4.68 -33.42 0.27
N LEU A 820 -4.63 -33.90 -0.99
CA LEU A 820 -3.61 -34.79 -1.54
C LEU A 820 -3.31 -34.47 -3.03
N TRP A 821 -3.74 -33.30 -3.51
CA TRP A 821 -3.66 -32.95 -4.93
C TRP A 821 -2.19 -32.83 -5.38
N PRO A 822 -1.80 -33.37 -6.54
CA PRO A 822 -0.41 -33.37 -6.97
C PRO A 822 0.09 -31.98 -7.34
N GLY A 823 1.40 -31.73 -7.21
CA GLY A 823 2.05 -30.46 -7.57
C GLY A 823 3.15 -30.07 -6.58
N GLY A 824 3.92 -29.03 -6.87
CA GLY A 824 4.95 -28.55 -5.93
C GLY A 824 4.37 -27.68 -4.81
N VAL A 825 3.37 -26.84 -5.13
CA VAL A 825 2.59 -26.08 -4.15
C VAL A 825 1.11 -26.18 -4.45
N ILE A 826 0.31 -26.44 -3.43
CA ILE A 826 -1.16 -26.50 -3.50
C ILE A 826 -1.76 -25.44 -2.58
N LEU A 827 -2.56 -24.52 -3.13
CA LEU A 827 -3.23 -23.44 -2.40
C LEU A 827 -4.76 -23.68 -2.37
N SER A 828 -5.31 -23.87 -1.17
CA SER A 828 -6.76 -24.12 -1.02
C SER A 828 -7.39 -23.59 0.26
N PRO A 829 -8.73 -23.46 0.33
CA PRO A 829 -9.41 -23.18 1.59
C PRO A 829 -9.26 -24.36 2.57
N PRO A 830 -9.39 -24.12 3.88
CA PRO A 830 -9.29 -25.16 4.90
C PRO A 830 -10.54 -26.05 4.97
N VAL A 831 -11.63 -25.66 4.30
CA VAL A 831 -12.89 -26.39 4.13
C VAL A 831 -13.42 -26.15 2.71
N ASN A 832 -14.28 -27.02 2.20
CA ASN A 832 -15.00 -26.74 0.95
C ASN A 832 -15.98 -25.58 1.18
N SER A 833 -15.91 -24.53 0.37
CA SER A 833 -16.77 -23.33 0.52
C SER A 833 -17.23 -22.78 -0.82
N ASP A 834 -18.21 -21.87 -0.79
CA ASP A 834 -18.40 -20.92 -1.88
C ASP A 834 -17.13 -20.07 -2.07
N PHE A 835 -16.89 -19.59 -3.28
CA PHE A 835 -15.66 -18.87 -3.58
C PHE A 835 -15.60 -17.51 -2.86
N ASN A 836 -14.52 -17.29 -2.11
CA ASN A 836 -14.26 -16.04 -1.38
C ASN A 836 -12.75 -15.83 -1.29
N THR A 837 -12.22 -14.72 -1.80
CA THR A 837 -10.79 -14.40 -1.82
C THR A 837 -10.14 -14.40 -0.44
N SER A 838 -10.90 -14.11 0.62
CA SER A 838 -10.41 -14.14 2.02
C SER A 838 -10.21 -15.56 2.56
N GLY A 839 -10.82 -16.57 1.92
CA GLY A 839 -10.77 -17.97 2.32
C GLY A 839 -9.62 -18.79 1.72
N HIS A 840 -8.68 -18.17 1.00
CA HIS A 840 -7.54 -18.85 0.38
C HIS A 840 -6.21 -18.23 0.80
N PRO A 841 -5.15 -19.03 1.02
CA PRO A 841 -3.82 -18.56 1.41
C PRO A 841 -3.08 -17.79 0.31
N VAL A 842 -2.04 -17.07 0.72
CA VAL A 842 -1.10 -16.32 -0.12
C VAL A 842 0.33 -16.85 0.09
N LEU A 843 1.09 -17.04 -0.98
CA LEU A 843 2.50 -17.46 -0.97
C LEU A 843 3.44 -16.27 -1.22
N TYR A 844 4.49 -16.16 -0.39
CA TYR A 844 5.64 -15.27 -0.59
C TYR A 844 6.93 -16.09 -0.78
N THR A 845 7.50 -16.09 -1.98
CA THR A 845 8.68 -16.92 -2.32
C THR A 845 9.85 -16.10 -2.87
N ASP A 846 11.08 -16.58 -2.70
CA ASP A 846 12.23 -16.02 -3.40
C ASP A 846 12.18 -16.32 -4.91
N LEU A 847 11.64 -17.50 -5.31
CA LEU A 847 11.73 -18.00 -6.68
C LEU A 847 10.45 -18.71 -7.16
N LEU A 848 9.84 -18.20 -8.24
CA LEU A 848 8.83 -18.93 -9.02
C LEU A 848 9.52 -19.74 -10.13
N SER A 849 9.64 -21.05 -9.95
CA SER A 849 10.32 -21.94 -10.91
C SER A 849 9.38 -22.44 -12.03
N SER A 850 9.96 -22.78 -13.19
CA SER A 850 9.27 -23.49 -14.27
C SER A 850 9.02 -24.97 -13.96
N SER A 851 9.86 -25.58 -13.12
CA SER A 851 9.80 -27.01 -12.78
C SER A 851 8.76 -27.34 -11.71
N VAL A 852 8.16 -26.34 -11.08
CA VAL A 852 7.28 -26.47 -9.91
C VAL A 852 5.84 -26.21 -10.32
N PRO A 853 4.93 -27.21 -10.30
CA PRO A 853 3.51 -26.99 -10.58
C PRO A 853 2.82 -26.32 -9.37
N TYR A 854 2.47 -25.04 -9.50
CA TYR A 854 1.71 -24.29 -8.49
C TYR A 854 0.20 -24.41 -8.77
N ILE A 855 -0.54 -25.12 -7.93
CA ILE A 855 -2.00 -25.31 -8.05
C ILE A 855 -2.72 -24.35 -7.12
N SER A 856 -3.75 -23.67 -7.62
CA SER A 856 -4.70 -22.95 -6.79
C SER A 856 -6.15 -23.34 -7.10
N SER A 857 -6.91 -23.61 -6.05
CA SER A 857 -8.38 -23.71 -6.11
C SER A 857 -9.09 -22.40 -6.44
N ALA A 858 -8.40 -21.26 -6.31
CA ALA A 858 -8.88 -19.95 -6.78
C ALA A 858 -8.49 -19.64 -8.23
N GLY A 859 -7.68 -20.51 -8.86
CA GLY A 859 -7.18 -20.31 -10.22
C GLY A 859 -6.49 -18.96 -10.40
N GLY A 860 -6.94 -18.19 -11.39
CA GLY A 860 -6.39 -16.90 -11.76
C GLY A 860 -7.05 -15.67 -11.14
N VAL A 861 -8.09 -15.83 -10.30
CA VAL A 861 -9.02 -14.74 -9.96
C VAL A 861 -8.38 -13.53 -9.25
N PHE A 862 -7.32 -13.74 -8.47
CA PHE A 862 -6.61 -12.66 -7.77
C PHE A 862 -5.14 -13.04 -7.49
N PRO A 863 -4.24 -12.06 -7.25
CA PRO A 863 -2.85 -12.33 -6.92
C PRO A 863 -2.66 -13.19 -5.67
N GLN A 864 -2.03 -14.35 -5.83
CA GLN A 864 -1.79 -15.31 -4.74
C GLN A 864 -0.34 -15.71 -4.53
N VAL A 865 0.54 -15.52 -5.52
CA VAL A 865 1.96 -15.86 -5.41
C VAL A 865 2.79 -14.61 -5.64
N PHE A 866 3.53 -14.18 -4.63
CA PHE A 866 4.42 -13.02 -4.68
C PHE A 866 5.86 -13.52 -4.65
N ALA A 867 6.60 -13.28 -5.72
CA ALA A 867 7.92 -13.86 -5.96
C ALA A 867 9.00 -12.77 -6.13
N LEU A 868 10.16 -12.92 -5.49
CA LEU A 868 11.29 -12.00 -5.72
C LEU A 868 11.82 -12.16 -7.15
N GLN A 869 11.94 -13.39 -7.63
CA GLN A 869 12.37 -13.72 -9.00
C GLN A 869 11.48 -14.78 -9.64
N CYS A 870 11.31 -14.72 -10.97
CA CYS A 870 10.53 -15.69 -11.74
C CYS A 870 11.31 -16.24 -12.94
N GLN A 871 11.36 -17.56 -13.10
CA GLN A 871 12.29 -18.27 -13.98
C GLN A 871 11.67 -18.74 -15.31
N SER A 872 10.34 -18.89 -15.40
CA SER A 872 9.63 -19.53 -16.52
C SER A 872 9.17 -18.57 -17.62
N GLY A 873 9.64 -18.79 -18.86
CA GLY A 873 9.04 -18.23 -20.06
C GLY A 873 8.02 -19.19 -20.69
N PHE A 874 6.82 -18.69 -20.97
CA PHE A 874 5.65 -19.33 -21.60
C PHE A 874 4.93 -20.42 -20.79
N GLY A 875 3.60 -20.45 -20.92
CA GLY A 875 2.73 -21.61 -20.62
C GLY A 875 2.88 -22.21 -19.23
N THR A 876 2.38 -21.55 -18.19
CA THR A 876 2.21 -22.20 -16.88
C THR A 876 1.17 -23.31 -17.02
N ALA A 877 1.45 -24.52 -16.54
CA ALA A 877 0.50 -25.64 -16.57
C ALA A 877 -0.78 -25.40 -15.75
N THR A 878 -0.88 -24.28 -15.05
CA THR A 878 -1.86 -24.01 -14.01
C THR A 878 -2.37 -22.58 -14.11
N TYR A 879 -3.60 -22.36 -13.66
CA TYR A 879 -4.11 -21.02 -13.40
C TYR A 879 -3.60 -20.58 -12.03
N VAL A 880 -2.68 -19.62 -12.04
CA VAL A 880 -2.25 -18.86 -10.87
C VAL A 880 -1.98 -17.44 -11.33
N TRP A 881 -2.24 -16.46 -10.47
CA TRP A 881 -1.79 -15.09 -10.71
C TRP A 881 -0.51 -14.82 -9.89
N PRO A 882 0.68 -14.94 -10.49
CA PRO A 882 1.94 -14.57 -9.86
C PRO A 882 2.20 -13.06 -9.96
N VAL A 883 2.96 -12.54 -9.01
CA VAL A 883 3.46 -11.18 -8.97
C VAL A 883 4.97 -11.25 -8.75
N CYS A 884 5.72 -10.94 -9.80
CA CYS A 884 7.17 -11.08 -9.84
C CYS A 884 7.86 -9.72 -9.71
N LEU A 885 8.74 -9.57 -8.71
CA LEU A 885 9.55 -8.35 -8.54
C LEU A 885 10.75 -8.29 -9.51
N GLY A 886 11.11 -9.43 -10.12
CA GLY A 886 12.15 -9.53 -11.14
C GLY A 886 12.05 -10.82 -11.96
N SER A 887 12.74 -10.86 -13.11
CA SER A 887 12.92 -12.06 -13.92
C SER A 887 14.17 -11.96 -14.79
N PHE A 888 14.81 -13.12 -15.05
CA PHE A 888 15.94 -13.25 -15.96
C PHE A 888 15.57 -13.13 -17.45
N TYR A 889 14.28 -13.25 -17.80
CA TYR A 889 13.81 -13.19 -19.19
C TYR A 889 13.06 -11.87 -19.48
N PRO A 890 13.35 -11.17 -20.61
CA PRO A 890 12.75 -9.86 -20.89
C PRO A 890 11.24 -9.92 -21.17
N GLN A 891 10.72 -11.06 -21.63
CA GLN A 891 9.29 -11.30 -21.86
C GLN A 891 8.48 -11.38 -20.55
N ASN A 892 9.16 -11.61 -19.43
CA ASN A 892 8.62 -11.90 -18.11
C ASN A 892 8.75 -10.72 -17.14
N GLN A 893 9.14 -9.55 -17.65
CA GLN A 893 9.33 -8.34 -16.85
C GLN A 893 7.97 -7.61 -16.69
N MET A 894 7.27 -7.96 -15.60
CA MET A 894 6.39 -7.04 -14.88
C MET A 894 7.27 -5.86 -14.39
N ARG A 895 7.02 -4.58 -14.66
CA ARG A 895 5.80 -3.78 -14.88
C ARG A 895 4.87 -3.75 -13.67
N LEU A 896 4.19 -2.62 -13.51
CA LEU A 896 3.59 -2.16 -12.26
C LEU A 896 2.70 -3.23 -11.58
N MET A 897 2.86 -3.40 -10.26
CA MET A 897 1.99 -4.27 -9.47
C MET A 897 0.54 -3.76 -9.44
N ALA A 898 -0.38 -4.72 -9.59
CA ALA A 898 -1.79 -4.74 -9.17
C ALA A 898 -2.51 -3.39 -8.96
N GLY A 899 -3.56 -3.17 -9.77
CA GLY A 899 -4.64 -2.28 -9.36
C GLY A 899 -5.31 -2.79 -8.09
N MET A 900 -5.63 -1.88 -7.16
CA MET A 900 -6.37 -2.21 -5.95
C MET A 900 -7.82 -2.61 -6.26
N PRO A 901 -8.48 -3.39 -5.38
CA PRO A 901 -9.94 -3.37 -5.28
C PRO A 901 -10.42 -1.92 -5.10
N ILE A 902 -11.53 -1.56 -5.75
CA ILE A 902 -12.05 -0.18 -5.75
C ILE A 902 -12.58 0.16 -4.34
N GLY A 903 -11.73 0.75 -3.49
CA GLY A 903 -12.08 1.03 -2.09
C GLY A 903 -11.02 1.76 -1.26
N GLY A 904 -11.09 3.10 -1.25
CA GLY A 904 -11.07 3.87 0.01
C GLY A 904 -9.77 4.16 0.78
N ASN A 905 -8.57 3.75 0.35
CA ASN A 905 -7.34 4.09 1.12
C ASN A 905 -6.83 5.52 0.85
N SER A 906 -6.95 6.42 1.83
CA SER A 906 -6.48 7.80 1.76
C SER A 906 -4.96 7.98 1.89
N ALA A 907 -4.23 6.97 2.39
CA ALA A 907 -2.78 7.03 2.60
C ALA A 907 -1.93 6.97 1.30
N LEU A 908 -2.57 6.83 0.13
CA LEU A 908 -1.90 6.72 -1.18
C LEU A 908 -2.00 7.99 -2.04
N GLN A 909 -2.50 9.09 -1.48
CA GLN A 909 -2.59 10.38 -2.18
C GLN A 909 -1.22 11.06 -2.29
N ASN A 910 -0.94 11.70 -3.43
CA ASN A 910 0.28 12.47 -3.73
C ASN A 910 1.60 11.69 -3.79
N LEU A 911 1.57 10.39 -4.10
CA LEU A 911 2.77 9.59 -4.41
C LEU A 911 2.97 9.43 -5.93
N LYS A 912 4.23 9.43 -6.37
CA LYS A 912 4.60 9.16 -7.78
C LYS A 912 5.12 7.73 -7.95
N GLY A 913 4.43 6.93 -8.76
CA GLY A 913 4.98 5.67 -9.28
C GLY A 913 5.85 5.94 -10.50
N VAL A 914 6.99 5.26 -10.63
CA VAL A 914 7.84 5.33 -11.82
C VAL A 914 7.60 4.08 -12.69
N LEU A 915 7.12 4.28 -13.91
CA LEU A 915 6.99 3.23 -14.91
C LEU A 915 7.90 3.54 -16.10
N ASN A 916 8.86 2.65 -16.35
CA ASN A 916 9.63 2.61 -17.61
C ASN A 916 9.80 1.13 -18.00
N VAL A 917 9.83 0.84 -19.30
CA VAL A 917 9.52 -0.49 -19.83
C VAL A 917 10.61 -0.98 -20.79
N GLY A 918 11.45 -1.90 -20.29
CA GLY A 918 12.65 -2.38 -20.99
C GLY A 918 12.42 -3.44 -22.07
N GLY A 919 13.51 -3.76 -22.79
CA GLY A 919 13.56 -4.84 -23.79
C GLY A 919 13.17 -4.41 -25.22
N ASN A 920 13.95 -3.53 -25.84
CA ASN A 920 13.60 -2.91 -27.14
C ASN A 920 13.87 -3.80 -28.38
N THR A 921 13.22 -4.95 -28.44
CA THR A 921 13.14 -5.82 -29.62
C THR A 921 11.71 -5.80 -30.17
N ALA A 922 11.36 -4.76 -30.94
CA ALA A 922 10.04 -4.58 -31.55
C ALA A 922 9.83 -5.49 -32.78
N VAL A 923 9.93 -6.81 -32.60
CA VAL A 923 9.93 -7.81 -33.69
C VAL A 923 8.53 -8.35 -34.04
N THR A 924 7.49 -8.01 -33.28
CA THR A 924 6.18 -8.69 -33.31
C THR A 924 4.96 -7.78 -33.45
N GLY A 925 5.13 -6.55 -33.96
CA GLY A 925 4.01 -5.67 -34.32
C GLY A 925 3.28 -5.00 -33.14
N PRO A 926 2.05 -4.50 -33.37
CA PRO A 926 1.27 -3.76 -32.38
C PRO A 926 1.09 -4.51 -31.06
N THR A 927 1.31 -3.83 -29.93
CA THR A 927 1.43 -4.46 -28.60
C THR A 927 0.84 -3.59 -27.49
N HIS A 928 -0.04 -4.16 -26.66
CA HIS A 928 -0.57 -3.51 -25.45
C HIS A 928 0.56 -3.43 -24.40
N LEU A 929 1.13 -2.24 -24.15
CA LEU A 929 2.24 -2.08 -23.20
C LEU A 929 1.74 -2.08 -21.74
N ILE A 930 0.61 -1.43 -21.50
CA ILE A 930 -0.08 -1.28 -20.23
C ILE A 930 -1.56 -1.57 -20.49
N THR A 931 -2.08 -2.70 -20.01
CA THR A 931 -3.51 -2.94 -19.97
C THR A 931 -4.06 -2.22 -18.73
N LEU A 932 -4.94 -1.24 -18.95
CA LEU A 932 -5.61 -0.44 -17.91
C LEU A 932 -6.89 -1.11 -17.42
N PHE A 933 -7.56 -1.84 -18.31
CA PHE A 933 -8.68 -2.73 -18.01
C PHE A 933 -8.55 -3.97 -18.89
N ASP A 934 -8.44 -5.13 -18.24
CA ASP A 934 -8.36 -6.46 -18.86
C ASP A 934 -9.78 -7.05 -18.89
N PHE A 935 -10.26 -7.42 -20.08
CA PHE A 935 -11.59 -8.02 -20.24
C PHE A 935 -11.58 -9.56 -20.12
N GLU A 936 -10.41 -10.19 -20.16
CA GLU A 936 -10.22 -11.65 -20.12
C GLU A 936 -9.16 -12.06 -19.06
N PRO A 937 -9.26 -11.66 -17.77
CA PRO A 937 -8.19 -11.90 -16.78
C PRO A 937 -7.76 -13.37 -16.60
N ASP A 938 -8.62 -14.38 -16.82
CA ASP A 938 -8.18 -15.79 -16.85
C ASP A 938 -7.23 -16.10 -18.03
N LYS A 939 -7.39 -15.41 -19.17
CA LYS A 939 -6.47 -15.47 -20.31
C LYS A 939 -5.12 -14.87 -19.94
N SER A 940 -5.09 -13.82 -19.12
CA SER A 940 -3.85 -13.32 -18.52
C SER A 940 -3.25 -14.33 -17.53
N ALA A 941 -4.04 -14.87 -16.59
CA ALA A 941 -3.58 -15.82 -15.58
C ALA A 941 -3.14 -17.19 -16.14
N ALA A 942 -3.75 -17.66 -17.24
CA ALA A 942 -3.33 -18.86 -17.97
C ALA A 942 -1.91 -18.72 -18.58
N TYR A 943 -1.43 -17.50 -18.78
CA TYR A 943 -0.06 -17.22 -19.24
C TYR A 943 0.87 -16.88 -18.05
N GLY A 944 0.37 -16.89 -16.81
CA GLY A 944 1.13 -16.73 -15.58
C GLY A 944 1.83 -15.38 -15.49
N ASN A 945 3.17 -15.40 -15.50
CA ASN A 945 4.00 -14.18 -15.54
C ASN A 945 4.45 -13.81 -16.97
N THR A 946 3.84 -14.38 -18.00
CA THR A 946 4.15 -14.07 -19.41
C THR A 946 3.00 -13.32 -20.08
N ARG A 947 3.32 -12.61 -21.16
CA ARG A 947 2.34 -11.77 -21.85
C ARG A 947 1.34 -12.62 -22.64
N ALA A 948 0.10 -12.67 -22.16
CA ALA A 948 -1.02 -13.23 -22.89
C ALA A 948 -1.30 -12.46 -24.21
N PRO A 949 -1.92 -13.12 -25.20
CA PRO A 949 -2.45 -12.43 -26.38
C PRO A 949 -3.52 -11.40 -25.99
N ASN A 950 -3.46 -10.22 -26.59
CA ASN A 950 -4.39 -9.13 -26.29
C ASN A 950 -5.86 -9.47 -26.60
N SER A 951 -6.78 -8.73 -25.97
CA SER A 951 -8.21 -8.79 -26.27
C SER A 951 -8.68 -7.59 -27.10
N THR A 952 -9.74 -7.78 -27.88
CA THR A 952 -10.43 -6.69 -28.59
C THR A 952 -11.24 -5.78 -27.66
N HIS A 953 -11.45 -6.20 -26.41
CA HIS A 953 -12.21 -5.48 -25.40
C HIS A 953 -11.31 -4.81 -24.33
N ASP A 954 -9.99 -4.98 -24.41
CA ASP A 954 -9.04 -4.34 -23.51
C ASP A 954 -9.14 -2.81 -23.58
N SER A 955 -8.92 -2.14 -22.45
CA SER A 955 -8.51 -0.73 -22.46
C SER A 955 -7.01 -0.64 -22.16
N PHE A 956 -6.24 0.05 -23.00
CA PHE A 956 -4.78 -0.05 -22.97
C PHE A 956 -4.05 1.22 -23.44
N ILE A 957 -2.80 1.34 -23.00
CA ILE A 957 -1.76 2.17 -23.61
C ILE A 957 -0.75 1.20 -24.23
N GLY A 958 -0.33 1.43 -25.48
CA GLY A 958 0.47 0.48 -26.24
C GLY A 958 1.34 1.13 -27.30
N ILE A 959 1.88 0.28 -28.17
CA ILE A 959 2.57 0.69 -29.38
C ILE A 959 1.87 0.13 -30.61
N ASP A 960 1.80 0.96 -31.64
CA ASP A 960 1.40 0.59 -32.99
C ASP A 960 2.60 0.87 -33.91
N SER A 961 3.35 -0.17 -34.25
CA SER A 961 4.53 -0.07 -35.11
C SER A 961 4.83 -1.39 -35.81
N ASN A 962 5.16 -1.31 -37.10
CA ASN A 962 5.25 -2.46 -38.00
C ASN A 962 6.69 -2.90 -38.34
N ASN A 963 7.68 -2.61 -37.46
CA ASN A 963 8.97 -3.33 -37.26
C ASN A 963 10.25 -2.50 -36.95
N THR A 964 10.22 -1.16 -36.75
CA THR A 964 11.47 -0.40 -36.47
C THR A 964 11.43 0.54 -35.27
N ASN A 965 12.51 0.48 -34.47
CA ASN A 965 12.77 1.33 -33.29
C ASN A 965 12.96 2.84 -33.61
N VAL A 966 12.92 3.26 -34.88
CA VAL A 966 13.01 4.68 -35.31
C VAL A 966 11.64 5.36 -35.50
N ALA A 967 10.55 4.58 -35.54
CA ALA A 967 9.20 5.06 -35.78
C ALA A 967 8.19 4.21 -34.99
N VAL A 968 8.14 4.43 -33.67
CA VAL A 968 7.22 3.74 -32.76
C VAL A 968 5.98 4.61 -32.54
N GLY A 969 4.83 4.20 -33.09
CA GLY A 969 3.55 4.86 -32.83
C GLY A 969 3.06 4.56 -31.41
N LEU A 970 2.46 5.56 -30.76
CA LEU A 970 1.81 5.43 -29.47
C LEU A 970 0.31 5.15 -29.69
N SER A 971 -0.18 4.01 -29.20
CA SER A 971 -1.58 3.61 -29.34
C SER A 971 -2.33 3.73 -28.02
N PHE A 972 -3.56 4.25 -28.06
CA PHE A 972 -4.52 4.16 -26.96
C PHE A 972 -5.75 3.39 -27.43
N GLY A 973 -6.26 2.47 -26.63
CA GLY A 973 -7.45 1.68 -26.94
C GLY A 973 -8.41 1.57 -25.77
N SER A 974 -9.70 1.39 -26.09
CA SER A 974 -10.82 1.17 -25.17
C SER A 974 -11.99 0.66 -25.99
N PHE A 975 -12.72 -0.33 -25.48
CA PHE A 975 -13.83 -0.95 -26.20
C PHE A 975 -14.99 0.02 -26.50
N GLY A 976 -15.40 0.81 -25.49
CA GLY A 976 -16.56 1.71 -25.61
C GLY A 976 -16.22 3.09 -26.12
N SER A 977 -15.25 3.76 -25.46
CA SER A 977 -14.81 5.11 -25.82
C SER A 977 -13.56 5.53 -25.06
N ILE A 978 -12.84 6.52 -25.61
CA ILE A 978 -11.78 7.27 -24.92
C ILE A 978 -12.30 8.71 -24.72
N SER A 979 -12.38 9.17 -23.47
CA SER A 979 -12.97 10.47 -23.10
C SER A 979 -11.98 11.33 -22.31
N GLN A 980 -11.95 12.63 -22.58
CA GLN A 980 -11.16 13.61 -21.82
C GLN A 980 -12.06 14.50 -20.96
N TYR A 981 -11.60 14.79 -19.74
CA TYR A 981 -12.31 15.56 -18.72
C TYR A 981 -11.39 16.62 -18.11
N ILE A 982 -11.95 17.76 -17.71
CA ILE A 982 -11.27 18.78 -16.89
C ILE A 982 -12.17 19.06 -15.68
N ALA A 983 -11.60 18.97 -14.47
CA ALA A 983 -12.31 19.21 -13.20
C ALA A 983 -13.63 18.41 -13.01
N ASN A 984 -13.74 17.24 -13.64
CA ASN A 984 -14.87 16.31 -13.55
C ASN A 984 -14.32 14.89 -13.34
N ASN A 985 -15.00 14.10 -12.50
CA ASN A 985 -14.51 12.80 -12.03
C ASN A 985 -14.73 11.64 -13.02
N GLY A 986 -15.37 11.88 -14.17
CA GLY A 986 -15.74 10.85 -15.14
C GLY A 986 -17.19 10.37 -14.94
N ASP A 987 -18.12 10.98 -15.66
CA ASP A 987 -19.58 10.78 -15.53
C ASP A 987 -20.25 10.17 -16.78
N GLY A 988 -19.48 9.82 -17.81
CA GLY A 988 -19.96 9.38 -19.12
C GLY A 988 -20.57 10.46 -20.03
N THR A 989 -20.90 11.65 -19.51
CA THR A 989 -21.74 12.65 -20.20
C THR A 989 -21.08 14.01 -20.45
N ASN A 990 -20.33 14.55 -19.48
CA ASN A 990 -19.75 15.90 -19.50
C ASN A 990 -18.23 15.90 -19.77
N TRP A 991 -17.79 14.95 -20.57
CA TRP A 991 -16.46 14.98 -21.20
C TRP A 991 -16.39 16.13 -22.21
N LEU A 992 -15.17 16.60 -22.49
CA LEU A 992 -14.91 17.73 -23.39
C LEU A 992 -14.46 17.29 -24.80
N GLU A 993 -13.78 16.15 -24.87
CA GLU A 993 -13.46 15.42 -26.09
C GLU A 993 -13.81 13.94 -25.88
N ARG A 994 -14.41 13.27 -26.88
CA ARG A 994 -14.57 11.81 -26.88
C ARG A 994 -14.33 11.20 -28.24
N LEU A 995 -13.58 10.10 -28.25
CA LEU A 995 -13.45 9.18 -29.37
C LEU A 995 -14.29 7.92 -29.11
N THR A 996 -15.04 7.50 -30.12
CA THR A 996 -15.79 6.24 -30.18
C THR A 996 -15.39 5.49 -31.45
N ALA A 997 -15.85 4.25 -31.64
CA ALA A 997 -15.59 3.48 -32.86
C ALA A 997 -16.12 4.13 -34.16
N SER A 998 -17.02 5.11 -34.08
CA SER A 998 -17.67 5.75 -35.25
C SER A 998 -17.54 7.27 -35.33
N LEU A 999 -17.09 7.94 -34.27
CA LEU A 999 -17.07 9.41 -34.19
C LEU A 999 -15.99 9.91 -33.22
N LYS A 1000 -15.31 11.01 -33.59
CA LYS A 1000 -14.63 11.90 -32.65
C LYS A 1000 -15.46 13.18 -32.48
N GLU A 1001 -15.82 13.50 -31.25
CA GLU A 1001 -16.71 14.62 -30.90
C GLU A 1001 -16.02 15.55 -29.89
N PHE A 1002 -16.19 16.86 -30.04
CA PHE A 1002 -15.66 17.89 -29.16
C PHE A 1002 -16.81 18.77 -28.66
N LYS A 1003 -16.91 18.97 -27.33
CA LYS A 1003 -17.89 19.86 -26.69
C LYS A 1003 -17.31 21.24 -26.35
N THR A 1004 -16.03 21.45 -26.61
CA THR A 1004 -15.32 22.72 -26.47
C THR A 1004 -14.80 23.21 -27.83
N ALA A 1005 -14.70 24.53 -28.00
CA ALA A 1005 -14.21 25.13 -29.25
C ALA A 1005 -12.77 24.67 -29.60
N THR A 1006 -12.62 24.01 -30.75
CA THR A 1006 -11.33 23.59 -31.30
C THR A 1006 -10.71 24.69 -32.14
N LYS A 1007 -9.50 25.14 -31.79
CA LYS A 1007 -8.70 26.06 -32.62
C LYS A 1007 -7.85 25.27 -33.61
N PHE A 1008 -7.69 25.79 -34.83
CA PHE A 1008 -6.73 25.29 -35.81
C PHE A 1008 -5.79 26.43 -36.21
N ASP A 1009 -4.48 26.25 -36.03
CA ASP A 1009 -3.46 27.28 -36.27
C ASP A 1009 -2.97 27.35 -37.73
N SER A 1010 -3.56 26.55 -38.63
CA SER A 1010 -3.24 26.50 -40.06
C SER A 1010 -4.42 25.95 -40.88
N SER A 1011 -4.26 25.82 -42.19
CA SER A 1011 -5.32 25.40 -43.13
C SER A 1011 -5.80 23.95 -42.89
N VAL A 1012 -7.04 23.80 -42.44
CA VAL A 1012 -7.69 22.49 -42.24
C VAL A 1012 -8.06 21.88 -43.60
N THR A 1013 -7.61 20.65 -43.85
CA THR A 1013 -8.00 19.87 -45.03
C THR A 1013 -9.11 18.89 -44.68
N ILE A 1014 -10.30 19.06 -45.25
CA ILE A 1014 -11.44 18.15 -45.07
C ILE A 1014 -11.53 17.24 -46.31
N ALA A 1015 -11.02 16.01 -46.17
CA ALA A 1015 -11.05 15.01 -47.23
C ALA A 1015 -12.47 14.47 -47.47
N GLY A 1016 -12.73 13.96 -48.68
CA GLY A 1016 -14.03 13.38 -49.07
C GLY A 1016 -15.06 14.41 -49.60
N LEU A 1017 -14.77 15.71 -49.53
CA LEU A 1017 -15.60 16.73 -50.17
C LEU A 1017 -15.43 16.67 -51.70
N THR A 1018 -16.52 16.40 -52.43
CA THR A 1018 -16.58 16.60 -53.88
C THR A 1018 -16.33 18.07 -54.24
N ALA A 1019 -15.68 18.33 -55.38
CA ALA A 1019 -15.21 19.66 -55.75
C ALA A 1019 -16.33 20.71 -55.79
N GLY A 1020 -16.32 21.63 -54.82
CA GLY A 1020 -17.30 22.71 -54.72
C GLY A 1020 -17.13 23.57 -53.48
N CYS A 1021 -18.05 24.52 -53.29
CA CYS A 1021 -18.01 25.49 -52.20
C CYS A 1021 -18.26 24.83 -50.85
N LEU A 1022 -17.53 25.29 -49.83
CA LEU A 1022 -17.73 24.89 -48.42
C LEU A 1022 -19.10 25.37 -47.91
N THR A 1023 -19.84 24.50 -47.23
CA THR A 1023 -21.15 24.82 -46.63
C THR A 1023 -21.25 24.29 -45.21
N ILE A 1024 -21.85 25.06 -44.30
CA ILE A 1024 -22.28 24.58 -42.98
C ILE A 1024 -23.77 24.24 -43.07
N ALA A 1025 -24.13 22.99 -42.84
CA ALA A 1025 -25.52 22.55 -42.80
C ALA A 1025 -26.20 22.97 -41.49
N SER A 1026 -27.55 22.98 -41.47
CA SER A 1026 -28.35 23.40 -40.30
C SER A 1026 -28.20 22.51 -39.06
N ASN A 1027 -27.55 21.35 -39.18
CA ASN A 1027 -27.16 20.46 -38.09
C ASN A 1027 -25.67 20.63 -37.66
N GLY A 1028 -24.98 21.67 -38.14
CA GLY A 1028 -23.57 21.95 -37.84
C GLY A 1028 -22.54 21.16 -38.65
N VAL A 1029 -22.96 20.26 -39.55
CA VAL A 1029 -22.03 19.48 -40.37
C VAL A 1029 -21.41 20.36 -41.47
N VAL A 1030 -20.08 20.31 -41.58
CA VAL A 1030 -19.33 20.97 -42.65
C VAL A 1030 -19.28 20.04 -43.87
N GLY A 1031 -19.78 20.53 -45.01
CA GLY A 1031 -19.89 19.79 -46.28
C GLY A 1031 -19.49 20.63 -47.49
N SER A 1032 -19.77 20.11 -48.69
CA SER A 1032 -19.53 20.77 -49.97
C SER A 1032 -20.79 20.77 -50.83
N THR A 1033 -20.98 21.83 -51.63
CA THR A 1033 -22.05 21.89 -52.66
C THR A 1033 -21.89 20.86 -53.79
N GLY A 1034 -20.68 20.33 -54.00
CA GLY A 1034 -20.37 19.45 -55.14
C GLY A 1034 -20.40 20.14 -56.51
N VAL A 1035 -20.40 21.48 -56.56
CA VAL A 1035 -20.38 22.26 -57.80
C VAL A 1035 -19.19 23.23 -57.79
N ALA A 1036 -18.33 23.13 -58.81
CA ALA A 1036 -17.04 23.81 -58.87
C ALA A 1036 -17.12 25.35 -58.90
N CYS A 1037 -16.18 26.00 -58.22
CA CYS A 1037 -15.99 27.44 -58.25
C CYS A 1037 -15.56 27.89 -59.66
N GLY A 1038 -16.34 28.76 -60.30
CA GLY A 1038 -16.08 29.23 -61.67
C GLY A 1038 -14.74 29.97 -61.82
N SER A 1039 -14.06 29.76 -62.95
CA SER A 1039 -12.79 30.41 -63.29
C SER A 1039 -12.86 31.03 -64.68
N GLY A 1040 -12.13 32.12 -64.91
CA GLY A 1040 -12.15 32.83 -66.19
C GLY A 1040 -11.01 33.83 -66.35
N GLY A 1041 -10.20 33.64 -67.38
CA GLY A 1041 -9.14 34.55 -67.81
C GLY A 1041 -8.56 34.10 -69.14
N GLY A 1042 -8.25 35.05 -70.03
CA GLY A 1042 -7.70 34.76 -71.35
C GLY A 1042 -7.94 35.91 -72.34
N GLY A 1043 -6.87 36.45 -72.92
CA GLY A 1043 -6.92 37.49 -73.94
C GLY A 1043 -6.42 36.99 -75.30
N GLY A 1044 -6.91 37.59 -76.38
CA GLY A 1044 -6.49 37.32 -77.75
C GLY A 1044 -6.51 38.57 -78.62
N ASN A 1045 -5.58 38.67 -79.57
CA ASN A 1045 -5.48 39.82 -80.48
C ASN A 1045 -6.66 39.90 -81.46
N VAL A 1046 -7.09 41.13 -81.79
CA VAL A 1046 -8.15 41.41 -82.76
C VAL A 1046 -7.59 42.23 -83.93
N SER A 1047 -8.03 41.97 -85.16
CA SER A 1047 -7.35 42.41 -86.38
C SER A 1047 -7.45 43.90 -86.71
N SER A 1048 -8.38 44.65 -86.11
CA SER A 1048 -8.36 46.13 -86.09
C SER A 1048 -9.36 46.68 -85.08
N VAL A 1049 -9.04 47.79 -84.42
CA VAL A 1049 -9.99 48.61 -83.65
C VAL A 1049 -9.80 50.08 -84.04
N PHE A 1050 -10.89 50.77 -84.42
CA PHE A 1050 -10.92 52.16 -84.89
C PHE A 1050 -9.80 52.52 -85.91
N GLY A 1051 -9.51 51.61 -86.85
CA GLY A 1051 -8.51 51.83 -87.91
C GLY A 1051 -7.04 51.64 -87.50
N ARG A 1052 -6.76 51.15 -86.28
CA ARG A 1052 -5.40 50.82 -85.82
C ARG A 1052 -5.15 49.30 -85.82
N THR A 1053 -3.91 48.92 -86.14
CA THR A 1053 -3.43 47.53 -86.19
C THR A 1053 -2.01 47.43 -85.64
N GLY A 1054 -1.75 46.51 -84.71
CA GLY A 1054 -0.47 46.35 -84.01
C GLY A 1054 -0.65 46.32 -82.49
N ALA A 1055 0.45 46.14 -81.75
CA ALA A 1055 0.39 46.15 -80.29
C ALA A 1055 0.09 47.56 -79.76
N VAL A 1056 -0.96 47.69 -78.94
CA VAL A 1056 -1.42 48.98 -78.40
C VAL A 1056 -0.96 49.14 -76.95
N VAL A 1057 -0.22 50.22 -76.67
CA VAL A 1057 0.00 50.75 -75.32
C VAL A 1057 -1.02 51.86 -75.10
N ALA A 1058 -1.75 51.81 -73.99
CA ALA A 1058 -2.85 52.73 -73.72
C ALA A 1058 -2.38 54.17 -73.43
N ALA A 1059 -3.14 55.15 -73.91
CA ALA A 1059 -2.98 56.56 -73.62
C ALA A 1059 -4.17 57.11 -72.82
N THR A 1060 -3.96 58.24 -72.14
CA THR A 1060 -5.00 58.89 -71.32
C THR A 1060 -6.15 59.39 -72.19
N GLY A 1061 -7.29 58.68 -72.12
CA GLY A 1061 -8.52 59.02 -72.85
C GLY A 1061 -9.06 57.93 -73.78
N ASP A 1062 -8.36 56.80 -73.95
CA ASP A 1062 -8.76 55.75 -74.91
C ASP A 1062 -10.09 55.02 -74.59
N TYR A 1063 -10.69 55.20 -73.40
CA TYR A 1063 -11.94 54.53 -72.99
C TYR A 1063 -12.87 55.45 -72.17
N THR A 1064 -14.19 55.25 -72.30
CA THR A 1064 -15.21 55.82 -71.41
C THR A 1064 -15.99 54.73 -70.67
N VAL A 1065 -16.51 55.04 -69.48
CA VAL A 1065 -17.11 54.06 -68.54
C VAL A 1065 -18.26 53.24 -69.15
N ALA A 1066 -19.02 53.82 -70.09
CA ALA A 1066 -20.13 53.13 -70.75
C ALA A 1066 -19.71 52.00 -71.72
N GLN A 1067 -18.42 51.86 -72.03
CA GLN A 1067 -17.92 50.98 -73.10
C GLN A 1067 -17.22 49.71 -72.59
N VAL A 1068 -17.23 49.46 -71.28
CA VAL A 1068 -16.69 48.22 -70.66
C VAL A 1068 -17.78 47.57 -69.80
N THR A 1069 -18.45 46.56 -70.35
CA THR A 1069 -19.59 45.91 -69.68
C THR A 1069 -19.15 45.01 -68.52
N GLY A 1070 -19.54 45.37 -67.30
CA GLY A 1070 -19.29 44.55 -66.10
C GLY A 1070 -19.43 45.32 -64.79
N ALA A 1071 -19.14 46.63 -64.78
CA ALA A 1071 -19.39 47.48 -63.62
C ALA A 1071 -20.88 47.86 -63.52
N ALA A 1072 -21.48 47.69 -62.34
CA ALA A 1072 -22.82 48.20 -62.05
C ALA A 1072 -22.81 49.73 -61.86
N ALA A 1073 -23.96 50.38 -62.05
CA ALA A 1073 -24.08 51.81 -61.85
C ALA A 1073 -24.05 52.21 -60.36
N ASP A 1074 -23.53 53.41 -60.10
CA ASP A 1074 -23.39 54.08 -58.79
C ASP A 1074 -24.70 54.15 -57.96
N SER A 1075 -25.86 54.04 -58.63
CA SER A 1075 -27.18 54.02 -57.99
C SER A 1075 -27.62 52.67 -57.38
N ALA A 1076 -26.78 51.63 -57.47
CA ALA A 1076 -27.11 50.25 -57.12
C ALA A 1076 -26.18 49.58 -56.07
N VAL A 1077 -25.20 50.30 -55.54
CA VAL A 1077 -24.24 49.81 -54.53
C VAL A 1077 -24.25 50.77 -53.34
N ALA A 1078 -23.97 50.27 -52.13
CA ALA A 1078 -23.71 51.08 -50.95
C ALA A 1078 -22.24 50.93 -50.55
N HIS A 1079 -21.53 52.03 -50.29
CA HIS A 1079 -20.08 52.03 -50.10
C HIS A 1079 -19.66 51.87 -48.63
N ASN A 1080 -18.72 50.96 -48.37
CA ASN A 1080 -18.27 50.60 -47.01
C ASN A 1080 -17.55 51.72 -46.22
N THR A 1081 -17.28 52.89 -46.82
CA THR A 1081 -16.69 54.05 -46.14
C THR A 1081 -17.16 55.36 -46.77
N GLY A 1082 -17.77 56.25 -45.97
CA GLY A 1082 -18.18 57.60 -46.39
C GLY A 1082 -19.62 57.93 -45.99
N THR A 1083 -20.00 59.21 -46.14
CA THR A 1083 -21.40 59.64 -45.94
C THR A 1083 -22.14 59.54 -47.26
N GLU A 1084 -23.17 58.70 -47.34
CA GLU A 1084 -23.83 58.30 -48.58
C GLU A 1084 -25.33 58.65 -48.57
N THR A 1085 -25.88 59.11 -49.70
CA THR A 1085 -27.28 59.55 -49.81
C THR A 1085 -28.06 58.57 -50.70
N ILE A 1086 -28.71 57.56 -50.10
CA ILE A 1086 -29.47 56.54 -50.84
C ILE A 1086 -30.81 57.11 -51.31
N ALA A 1087 -30.99 57.23 -52.63
CA ALA A 1087 -32.22 57.71 -53.25
C ALA A 1087 -33.15 56.56 -53.70
N GLY A 1088 -34.47 56.75 -53.52
CA GLY A 1088 -35.52 55.83 -53.97
C GLY A 1088 -35.63 54.54 -53.16
N ALA A 1089 -36.77 53.85 -53.29
CA ALA A 1089 -37.08 52.63 -52.54
C ALA A 1089 -36.01 51.53 -52.72
N LYS A 1090 -35.82 50.73 -51.66
CA LYS A 1090 -34.94 49.55 -51.60
C LYS A 1090 -35.67 48.44 -50.82
N THR A 1091 -35.33 47.19 -51.11
CA THR A 1091 -35.92 46.01 -50.46
C THR A 1091 -34.80 45.07 -50.05
N PHE A 1092 -34.83 44.63 -48.79
CA PHE A 1092 -33.83 43.73 -48.23
C PHE A 1092 -34.48 42.35 -48.05
N SER A 1093 -33.80 41.29 -48.49
CA SER A 1093 -34.32 39.91 -48.45
C SER A 1093 -34.02 39.17 -47.15
N ASN A 1094 -33.20 39.77 -46.27
CA ASN A 1094 -32.80 39.30 -44.95
C ASN A 1094 -32.73 40.52 -44.01
N ASP A 1095 -32.50 40.29 -42.72
CA ASP A 1095 -32.43 41.34 -41.69
C ASP A 1095 -31.37 42.42 -41.98
N MET A 1096 -31.71 43.67 -41.67
CA MET A 1096 -30.80 44.82 -41.73
C MET A 1096 -30.19 45.08 -40.36
N THR A 1097 -28.87 45.25 -40.28
CA THR A 1097 -28.17 45.73 -39.06
C THR A 1097 -27.46 47.05 -39.38
N LEU A 1098 -27.58 48.03 -38.48
CA LEU A 1098 -27.00 49.37 -38.62
C LEU A 1098 -26.10 49.67 -37.42
N GLY A 1099 -24.86 50.09 -37.68
CA GLY A 1099 -23.83 50.34 -36.65
C GLY A 1099 -23.90 51.71 -35.96
N GLY A 1100 -25.02 52.44 -36.08
CA GLY A 1100 -25.17 53.80 -35.56
C GLY A 1100 -26.61 54.31 -35.64
N ASN A 1101 -26.84 55.57 -35.22
CA ASN A 1101 -28.17 56.14 -35.07
C ASN A 1101 -28.94 56.22 -36.41
N LEU A 1102 -30.15 55.67 -36.43
CA LEU A 1102 -31.07 55.72 -37.56
C LEU A 1102 -32.02 56.93 -37.47
N ASN A 1103 -31.69 58.02 -38.17
CA ASN A 1103 -32.59 59.17 -38.33
C ASN A 1103 -33.50 58.98 -39.56
N ILE A 1104 -34.82 59.03 -39.35
CA ILE A 1104 -35.83 58.93 -40.41
C ILE A 1104 -36.65 60.22 -40.45
N ALA A 1105 -36.66 60.91 -41.59
CA ALA A 1105 -37.39 62.18 -41.78
C ALA A 1105 -38.89 62.00 -42.13
N GLY A 1106 -39.50 60.89 -41.69
CA GLY A 1106 -40.85 60.48 -42.08
C GLY A 1106 -41.29 59.19 -41.37
N ASN A 1107 -42.45 58.65 -41.77
CA ASN A 1107 -43.11 57.58 -41.02
C ASN A 1107 -42.40 56.22 -41.17
N ILE A 1108 -42.23 55.51 -40.05
CA ILE A 1108 -42.06 54.05 -40.05
C ILE A 1108 -43.45 53.43 -40.29
N VAL A 1109 -43.56 52.51 -41.26
CA VAL A 1109 -44.83 51.83 -41.59
C VAL A 1109 -44.61 50.33 -41.66
N GLN A 1110 -45.24 49.58 -40.76
CA GLN A 1110 -45.18 48.12 -40.69
C GLN A 1110 -46.51 47.52 -41.18
N THR A 1111 -46.49 46.82 -42.32
CA THR A 1111 -47.70 46.28 -42.98
C THR A 1111 -47.95 44.78 -42.73
N GLY A 1112 -47.06 44.09 -42.02
CA GLY A 1112 -47.18 42.66 -41.72
C GLY A 1112 -48.25 42.37 -40.65
N SER A 1113 -48.99 41.25 -40.81
CA SER A 1113 -50.16 40.87 -39.98
C SER A 1113 -49.84 40.37 -38.56
N GLY A 1114 -48.66 40.70 -38.02
CA GLY A 1114 -48.17 40.24 -36.72
C GLY A 1114 -49.01 40.73 -35.51
N PRO A 1115 -48.71 40.26 -34.29
CA PRO A 1115 -49.41 40.72 -33.08
C PRO A 1115 -49.09 42.18 -32.71
N TRP A 1116 -47.96 42.73 -33.18
CA TRP A 1116 -47.50 44.10 -32.91
C TRP A 1116 -47.39 44.92 -34.21
N SER A 1117 -47.71 46.22 -34.14
CA SER A 1117 -47.53 47.18 -35.23
C SER A 1117 -47.14 48.58 -34.75
N VAL A 1118 -46.17 49.22 -35.43
CA VAL A 1118 -45.76 50.62 -35.19
C VAL A 1118 -46.55 51.60 -36.05
N GLU A 1119 -47.11 52.65 -35.46
CA GLU A 1119 -47.90 53.69 -36.13
C GLU A 1119 -47.11 55.01 -36.21
N GLY A 1120 -46.32 55.16 -37.28
CA GLY A 1120 -45.22 56.13 -37.37
C GLY A 1120 -45.56 57.61 -37.63
N ALA A 1121 -46.83 58.02 -37.57
CA ALA A 1121 -47.25 59.40 -37.85
C ALA A 1121 -47.60 60.17 -36.56
N ALA A 1122 -46.73 61.12 -36.18
CA ALA A 1122 -46.89 61.90 -34.95
C ALA A 1122 -48.22 62.68 -34.93
N GLY A 1123 -49.03 62.46 -33.89
CA GLY A 1123 -50.34 63.09 -33.73
C GLY A 1123 -51.55 62.23 -34.10
N THR A 1124 -51.35 61.01 -34.59
CA THR A 1124 -52.44 60.21 -35.19
C THR A 1124 -52.56 58.77 -34.67
N MET A 1125 -51.92 58.43 -33.55
CA MET A 1125 -52.04 57.10 -32.96
C MET A 1125 -53.50 56.75 -32.61
N THR A 1126 -53.95 55.59 -33.05
CA THR A 1126 -55.30 55.04 -32.79
C THR A 1126 -55.21 53.78 -31.92
N ALA A 1127 -56.33 53.39 -31.31
CA ALA A 1127 -56.39 52.16 -30.51
C ALA A 1127 -56.06 50.91 -31.37
N ALA A 1128 -55.43 49.90 -30.75
CA ALA A 1128 -55.15 48.62 -31.36
C ALA A 1128 -56.45 47.81 -31.58
N GLY A 1129 -56.43 46.87 -32.53
CA GLY A 1129 -57.50 45.87 -32.64
C GLY A 1129 -57.52 44.91 -31.45
N SER A 1130 -58.60 44.15 -31.27
CA SER A 1130 -58.60 43.04 -30.31
C SER A 1130 -57.55 41.99 -30.71
N GLY A 1131 -56.83 41.45 -29.73
CA GLY A 1131 -55.71 40.52 -29.94
C GLY A 1131 -54.46 41.15 -30.59
N LYS A 1132 -54.31 42.48 -30.58
CA LYS A 1132 -53.17 43.21 -31.15
C LYS A 1132 -52.62 44.28 -30.19
N SER A 1133 -51.36 44.65 -30.39
CA SER A 1133 -50.69 45.74 -29.66
C SER A 1133 -50.10 46.78 -30.62
N LYS A 1134 -50.15 48.05 -30.23
CA LYS A 1134 -49.66 49.21 -30.99
C LYS A 1134 -48.72 50.07 -30.15
N ILE A 1135 -47.76 50.69 -30.83
CA ILE A 1135 -46.90 51.75 -30.30
C ILE A 1135 -46.79 52.88 -31.34
N GLY A 1136 -46.79 54.14 -30.89
CA GLY A 1136 -46.81 55.32 -31.77
C GLY A 1136 -46.71 56.63 -30.99
N PHE A 1137 -47.01 57.75 -31.66
CA PHE A 1137 -46.88 59.09 -31.07
C PHE A 1137 -48.20 59.88 -31.07
N MET A 1138 -48.59 60.38 -29.89
CA MET A 1138 -49.76 61.23 -29.67
C MET A 1138 -49.55 62.69 -30.13
N PRO A 1139 -50.62 63.51 -30.23
CA PRO A 1139 -50.51 64.95 -30.42
C PRO A 1139 -49.55 65.58 -29.41
N GLY A 1140 -48.61 66.40 -29.90
CA GLY A 1140 -47.51 66.95 -29.09
C GLY A 1140 -46.26 66.06 -29.02
N GLY A 1141 -46.14 65.02 -29.84
CA GLY A 1141 -44.90 64.26 -30.04
C GLY A 1141 -44.53 63.30 -28.89
N LYS A 1142 -45.49 62.93 -28.06
CA LYS A 1142 -45.29 62.03 -26.92
C LYS A 1142 -45.45 60.57 -27.32
N LEU A 1143 -44.58 59.68 -26.83
CA LEU A 1143 -44.68 58.23 -27.05
C LEU A 1143 -45.93 57.66 -26.35
N ALA A 1144 -46.58 56.67 -26.97
CA ALA A 1144 -47.77 56.03 -26.44
C ALA A 1144 -47.93 54.58 -26.92
N VAL A 1145 -48.73 53.80 -26.17
CA VAL A 1145 -49.06 52.39 -26.42
C VAL A 1145 -50.56 52.13 -26.34
N SER A 1146 -51.04 51.05 -26.97
CA SER A 1146 -52.43 50.57 -26.88
C SER A 1146 -52.46 49.06 -27.14
N GLU A 1147 -53.22 48.30 -26.36
CA GLU A 1147 -53.30 46.84 -26.49
C GLU A 1147 -54.75 46.35 -26.43
N ASN A 1148 -55.08 45.32 -27.22
CA ASN A 1148 -56.33 44.56 -27.20
C ASN A 1148 -57.62 45.42 -27.11
N ALA A 1149 -57.80 46.35 -28.07
CA ALA A 1149 -58.91 47.33 -28.09
C ALA A 1149 -58.95 48.33 -26.92
N GLY A 1150 -57.93 48.37 -26.05
CA GLY A 1150 -57.75 49.39 -25.01
C GLY A 1150 -57.34 50.76 -25.57
N ALA A 1151 -57.61 51.81 -24.80
CA ALA A 1151 -57.31 53.19 -25.20
C ALA A 1151 -55.80 53.46 -25.37
N VAL A 1152 -55.47 54.48 -26.17
CA VAL A 1152 -54.09 54.96 -26.34
C VAL A 1152 -53.62 55.62 -25.04
N THR A 1153 -52.47 55.16 -24.52
CA THR A 1153 -51.93 55.51 -23.20
C THR A 1153 -50.50 56.04 -23.34
N GLU A 1154 -50.20 57.18 -22.71
CA GLU A 1154 -48.87 57.82 -22.75
C GLU A 1154 -47.79 56.96 -22.09
N VAL A 1155 -46.64 56.80 -22.76
CA VAL A 1155 -45.39 56.34 -22.14
C VAL A 1155 -44.62 57.58 -21.72
N ALA A 1156 -44.47 57.76 -20.40
CA ALA A 1156 -44.11 59.05 -19.82
C ALA A 1156 -42.69 59.55 -20.17
N LYS A 1157 -42.52 60.89 -20.05
CA LYS A 1157 -41.22 61.57 -20.08
C LYS A 1157 -40.36 61.22 -18.85
N ASN A 1158 -39.12 61.73 -18.79
CA ASN A 1158 -38.38 61.89 -17.54
C ASN A 1158 -39.33 62.38 -16.44
N TYR A 1159 -39.48 61.59 -15.38
CA TYR A 1159 -40.28 61.99 -14.23
C TYR A 1159 -39.51 63.08 -13.45
N PRO A 1160 -40.18 64.16 -13.01
CA PRO A 1160 -39.56 65.06 -12.05
C PRO A 1160 -39.25 64.27 -10.78
N GLN A 1161 -37.97 64.26 -10.39
CA GLN A 1161 -37.57 63.72 -9.10
C GLN A 1161 -37.76 64.80 -8.04
N GLU A 1162 -37.85 64.40 -6.77
CA GLU A 1162 -37.98 65.34 -5.67
C GLU A 1162 -37.02 65.02 -4.53
N PHE A 1163 -36.58 66.05 -3.83
CA PHE A 1163 -36.02 65.93 -2.50
C PHE A 1163 -36.88 66.72 -1.52
N THR A 1164 -37.07 66.15 -0.34
CA THR A 1164 -37.84 66.77 0.75
C THR A 1164 -36.90 67.05 1.91
N TYR A 1165 -37.10 68.18 2.57
CA TYR A 1165 -36.49 68.45 3.87
C TYR A 1165 -37.52 69.10 4.81
N THR A 1166 -37.37 68.80 6.09
CA THR A 1166 -38.30 69.23 7.14
C THR A 1166 -37.49 69.88 8.25
N PHE A 1167 -37.90 71.05 8.74
CA PHE A 1167 -37.48 71.52 10.05
C PHE A 1167 -38.61 71.24 11.03
N PHE A 1168 -38.28 70.60 12.15
CA PHE A 1168 -39.23 70.23 13.18
C PHE A 1168 -38.57 70.30 14.56
N ASP A 1169 -39.21 71.00 15.49
CA ASP A 1169 -38.95 70.87 16.92
C ASP A 1169 -40.29 70.80 17.65
N ALA A 1170 -40.57 69.67 18.29
CA ALA A 1170 -41.82 69.44 19.02
C ALA A 1170 -42.02 70.35 20.24
N ASN A 1171 -40.98 71.07 20.69
CA ASN A 1171 -40.96 71.85 21.93
C ASN A 1171 -40.74 73.35 21.70
N ASN A 1172 -40.27 73.76 20.52
CA ASN A 1172 -39.95 75.16 20.21
C ASN A 1172 -40.58 75.58 18.87
N LEU A 1173 -41.07 76.81 18.81
CA LEU A 1173 -41.59 77.40 17.56
C LEU A 1173 -40.46 77.72 16.58
N LEU A 1174 -40.70 77.49 15.29
CA LEU A 1174 -39.78 77.89 14.23
C LEU A 1174 -39.73 79.43 14.12
N THR A 1175 -38.51 79.98 14.05
CA THR A 1175 -38.28 81.42 14.20
C THR A 1175 -38.19 82.16 12.86
N THR A 1176 -38.51 83.45 12.90
CA THR A 1176 -38.59 84.37 11.74
C THR A 1176 -37.28 84.61 10.99
N THR A 1177 -36.15 84.17 11.53
CA THR A 1177 -34.81 84.67 11.14
C THR A 1177 -33.82 83.55 10.82
N LEU A 1178 -34.34 82.36 10.47
CA LEU A 1178 -33.54 81.19 10.15
C LEU A 1178 -33.00 81.23 8.71
N GLN A 1179 -31.69 81.08 8.55
CA GLN A 1179 -31.00 80.94 7.27
C GLN A 1179 -30.14 79.67 7.32
N VAL A 1180 -30.35 78.72 6.41
CA VAL A 1180 -29.64 77.43 6.37
C VAL A 1180 -28.97 77.28 5.01
N PRO A 1181 -27.67 77.60 4.87
CA PRO A 1181 -27.02 77.80 3.56
C PRO A 1181 -26.66 76.51 2.78
N SER A 1182 -27.12 75.34 3.22
CA SER A 1182 -26.71 74.03 2.66
C SER A 1182 -27.70 72.91 2.99
N ILE A 1183 -29.01 73.13 2.78
CA ILE A 1183 -30.06 72.09 2.96
C ILE A 1183 -29.90 70.91 2.00
N TYR A 1184 -29.35 71.17 0.81
CA TYR A 1184 -29.08 70.16 -0.21
C TYR A 1184 -27.79 70.51 -0.95
N VAL A 1185 -27.07 69.48 -1.40
CA VAL A 1185 -25.85 69.62 -2.22
C VAL A 1185 -25.98 68.66 -3.38
N ASN A 1186 -25.99 69.16 -4.61
CA ASN A 1186 -26.02 68.26 -5.76
C ASN A 1186 -24.70 67.49 -5.85
N ARG A 1187 -24.78 66.16 -5.95
CA ARG A 1187 -23.66 65.24 -6.14
C ARG A 1187 -23.86 64.30 -7.34
N ALA A 1188 -24.91 64.53 -8.12
CA ALA A 1188 -25.29 63.78 -9.32
C ALA A 1188 -25.03 64.63 -10.59
N ALA A 1189 -25.74 64.34 -11.67
CA ALA A 1189 -25.80 65.18 -12.88
C ALA A 1189 -26.43 66.56 -12.59
N ALA A 1190 -26.33 67.49 -13.55
CA ALA A 1190 -27.04 68.76 -13.47
C ALA A 1190 -28.57 68.54 -13.50
N PHE A 1191 -29.31 69.47 -12.91
CA PHE A 1191 -30.76 69.50 -12.96
C PHE A 1191 -31.31 70.93 -12.87
N HIS A 1192 -32.52 71.13 -13.38
CA HIS A 1192 -33.31 72.34 -13.16
C HIS A 1192 -34.45 72.07 -12.16
N ILE A 1193 -34.60 72.93 -11.16
CA ILE A 1193 -35.74 72.94 -10.22
C ILE A 1193 -36.99 73.47 -10.95
N VAL A 1194 -38.11 72.75 -10.81
CA VAL A 1194 -39.37 73.05 -11.53
C VAL A 1194 -40.55 73.40 -10.63
N GLU A 1195 -40.54 72.97 -9.36
CA GLU A 1195 -41.55 73.33 -8.36
C GLU A 1195 -40.95 73.30 -6.94
N VAL A 1196 -41.34 74.26 -6.11
CA VAL A 1196 -41.10 74.24 -4.66
C VAL A 1196 -42.45 74.27 -3.94
N TYR A 1197 -42.73 73.26 -3.14
CA TYR A 1197 -43.90 73.13 -2.27
C TYR A 1197 -43.51 73.38 -0.82
N CYS A 1198 -44.31 74.14 -0.07
CA CYS A 1198 -44.12 74.39 1.37
C CYS A 1198 -45.42 74.16 2.17
N GLU A 1199 -45.33 73.34 3.21
CA GLU A 1199 -46.41 73.02 4.14
C GLU A 1199 -45.97 73.28 5.59
N ILE A 1200 -46.87 73.81 6.41
CA ILE A 1200 -46.68 74.02 7.86
C ILE A 1200 -47.71 73.25 8.68
N ASP A 1201 -47.43 72.98 9.95
CA ASP A 1201 -48.39 72.32 10.86
C ASP A 1201 -49.48 73.27 11.38
N ALA A 1202 -49.14 74.52 11.67
CA ALA A 1202 -50.09 75.55 12.11
C ALA A 1202 -49.57 76.96 11.78
N GLY A 1203 -50.44 77.97 11.90
CA GLY A 1203 -50.05 79.39 11.79
C GLY A 1203 -49.75 79.86 10.36
N ALA A 1204 -48.77 80.76 10.22
CA ALA A 1204 -48.32 81.29 8.94
C ALA A 1204 -46.78 81.35 8.85
N MET A 1205 -46.22 81.08 7.68
CA MET A 1205 -44.79 81.14 7.41
C MET A 1205 -44.53 81.53 5.95
N THR A 1206 -43.45 82.26 5.69
CA THR A 1206 -43.04 82.69 4.35
C THR A 1206 -41.57 82.36 4.17
N ILE A 1207 -41.22 81.72 3.05
CA ILE A 1207 -39.87 81.20 2.81
C ILE A 1207 -39.36 81.53 1.41
N ASN A 1208 -38.04 81.47 1.22
CA ASN A 1208 -37.43 81.32 -0.10
C ASN A 1208 -36.34 80.24 -0.04
N LEU A 1209 -35.93 79.73 -1.20
CA LEU A 1209 -34.72 78.93 -1.32
C LEU A 1209 -33.59 79.81 -1.84
N GLN A 1210 -32.34 79.41 -1.67
CA GLN A 1210 -31.18 80.18 -2.15
C GLN A 1210 -30.22 79.31 -2.96
N ASN A 1211 -29.75 79.84 -4.08
CA ASN A 1211 -28.69 79.23 -4.90
C ASN A 1211 -27.49 80.19 -4.95
N ALA A 1212 -26.39 79.77 -4.33
CA ALA A 1212 -25.21 80.59 -4.02
C ALA A 1212 -25.55 81.89 -3.25
N GLY A 1213 -26.44 81.80 -2.25
CA GLY A 1213 -26.78 82.92 -1.35
C GLY A 1213 -27.73 83.98 -1.92
N ALA A 1214 -28.21 83.80 -3.15
CA ALA A 1214 -29.26 84.63 -3.75
C ALA A 1214 -30.58 83.85 -3.84
N ASN A 1215 -31.71 84.52 -3.63
CA ASN A 1215 -33.04 83.92 -3.70
C ASN A 1215 -33.29 83.21 -5.04
N LEU A 1216 -33.92 82.04 -4.97
CA LEU A 1216 -34.19 81.15 -6.09
C LEU A 1216 -35.62 81.33 -6.63
N LEU A 1217 -36.60 81.59 -5.75
CA LEU A 1217 -37.96 81.96 -6.16
C LEU A 1217 -38.02 83.46 -6.42
N SER A 1218 -38.72 83.86 -7.49
CA SER A 1218 -38.86 85.27 -7.90
C SER A 1218 -39.68 86.13 -6.92
N SER A 1219 -40.40 85.47 -6.02
CA SER A 1219 -41.16 86.04 -4.90
C SER A 1219 -41.19 85.01 -3.77
N ASP A 1220 -41.18 85.48 -2.53
CA ASP A 1220 -41.17 84.59 -1.36
C ASP A 1220 -42.50 83.81 -1.24
N LEU A 1221 -42.41 82.51 -0.95
CA LEU A 1221 -43.52 81.57 -0.90
C LEU A 1221 -44.16 81.55 0.49
N ALA A 1222 -45.41 82.02 0.59
CA ALA A 1222 -46.22 81.84 1.79
C ALA A 1222 -46.69 80.38 1.89
N CYS A 1223 -46.19 79.68 2.90
CA CYS A 1223 -46.55 78.30 3.23
C CYS A 1223 -47.96 78.23 3.84
N SER A 1224 -48.66 77.11 3.66
CA SER A 1224 -49.99 76.89 4.27
C SER A 1224 -50.10 75.51 4.93
N THR A 1225 -51.11 75.31 5.77
CA THR A 1225 -51.41 74.00 6.39
C THR A 1225 -52.03 72.99 5.43
N ALA A 1226 -52.41 73.41 4.22
CA ALA A 1226 -52.79 72.56 3.10
C ALA A 1226 -51.69 72.51 2.02
N GLY A 1227 -50.50 73.02 2.31
CA GLY A 1227 -49.43 73.25 1.34
C GLY A 1227 -49.61 74.51 0.50
N ALA A 1228 -48.53 74.94 -0.16
CA ALA A 1228 -48.51 76.02 -1.14
C ALA A 1228 -47.33 75.80 -2.10
N THR A 1229 -47.49 76.13 -3.38
CA THR A 1229 -46.49 75.87 -4.43
C THR A 1229 -46.01 77.15 -5.11
N SER A 1230 -44.73 77.21 -5.46
CA SER A 1230 -44.19 78.15 -6.44
C SER A 1230 -43.42 77.42 -7.55
N THR A 1231 -43.68 77.84 -8.79
CA THR A 1231 -42.97 77.43 -10.01
C THR A 1231 -42.30 78.63 -10.69
N SER A 1232 -42.20 79.77 -9.97
CA SER A 1232 -41.69 81.04 -10.48
C SER A 1232 -40.29 81.32 -9.93
N PHE A 1233 -39.29 81.25 -10.81
CA PHE A 1233 -37.88 81.27 -10.45
C PHE A 1233 -37.18 82.56 -10.89
N VAL A 1234 -36.13 82.95 -10.16
CA VAL A 1234 -35.16 83.93 -10.66
C VAL A 1234 -34.36 83.25 -11.78
N ALA A 1235 -34.36 83.85 -12.98
CA ALA A 1235 -33.81 83.21 -14.17
C ALA A 1235 -32.35 82.75 -13.99
N GLY A 1236 -32.10 81.45 -14.17
CA GLY A 1236 -30.77 80.85 -14.01
C GLY A 1236 -30.37 80.54 -12.57
N LYS A 1237 -31.30 80.63 -11.61
CA LYS A 1237 -31.13 80.15 -10.21
C LYS A 1237 -31.83 78.83 -9.95
N ASP A 1238 -32.76 78.45 -10.82
CA ASP A 1238 -33.36 77.13 -10.96
C ASP A 1238 -32.35 76.04 -11.37
N ALA A 1239 -31.28 76.41 -12.10
CA ALA A 1239 -30.22 75.51 -12.53
C ALA A 1239 -29.26 75.12 -11.38
N VAL A 1240 -29.05 73.81 -11.18
CA VAL A 1240 -28.24 73.26 -10.08
C VAL A 1240 -27.21 72.26 -10.62
N GLY A 1241 -26.03 72.76 -11.01
CA GLY A 1241 -24.90 71.93 -11.42
C GLY A 1241 -24.34 71.06 -10.29
N SER A 1242 -23.53 70.05 -10.64
CA SER A 1242 -22.89 69.18 -9.64
C SER A 1242 -21.95 69.99 -8.72
N GLY A 1243 -22.02 69.73 -7.41
CA GLY A 1243 -21.32 70.49 -6.36
C GLY A 1243 -22.04 71.75 -5.89
N VAL A 1244 -23.08 72.23 -6.59
CA VAL A 1244 -23.86 73.41 -6.18
C VAL A 1244 -24.70 73.09 -4.93
N LYS A 1245 -24.83 74.09 -4.06
CA LYS A 1245 -25.59 74.02 -2.80
C LYS A 1245 -26.86 74.83 -2.89
N ILE A 1246 -27.96 74.26 -2.39
CA ILE A 1246 -29.21 74.98 -2.14
C ILE A 1246 -29.34 75.27 -0.65
N GLY A 1247 -29.76 76.48 -0.32
CA GLY A 1247 -30.07 76.94 1.03
C GLY A 1247 -31.57 77.20 1.24
N HIS A 1248 -31.97 77.34 2.50
CA HIS A 1248 -33.31 77.79 2.90
C HIS A 1248 -33.23 79.13 3.63
N ALA A 1249 -34.21 79.99 3.36
CA ALA A 1249 -34.41 81.28 4.01
C ALA A 1249 -35.84 81.37 4.57
N THR A 1250 -35.99 81.38 5.89
CA THR A 1250 -37.22 81.89 6.50
C THR A 1250 -37.24 83.41 6.34
N VAL A 1251 -38.32 83.93 5.76
CA VAL A 1251 -38.56 85.38 5.58
C VAL A 1251 -39.49 85.90 6.67
N SER A 1252 -40.48 85.09 7.09
CA SER A 1252 -41.28 85.33 8.29
C SER A 1252 -41.92 84.04 8.81
N ALA A 1253 -42.27 84.00 10.09
CA ALA A 1253 -43.06 82.95 10.73
C ALA A 1253 -43.89 83.58 11.86
N SER A 1254 -45.16 83.18 12.03
CA SER A 1254 -46.02 83.71 13.09
C SER A 1254 -47.07 82.70 13.57
N GLY A 1255 -47.05 82.46 14.88
CA GLY A 1255 -47.97 81.59 15.61
C GLY A 1255 -47.75 80.09 15.35
N SER A 1256 -47.61 79.29 16.40
CA SER A 1256 -47.81 77.82 16.41
C SER A 1256 -47.03 76.92 15.43
N VAL A 1257 -46.22 77.43 14.49
CA VAL A 1257 -45.39 76.61 13.59
C VAL A 1257 -44.33 75.85 14.41
N HIS A 1258 -44.46 74.54 14.54
CA HIS A 1258 -43.40 73.65 15.05
C HIS A 1258 -42.74 72.87 13.92
N ARG A 1259 -43.42 72.73 12.77
CA ARG A 1259 -42.97 71.96 11.60
C ARG A 1259 -43.16 72.76 10.32
N VAL A 1260 -42.10 72.90 9.53
CA VAL A 1260 -42.20 73.23 8.09
C VAL A 1260 -41.63 72.09 7.28
N ASN A 1261 -42.38 71.64 6.28
CA ASN A 1261 -41.98 70.61 5.33
C ASN A 1261 -41.91 71.23 3.93
N VAL A 1262 -40.77 71.07 3.25
CA VAL A 1262 -40.52 71.65 1.94
C VAL A 1262 -40.09 70.58 0.96
N VAL A 1263 -40.81 70.47 -0.15
CA VAL A 1263 -40.51 69.54 -1.24
C VAL A 1263 -40.01 70.34 -2.44
N VAL A 1264 -38.90 69.91 -3.03
CA VAL A 1264 -38.29 70.54 -4.21
C VAL A 1264 -38.28 69.51 -5.33
N LYS A 1265 -39.11 69.74 -6.35
CA LYS A 1265 -39.15 68.92 -7.57
C LYS A 1265 -38.18 69.49 -8.60
N TYR A 1266 -37.45 68.60 -9.27
CA TYR A 1266 -36.46 68.92 -10.27
C TYR A 1266 -36.48 67.93 -11.42
N MET A 1267 -36.07 68.41 -12.59
CA MET A 1267 -35.85 67.62 -13.79
C MET A 1267 -34.34 67.46 -13.98
N VAL A 1268 -33.86 66.21 -14.03
CA VAL A 1268 -32.48 65.92 -14.43
C VAL A 1268 -32.33 66.17 -15.94
N ASP A 1269 -31.23 66.83 -16.29
CA ASP A 1269 -30.92 67.31 -17.65
C ASP A 1269 -30.41 66.19 -18.59
#